data_AF-A0A6P7YQ14-F1
#
_entry.id   AF-A0A6P7YQ14-F1
#
_cell.length_a   1.000
_cell.length_b   1.000
_cell.length_c   1.000
_cell.angle_alpha   90.00
_cell.angle_beta   90.00
_cell.angle_gamma   90.00
#
_symmetry.space_group_name_H-M   'P 1'
#
loop_
_entity.id
_entity.type
_entity.pdbx_description
1 polymer ?
#
loop_
_entity_poly.entity_id
_entity_poly.type
_entity_poly.pdbx_seq_one_letter_code
_entity_poly.pdbx_strand_id
1 'polypeptide(L)'
;MENFILYEEIGRGSKSVVYKGRRKGTINFVAILCIDKSKKPEITNWVRLTHDIRHKNVVTFHEWYETSNHLWLVVELCTGGSLEMVIAQDEQLPEEVVREFGIDLVTGLYRIHNLGIIFCELTPAKILLDGPGTLKFSNFSLAKAEGENLEEFFAFVGSEEGTNDDGESTPLRNLKGRVKGSPLYTAPEVIHGADFSVASDLWSLGCVLYEMYSGKSPFFSESFSELIERILNEDPLPPRSKGSIAAKPSPDFLNLLDGLLQKDVQKRLNWSGLLQHPFWKEFFSSNDLGSVSDFRENKEIRDTAELLKSTTDVEAMSAEGADKSQHHNKSFKLEYSAELHPKNTLDGESNEVMFLLSSCPSPRTSIGIGLNGKTSAVTQDPLQRASSVVKVESVCFSHQDIDSKIKELIFTDSDFIVTSIIDNLKILKQTPVRFDLKTLNIFAHSAEKLACLQELEWNSFLQQICSLIESTEKTTGAPRMKLNLFCYLCTVASHKEVATKLINSQLFLLLIQQLRAAPNWDVRAKVVRVIGLLASHAVELKENVPVTEAVTLLTELIRENFRNSKLKQCLLPALGELLYLISGQAENKDHPGECWNIPSTTYTVLMRCLREGEEPVIHHMTAKIVENVCTTISFHVQGFITGEIGPALWYIFTHSTIDALRITAISALCRITRHSPSAFQSVIEKVGLTAVINSLTAGICKVQQYIVTMFNVMLSSGIHLQRLTQEKDFLTKIIRLLESPSALIRAKAFLVLLQILIYNKEMLLLCCQTRLVMYIERDSRKAMPGKEQQTGNEYLSKCLDLLIYHIVQELPGILGDILNALANVSGRKHPSTIQAKHLKIWLPMMPVVLHLVTSQVFRSQIVTEEFLFNYGTLLNHIKSVDSGETNLEGAVGQAASEELIRTALSVFEAIIQHPVLLTFHHLTVVDCTLPPLVSLVCSQNGEWRLFSLRLLAETMSLLLNHEILTGEKEENVDLNNKFLSLVRDSLLPQYHHILIEADPVPVYALKLLAALTGYSPDFTRLLEDHLLVPVLFQMVVDHQDNVLGNAMQSIIMVLNNLVTHKDTDMKLLYRQGLVNQVCNILIETAALYLESDDKGCLKTANTQLLSLLDILHSMLNYTATLVRQTLQAQTTGAEGDTQAAEDLLLINKPLTDLISLLIQLLLSDDLEIYENASQCLSLLVQLYGRDNQDSMSPENMGCFAEVLTSKRDPKYQKLWLRIIKKLITSNEKHLESLKNGGDALICTLETLAQTASSHADAVVASLAFEILRAVGH
;
A
#
# COMPACT_ATOMS: atom_id res chain seq x y z
N MET A 1 -5.30 -8.78 -12.50
CA MET A 1 -6.74 -8.82 -12.13
C MET A 1 -7.08 -9.75 -10.96
N GLU A 2 -6.23 -10.70 -10.58
CA GLU A 2 -6.51 -11.68 -9.52
C GLU A 2 -6.78 -11.07 -8.13
N ASN A 3 -6.30 -9.85 -7.89
CA ASN A 3 -6.50 -9.09 -6.66
C ASN A 3 -7.89 -8.47 -6.51
N PHE A 4 -8.79 -8.61 -7.49
CA PHE A 4 -10.11 -7.99 -7.47
C PHE A 4 -11.23 -9.02 -7.63
N ILE A 5 -12.36 -8.77 -6.97
CA ILE A 5 -13.63 -9.46 -7.20
C ILE A 5 -14.49 -8.50 -8.03
N LEU A 6 -14.94 -8.96 -9.19
CA LEU A 6 -15.90 -8.25 -10.03
C LEU A 6 -17.32 -8.58 -9.57
N TYR A 7 -18.19 -7.58 -9.56
CA TYR A 7 -19.61 -7.69 -9.25
C TYR A 7 -20.43 -7.32 -10.50
N GLU A 8 -21.53 -6.57 -10.34
CA GLU A 8 -22.39 -6.13 -11.42
C GLU A 8 -21.71 -5.15 -12.39
N GLU A 9 -22.14 -5.19 -13.63
CA GLU A 9 -21.90 -4.13 -14.62
C GLU A 9 -22.66 -2.88 -14.18
N ILE A 10 -21.96 -1.75 -14.10
CA ILE A 10 -22.52 -0.46 -13.69
C ILE A 10 -22.53 0.57 -14.83
N GLY A 11 -21.85 0.27 -15.94
CA GLY A 11 -21.84 1.14 -17.12
C GLY A 11 -21.21 0.46 -18.33
N ARG A 12 -21.59 0.92 -19.52
CA ARG A 12 -21.06 0.41 -20.79
C ARG A 12 -20.81 1.57 -21.74
N GLY A 13 -19.65 1.54 -22.38
CA GLY A 13 -19.25 2.48 -23.42
C GLY A 13 -18.85 1.75 -24.71
N SER A 14 -18.51 2.52 -25.74
CA SER A 14 -17.96 1.95 -26.97
C SER A 14 -16.66 1.20 -26.67
N LYS A 15 -16.63 -0.12 -26.87
CA LYS A 15 -15.48 -1.00 -26.57
C LYS A 15 -14.99 -0.97 -25.10
N SER A 16 -15.87 -0.67 -24.15
CA SER A 16 -15.53 -0.69 -22.73
C SER A 16 -16.73 -1.07 -21.87
N VAL A 17 -16.50 -1.84 -20.81
CA VAL A 17 -17.51 -2.20 -19.80
C VAL A 17 -16.97 -1.87 -18.41
N VAL A 18 -17.78 -1.24 -17.58
CA VAL A 18 -17.42 -0.82 -16.23
C VAL A 18 -18.12 -1.74 -15.25
N TYR A 19 -17.34 -2.40 -14.40
CA TYR A 19 -17.83 -3.26 -13.33
C TYR A 19 -17.63 -2.58 -11.99
N LYS A 20 -18.57 -2.79 -11.08
CA LYS A 20 -18.28 -2.61 -9.66
C LYS A 20 -17.31 -3.71 -9.24
N GLY A 21 -16.21 -3.31 -8.61
CA GLY A 21 -15.19 -4.22 -8.11
C GLY A 21 -14.94 -4.04 -6.62
N ARG A 22 -14.31 -5.02 -6.00
CA ARG A 22 -13.74 -4.89 -4.65
C ARG A 22 -12.36 -5.51 -4.64
N ARG A 23 -11.37 -4.78 -4.11
CA ARG A 23 -10.04 -5.35 -3.91
C ARG A 23 -10.11 -6.46 -2.85
N LYS A 24 -9.70 -7.68 -3.20
CA LYS A 24 -9.66 -8.85 -2.31
C LYS A 24 -8.87 -8.50 -1.04
N GLY A 25 -9.35 -8.99 0.11
CA GLY A 25 -8.79 -8.64 1.42
C GLY A 25 -9.13 -7.24 1.93
N THR A 26 -9.91 -6.44 1.19
CA THR A 26 -10.38 -5.11 1.61
C THR A 26 -11.88 -4.92 1.37
N ILE A 27 -12.46 -3.85 1.92
CA ILE A 27 -13.83 -3.41 1.62
C ILE A 27 -13.87 -2.24 0.65
N ASN A 28 -12.72 -1.92 0.06
CA ASN A 28 -12.58 -0.80 -0.84
C ASN A 28 -13.21 -1.21 -2.16
N PHE A 29 -14.42 -0.70 -2.38
CA PHE A 29 -15.10 -0.82 -3.66
C PHE A 29 -14.47 0.16 -4.64
N VAL A 30 -14.31 -0.32 -5.87
CA VAL A 30 -13.65 0.37 -6.98
C VAL A 30 -14.50 0.23 -8.22
N ALA A 31 -14.33 1.14 -9.18
CA ALA A 31 -14.81 0.94 -10.54
C ALA A 31 -13.69 0.28 -11.36
N ILE A 32 -13.99 -0.83 -12.00
CA ILE A 32 -13.05 -1.61 -12.82
C ILE A 32 -13.53 -1.52 -14.27
N LEU A 33 -12.79 -0.77 -15.08
CA LEU A 33 -13.06 -0.62 -16.51
C LEU A 33 -12.33 -1.72 -17.27
N CYS A 34 -13.08 -2.62 -17.89
CA CYS A 34 -12.61 -3.58 -18.88
C CYS A 34 -12.66 -2.92 -20.26
N ILE A 35 -11.51 -2.74 -20.90
CA ILE A 35 -11.35 -1.92 -22.11
C ILE A 35 -10.63 -2.75 -23.17
N ASP A 36 -11.11 -2.64 -24.42
CA ASP A 36 -10.46 -3.27 -25.57
C ASP A 36 -9.05 -2.71 -25.81
N LYS A 37 -8.09 -3.57 -26.16
CA LYS A 37 -6.68 -3.17 -26.37
C LYS A 37 -6.51 -2.09 -27.45
N SER A 38 -7.43 -1.99 -28.41
CA SER A 38 -7.39 -0.92 -29.42
C SER A 38 -7.48 0.51 -28.84
N LYS A 39 -7.83 0.65 -27.56
CA LYS A 39 -7.88 1.92 -26.80
C LYS A 39 -6.66 2.16 -25.90
N LYS A 40 -5.56 1.42 -26.08
CA LYS A 40 -4.32 1.59 -25.29
C LYS A 40 -3.82 3.04 -25.25
N PRO A 41 -3.75 3.78 -26.37
CA PRO A 41 -3.30 5.18 -26.36
C PRO A 41 -4.14 6.08 -25.43
N GLU A 42 -5.46 5.95 -25.50
CA GLU A 42 -6.41 6.72 -24.70
C GLU A 42 -6.29 6.42 -23.20
N ILE A 43 -6.05 5.15 -22.85
CA ILE A 43 -5.92 4.72 -21.45
C ILE A 43 -4.55 5.08 -20.88
N THR A 44 -3.47 4.89 -21.64
CA THR A 44 -2.12 5.35 -21.24
C THR A 44 -2.13 6.86 -21.01
N ASN A 45 -2.81 7.62 -21.87
CA ASN A 45 -2.98 9.07 -21.69
C ASN A 45 -3.71 9.42 -20.39
N TRP A 46 -4.78 8.71 -20.08
CA TRP A 46 -5.51 8.92 -18.83
C TRP A 46 -4.60 8.60 -17.62
N VAL A 47 -3.94 7.44 -17.62
CA VAL A 47 -3.09 7.01 -16.50
C VAL A 47 -1.95 8.00 -16.25
N ARG A 48 -1.19 8.40 -17.29
CA ARG A 48 -0.06 9.32 -17.12
C ARG A 48 -0.48 10.68 -16.53
N LEU A 49 -1.67 11.17 -16.88
CA LEU A 49 -2.15 12.47 -16.42
C LEU A 49 -2.72 12.42 -15.00
N THR A 50 -3.24 11.26 -14.57
CA THR A 50 -3.99 11.14 -13.29
C THR A 50 -3.29 10.34 -12.21
N HIS A 51 -2.18 9.66 -12.52
CA HIS A 51 -1.45 8.79 -11.59
C HIS A 51 -1.21 9.45 -10.22
N ASP A 52 -0.70 10.69 -10.24
CA ASP A 52 -0.32 11.46 -9.05
C ASP A 52 -1.40 12.46 -8.58
N ILE A 53 -2.53 12.55 -9.28
CA ILE A 53 -3.60 13.47 -8.89
C ILE A 53 -4.40 12.85 -7.73
N ARG A 54 -4.45 13.57 -6.61
CA ARG A 54 -5.33 13.29 -5.47
C ARG A 54 -6.11 14.56 -5.14
N HIS A 55 -7.39 14.57 -5.50
CA HIS A 55 -8.25 15.74 -5.30
C HIS A 55 -9.71 15.31 -5.14
N LYS A 56 -10.47 15.98 -4.25
CA LYS A 56 -11.86 15.59 -3.94
C LYS A 56 -12.78 15.58 -5.16
N ASN A 57 -12.53 16.47 -6.13
CA ASN A 57 -13.31 16.60 -7.37
C ASN A 57 -12.66 15.91 -8.58
N VAL A 58 -11.68 15.02 -8.41
CA VAL A 58 -11.10 14.23 -9.51
C VAL A 58 -11.13 12.76 -9.13
N VAL A 59 -11.64 11.90 -10.00
CA VAL A 59 -11.71 10.46 -9.75
C VAL A 59 -10.29 9.91 -9.54
N THR A 60 -10.09 9.26 -8.39
CA THR A 60 -8.76 8.79 -8.02
C THR A 60 -8.36 7.56 -8.84
N PHE A 61 -7.19 7.61 -9.49
CA PHE A 61 -6.55 6.45 -10.09
C PHE A 61 -5.98 5.51 -9.01
N HIS A 62 -6.19 4.20 -9.17
CA HIS A 62 -5.59 3.20 -8.29
C HIS A 62 -4.53 2.36 -8.99
N GLU A 63 -4.92 1.58 -9.99
CA GLU A 63 -4.05 0.61 -10.65
C GLU A 63 -4.55 0.35 -12.08
N TRP A 64 -3.70 -0.19 -12.95
CA TRP A 64 -4.10 -0.70 -14.25
C TRP A 64 -3.32 -1.97 -14.62
N TYR A 65 -3.95 -2.83 -15.41
CA TYR A 65 -3.45 -4.15 -15.78
C TYR A 65 -3.68 -4.41 -17.26
N GLU A 66 -2.86 -5.28 -17.83
CA GLU A 66 -3.07 -5.81 -19.17
C GLU A 66 -3.18 -7.33 -19.08
N THR A 67 -4.19 -7.86 -19.76
CA THR A 67 -4.43 -9.30 -19.91
C THR A 67 -4.32 -9.67 -21.38
N SER A 68 -4.47 -10.95 -21.72
CA SER A 68 -4.41 -11.42 -23.12
C SER A 68 -5.31 -10.60 -24.06
N ASN A 69 -6.54 -10.30 -23.64
CA ASN A 69 -7.56 -9.71 -24.52
C ASN A 69 -8.00 -8.29 -24.15
N HIS A 70 -7.71 -7.80 -22.94
CA HIS A 70 -8.25 -6.53 -22.44
C HIS A 70 -7.24 -5.76 -21.58
N LEU A 71 -7.38 -4.44 -21.62
CA LEU A 71 -6.84 -3.50 -20.64
C LEU A 71 -7.84 -3.33 -19.49
N TRP A 72 -7.33 -3.25 -18.27
CA TRP A 72 -8.14 -3.10 -17.07
C TRP A 72 -7.68 -1.87 -16.30
N LEU A 73 -8.54 -0.87 -16.19
CA LEU A 73 -8.28 0.35 -15.43
C LEU A 73 -9.10 0.34 -14.13
N VAL A 74 -8.43 0.48 -12.99
CA VAL A 74 -9.05 0.47 -11.66
C VAL A 74 -9.02 1.88 -11.07
N VAL A 75 -10.19 2.44 -10.81
CA VAL A 75 -10.38 3.80 -10.29
C VAL A 75 -11.39 3.82 -9.13
N GLU A 76 -11.50 4.97 -8.47
CA GLU A 76 -12.50 5.23 -7.44
C GLU A 76 -13.93 4.96 -7.93
N LEU A 77 -14.75 4.31 -7.08
CA LEU A 77 -16.16 4.06 -7.38
C LEU A 77 -17.03 5.27 -7.01
N CYS A 78 -17.65 5.88 -8.02
CA CYS A 78 -18.69 6.91 -7.83
C CYS A 78 -20.08 6.28 -7.98
N THR A 79 -20.85 6.22 -6.89
CA THR A 79 -22.15 5.51 -6.85
C THR A 79 -23.36 6.35 -7.26
N GLY A 80 -23.20 7.66 -7.44
CA GLY A 80 -24.28 8.61 -7.75
C GLY A 80 -24.61 8.72 -9.24
N GLY A 81 -23.94 7.97 -10.12
CA GLY A 81 -24.13 8.05 -11.57
C GLY A 81 -23.41 9.26 -12.20
N SER A 82 -23.69 9.53 -13.48
CA SER A 82 -23.15 10.70 -14.19
C SER A 82 -24.04 11.93 -14.01
N LEU A 83 -23.45 13.11 -14.14
CA LEU A 83 -24.20 14.37 -14.13
C LEU A 83 -25.22 14.42 -15.28
N GLU A 84 -24.91 13.81 -16.43
CA GLU A 84 -25.86 13.63 -17.54
C GLU A 84 -27.14 12.90 -17.10
N MET A 85 -27.01 11.81 -16.33
CA MET A 85 -28.16 11.08 -15.81
C MET A 85 -28.99 11.92 -14.84
N VAL A 86 -28.33 12.73 -14.00
CA VAL A 86 -29.01 13.63 -13.05
C VAL A 86 -29.81 14.69 -13.80
N ILE A 87 -29.20 15.37 -14.79
CA ILE A 87 -29.89 16.37 -15.63
C ILE A 87 -31.05 15.74 -16.40
N ALA A 88 -30.87 14.52 -16.93
CA ALA A 88 -31.92 13.83 -17.66
C ALA A 88 -33.10 13.38 -16.76
N GLN A 89 -32.83 13.03 -15.50
CA GLN A 89 -33.86 12.60 -14.53
C GLN A 89 -34.66 13.79 -13.98
N ASP A 90 -33.95 14.85 -13.57
CA ASP A 90 -34.57 16.02 -12.95
C ASP A 90 -35.12 17.01 -13.99
N GLU A 91 -34.79 16.79 -15.28
CA GLU A 91 -35.00 17.66 -16.44
C GLU A 91 -34.33 19.04 -16.33
N GLN A 92 -34.16 19.59 -15.12
CA GLN A 92 -33.55 20.88 -14.82
C GLN A 92 -33.17 20.92 -13.34
N LEU A 93 -32.07 21.62 -13.00
CA LEU A 93 -31.62 21.77 -11.63
C LEU A 93 -31.92 23.18 -11.08
N PRO A 94 -32.36 23.30 -9.80
CA PRO A 94 -32.50 24.60 -9.15
C PRO A 94 -31.18 25.36 -9.14
N GLU A 95 -31.21 26.70 -9.26
CA GLU A 95 -29.99 27.53 -9.31
C GLU A 95 -29.06 27.32 -8.10
N GLU A 96 -29.63 27.04 -6.92
CA GLU A 96 -28.84 26.74 -5.72
C GLU A 96 -28.02 25.45 -5.88
N VAL A 97 -28.64 24.39 -6.44
CA VAL A 97 -27.94 23.13 -6.76
C VAL A 97 -26.92 23.36 -7.88
N VAL A 98 -27.26 24.16 -8.89
CA VAL A 98 -26.33 24.53 -9.97
C VAL A 98 -25.10 25.25 -9.40
N ARG A 99 -25.28 26.08 -8.38
CA ARG A 99 -24.18 26.77 -7.69
C ARG A 99 -23.32 25.81 -6.89
N GLU A 100 -23.91 24.91 -6.11
CA GLU A 100 -23.17 23.91 -5.33
C GLU A 100 -22.35 22.98 -6.23
N PHE A 101 -22.98 22.44 -7.28
CA PHE A 101 -22.31 21.63 -8.28
C PHE A 101 -21.28 22.44 -9.07
N GLY A 102 -21.58 23.69 -9.41
CA GLY A 102 -20.66 24.60 -10.06
C GLY A 102 -19.39 24.85 -9.24
N ILE A 103 -19.50 24.94 -7.91
CA ILE A 103 -18.34 25.09 -7.00
C ILE A 103 -17.42 23.86 -7.11
N ASP A 104 -17.97 22.65 -7.11
CA ASP A 104 -17.20 21.42 -7.28
C ASP A 104 -16.47 21.37 -8.64
N LEU A 105 -17.16 21.75 -9.71
CA LEU A 105 -16.59 21.80 -11.06
C LEU A 105 -15.46 22.82 -11.16
N VAL A 106 -15.67 24.03 -10.65
CA VAL A 106 -14.67 25.10 -10.61
C VAL A 106 -13.45 24.67 -9.80
N THR A 107 -13.66 24.07 -8.63
CA THR A 107 -12.57 23.62 -7.75
C THR A 107 -11.74 22.51 -8.41
N GLY A 108 -12.39 21.52 -9.02
CA GLY A 108 -11.71 20.44 -9.75
C GLY A 108 -10.95 20.94 -10.98
N LEU A 109 -11.59 21.75 -11.82
CA LEU A 109 -10.99 22.26 -13.05
C LEU A 109 -9.83 23.21 -12.77
N TYR A 110 -9.93 24.03 -11.72
CA TYR A 110 -8.84 24.90 -11.28
C TYR A 110 -7.61 24.09 -10.88
N ARG A 111 -7.81 22.97 -10.16
CA ARG A 111 -6.71 22.07 -9.81
C ARG A 111 -6.08 21.40 -11.03
N ILE A 112 -6.88 21.00 -12.01
CA ILE A 112 -6.40 20.39 -13.26
C ILE A 112 -5.53 21.40 -14.04
N HIS A 113 -6.02 22.63 -14.21
CA HIS A 113 -5.28 23.68 -14.93
C HIS A 113 -3.99 24.10 -14.20
N ASN A 114 -3.98 24.15 -12.86
CA ASN A 114 -2.77 24.45 -12.09
C ASN A 114 -1.67 23.38 -12.20
N LEU A 115 -2.01 22.18 -12.65
CA LEU A 115 -1.04 21.13 -12.96
C LEU A 115 -0.55 21.19 -14.42
N GLY A 116 -0.96 22.21 -15.19
CA GLY A 116 -0.62 22.35 -16.61
C GLY A 116 -1.37 21.39 -17.52
N ILE A 117 -2.52 20.85 -17.07
CA ILE A 117 -3.35 19.92 -17.83
C ILE A 117 -4.58 20.67 -18.35
N ILE A 118 -4.93 20.47 -19.62
CA ILE A 118 -6.18 20.92 -20.23
C ILE A 118 -7.10 19.71 -20.36
N PHE A 119 -8.32 19.78 -19.82
CA PHE A 119 -9.26 18.67 -19.80
C PHE A 119 -9.84 18.36 -21.18
N CYS A 120 -9.98 19.37 -22.04
CA CYS A 120 -10.36 19.33 -23.46
C CYS A 120 -11.78 18.83 -23.78
N GLU A 121 -12.35 17.92 -22.97
CA GLU A 121 -13.67 17.34 -23.21
C GLU A 121 -14.53 17.37 -21.95
N LEU A 122 -14.87 18.58 -21.50
CA LEU A 122 -15.77 18.79 -20.37
C LEU A 122 -17.23 18.61 -20.80
N THR A 123 -17.82 17.48 -20.41
CA THR A 123 -19.22 17.12 -20.71
C THR A 123 -19.90 16.51 -19.47
N PRO A 124 -21.24 16.60 -19.33
CA PRO A 124 -21.95 16.00 -18.18
C PRO A 124 -21.75 14.48 -18.05
N ALA A 125 -21.54 13.77 -19.16
CA ALA A 125 -21.29 12.33 -19.16
C ALA A 125 -19.93 11.96 -18.53
N LYS A 126 -18.96 12.88 -18.54
CA LYS A 126 -17.61 12.69 -17.98
C LYS A 126 -17.45 13.21 -16.55
N ILE A 127 -18.54 13.61 -15.91
CA ILE A 127 -18.59 14.08 -14.52
C ILE A 127 -19.45 13.10 -13.74
N LEU A 128 -18.92 12.53 -12.66
CA LEU A 128 -19.62 11.56 -11.81
C LEU A 128 -19.97 12.15 -10.45
N LEU A 129 -21.02 11.64 -9.84
CA LEU A 129 -21.41 11.96 -8.47
C LEU A 129 -20.98 10.83 -7.52
N ASP A 130 -20.36 11.19 -6.39
CA ASP A 130 -20.11 10.23 -5.31
C ASP A 130 -21.30 10.07 -4.35
N GLY A 131 -21.22 9.13 -3.40
CA GLY A 131 -22.31 8.82 -2.46
C GLY A 131 -22.80 10.01 -1.61
N PRO A 132 -21.92 10.93 -1.17
CA PRO A 132 -22.29 12.20 -0.56
C PRO A 132 -22.88 13.27 -1.49
N GLY A 133 -22.79 13.12 -2.81
CA GLY A 133 -23.27 14.10 -3.80
C GLY A 133 -22.22 15.07 -4.34
N THR A 134 -20.93 14.77 -4.17
CA THR A 134 -19.79 15.57 -4.68
C THR A 134 -19.52 15.26 -6.15
N LEU A 135 -19.34 16.28 -6.99
CA LEU A 135 -18.99 16.08 -8.41
C LEU A 135 -17.49 15.83 -8.63
N LYS A 136 -17.18 14.87 -9.52
CA LYS A 136 -15.82 14.46 -9.85
C LYS A 136 -15.57 14.32 -11.35
N PHE A 137 -14.48 14.91 -11.84
CA PHE A 137 -13.98 14.69 -13.20
C PHE A 137 -13.48 13.25 -13.34
N SER A 138 -14.00 12.51 -14.32
CA SER A 138 -13.90 11.04 -14.33
C SER A 138 -13.25 10.43 -15.56
N ASN A 139 -12.87 11.20 -16.58
CA ASN A 139 -12.32 10.63 -17.82
C ASN A 139 -11.34 11.58 -18.50
N PHE A 140 -10.04 11.25 -18.41
CA PHE A 140 -8.92 12.03 -18.93
C PHE A 140 -8.35 11.46 -20.24
N SER A 141 -9.10 10.61 -20.94
CA SER A 141 -8.64 9.98 -22.19
C SER A 141 -8.22 10.96 -23.29
N LEU A 142 -8.87 12.13 -23.36
CA LEU A 142 -8.57 13.20 -24.33
C LEU A 142 -7.96 14.45 -23.68
N ALA A 143 -7.69 14.41 -22.38
CA ALA A 143 -6.98 15.50 -21.72
C ALA A 143 -5.53 15.52 -22.20
N LYS A 144 -4.86 16.66 -22.08
CA LYS A 144 -3.46 16.80 -22.51
C LYS A 144 -2.72 17.83 -21.69
N ALA A 145 -1.39 17.78 -21.70
CA ALA A 145 -0.60 18.88 -21.17
C ALA A 145 -0.72 20.13 -22.08
N GLU A 146 -0.65 21.31 -21.48
CA GLU A 146 -0.67 22.56 -22.25
C GLU A 146 0.48 22.60 -23.27
N GLY A 147 0.15 22.84 -24.54
CA GLY A 147 1.11 22.84 -25.66
C GLY A 147 1.47 21.46 -26.23
N GLU A 148 0.86 20.38 -25.74
CA GLU A 148 1.12 19.02 -26.24
C GLU A 148 0.29 18.68 -27.49
N ASN A 149 0.91 17.98 -28.46
CA ASN A 149 0.22 17.39 -29.59
C ASN A 149 -0.26 15.97 -29.24
N LEU A 150 -1.53 15.84 -28.88
CA LEU A 150 -2.11 14.56 -28.48
C LEU A 150 -2.14 13.53 -29.63
N GLU A 151 -2.20 13.96 -30.89
CA GLU A 151 -2.16 13.06 -32.04
C GLU A 151 -0.80 12.36 -32.17
N GLU A 152 0.30 13.07 -31.92
CA GLU A 152 1.66 12.52 -31.91
C GLU A 152 1.85 11.53 -30.78
N PHE A 153 1.34 11.84 -29.58
CA PHE A 153 1.37 10.93 -28.44
C PHE A 153 0.60 9.62 -28.74
N PHE A 154 -0.59 9.70 -29.34
CA PHE A 154 -1.36 8.51 -29.69
C PHE A 154 -0.67 7.67 -30.77
N ALA A 155 0.00 8.32 -31.74
CA ALA A 155 0.77 7.62 -32.76
C ALA A 155 1.97 6.89 -32.15
N PHE A 156 2.67 7.52 -31.21
CA PHE A 156 3.81 6.93 -30.50
C PHE A 156 3.41 5.66 -29.73
N VAL A 157 2.39 5.74 -28.86
CA VAL A 157 1.90 4.59 -28.08
C VAL A 157 1.35 3.48 -28.99
N GLY A 158 0.75 3.84 -30.13
CA GLY A 158 0.25 2.87 -31.10
C GLY A 158 1.33 2.13 -31.90
N SER A 159 2.59 2.58 -31.87
CA SER A 159 3.70 2.02 -32.65
C SER A 159 4.58 1.02 -31.90
N GLU A 160 4.45 0.91 -30.56
CA GLU A 160 5.25 0.03 -29.72
C GLU A 160 4.85 -1.47 -29.78
N GLU A 161 3.78 -1.83 -30.50
CA GLU A 161 3.30 -3.21 -30.64
C GLU A 161 3.30 -3.68 -32.12
N GLY A 162 4.36 -4.36 -32.53
CA GLY A 162 4.31 -5.35 -33.62
C GLY A 162 4.04 -6.72 -33.00
N THR A 163 3.00 -7.46 -33.38
CA THR A 163 3.10 -8.45 -34.46
C THR A 163 1.73 -9.06 -34.82
N ASN A 164 1.52 -9.21 -36.15
CA ASN A 164 0.82 -10.28 -36.87
C ASN A 164 -0.66 -10.61 -36.55
N ASP A 165 -1.61 -9.94 -37.20
CA ASP A 165 -2.57 -10.61 -38.11
C ASP A 165 -3.26 -9.61 -39.06
N ASP A 166 -3.39 -10.03 -40.32
CA ASP A 166 -4.10 -9.46 -41.48
C ASP A 166 -3.95 -7.98 -41.90
N GLY A 167 -3.63 -7.83 -43.19
CA GLY A 167 -3.35 -6.55 -43.84
C GLY A 167 -4.54 -5.59 -43.91
N GLU A 168 -4.47 -4.54 -43.11
CA GLU A 168 -4.95 -3.21 -43.48
C GLU A 168 -4.08 -2.18 -42.75
N SER A 169 -3.22 -1.48 -43.48
CA SER A 169 -2.54 -0.29 -42.98
C SER A 169 -3.61 0.69 -42.47
N THR A 170 -3.76 0.83 -41.15
CA THR A 170 -4.65 1.83 -40.55
C THR A 170 -4.18 3.21 -41.00
N PRO A 171 -4.90 3.88 -41.91
CA PRO A 171 -4.38 5.10 -42.51
C PRO A 171 -4.36 6.21 -41.45
N LEU A 172 -3.38 7.12 -41.53
CA LEU A 172 -3.23 8.33 -40.70
C LEU A 172 -4.55 9.11 -40.50
N ARG A 173 -5.52 8.96 -41.42
CA ARG A 173 -6.88 9.51 -41.34
C ARG A 173 -7.69 9.03 -40.13
N ASN A 174 -7.46 7.82 -39.61
CA ASN A 174 -8.21 7.25 -38.49
C ASN A 174 -7.78 7.82 -37.12
N LEU A 175 -6.55 8.34 -36.95
CA LEU A 175 -6.12 8.99 -35.70
C LEU A 175 -6.83 10.33 -35.46
N LYS A 176 -7.01 11.15 -36.50
CA LYS A 176 -7.76 12.43 -36.43
C LYS A 176 -9.21 12.28 -35.99
N GLY A 177 -9.80 11.10 -36.15
CA GLY A 177 -11.14 10.78 -35.65
C GLY A 177 -11.16 10.42 -34.16
N ARG A 178 -10.06 9.88 -33.61
CA ARG A 178 -9.97 9.43 -32.22
C ARG A 178 -9.80 10.56 -31.21
N VAL A 179 -9.23 11.69 -31.63
CA VAL A 179 -8.94 12.85 -30.77
C VAL A 179 -10.10 13.87 -30.73
N LYS A 180 -11.21 13.61 -31.43
CA LYS A 180 -12.37 14.52 -31.48
C LYS A 180 -13.44 14.13 -30.47
N GLY A 181 -13.66 14.99 -29.47
CA GLY A 181 -14.74 14.89 -28.50
C GLY A 181 -16.09 15.42 -29.03
N SER A 182 -17.05 15.59 -28.11
CA SER A 182 -18.38 16.13 -28.44
C SER A 182 -18.34 17.58 -28.96
N PRO A 183 -18.92 17.88 -30.14
CA PRO A 183 -18.95 19.24 -30.67
C PRO A 183 -19.86 20.19 -29.89
N LEU A 184 -20.80 19.67 -29.09
CA LEU A 184 -21.81 20.46 -28.37
C LEU A 184 -21.21 21.42 -27.33
N TYR A 185 -20.03 21.09 -26.80
CA TYR A 185 -19.35 21.87 -25.75
C TYR A 185 -18.06 22.52 -26.27
N THR A 186 -17.72 22.31 -27.56
CA THR A 186 -16.47 22.79 -28.13
C THR A 186 -16.50 24.31 -28.33
N ALA A 187 -15.44 25.00 -27.91
CA ALA A 187 -15.35 26.45 -28.03
C ALA A 187 -15.18 26.93 -29.49
N PRO A 188 -15.67 28.15 -29.84
CA PRO A 188 -15.64 28.66 -31.21
C PRO A 188 -14.25 28.71 -31.84
N GLU A 189 -13.22 29.04 -31.06
CA GLU A 189 -11.84 29.09 -31.52
C GLU A 189 -11.30 27.70 -31.88
N VAL A 190 -11.69 26.66 -31.13
CA VAL A 190 -11.27 25.28 -31.38
C VAL A 190 -11.96 24.74 -32.64
N ILE A 191 -13.21 25.13 -32.88
CA ILE A 191 -13.92 24.85 -34.14
C ILE A 191 -13.21 25.48 -35.34
N HIS A 192 -12.65 26.69 -35.16
CA HIS A 192 -11.82 27.36 -36.17
C HIS A 192 -10.41 26.75 -36.34
N GLY A 193 -10.08 25.70 -35.58
CA GLY A 193 -8.80 24.99 -35.67
C GLY A 193 -7.72 25.52 -34.73
N ALA A 194 -8.06 26.39 -33.77
CA ALA A 194 -7.17 26.68 -32.65
C ALA A 194 -7.03 25.45 -31.74
N ASP A 195 -5.93 25.40 -30.99
CA ASP A 195 -5.72 24.33 -30.03
C ASP A 195 -6.55 24.53 -28.75
N PHE A 196 -6.78 23.44 -28.00
CA PHE A 196 -7.45 23.51 -26.70
C PHE A 196 -6.58 24.29 -25.70
N SER A 197 -7.25 25.10 -24.89
CA SER A 197 -6.62 25.97 -23.88
C SER A 197 -7.46 26.03 -22.62
N VAL A 198 -6.91 26.67 -21.57
CA VAL A 198 -7.66 26.98 -20.35
C VAL A 198 -8.97 27.70 -20.68
N ALA A 199 -8.95 28.64 -21.63
CA ALA A 199 -10.14 29.41 -21.99
C ALA A 199 -11.21 28.57 -22.70
N SER A 200 -10.83 27.53 -23.46
CA SER A 200 -11.80 26.63 -24.11
C SER A 200 -12.48 25.70 -23.10
N ASP A 201 -11.78 25.30 -22.04
CA ASP A 201 -12.38 24.53 -20.94
C ASP A 201 -13.35 25.39 -20.12
N LEU A 202 -13.06 26.69 -19.92
CA LEU A 202 -13.99 27.63 -19.28
C LEU A 202 -15.26 27.87 -20.12
N TRP A 203 -15.15 27.88 -21.45
CA TRP A 203 -16.33 27.88 -22.33
C TRP A 203 -17.19 26.62 -22.14
N SER A 204 -16.53 25.46 -22.10
CA SER A 204 -17.20 24.17 -21.90
C SER A 204 -17.90 24.11 -20.54
N LEU A 205 -17.28 24.68 -19.49
CA LEU A 205 -17.90 24.86 -18.17
C LEU A 205 -19.17 25.71 -18.26
N GLY A 206 -19.15 26.82 -19.01
CA GLY A 206 -20.33 27.64 -19.27
C GLY A 206 -21.46 26.84 -19.92
N CYS A 207 -21.14 25.98 -20.88
CA CYS A 207 -22.11 25.11 -21.53
C CYS A 207 -22.74 24.09 -20.56
N VAL A 208 -21.92 23.46 -19.70
CA VAL A 208 -22.40 22.51 -18.68
C VAL A 208 -23.29 23.21 -17.63
N LEU A 209 -22.91 24.39 -17.14
CA LEU A 209 -23.72 25.15 -16.19
C LEU A 209 -25.07 25.57 -16.79
N TYR A 210 -25.06 26.00 -18.06
CA TYR A 210 -26.28 26.31 -18.81
C TYR A 210 -27.21 25.09 -18.90
N GLU A 211 -26.64 23.93 -19.24
CA GLU A 211 -27.39 22.70 -19.41
C GLU A 211 -27.94 22.15 -18.08
N MET A 212 -27.17 22.24 -16.99
CA MET A 212 -27.64 21.89 -15.65
C MET A 212 -28.90 22.67 -15.27
N TYR A 213 -28.93 23.98 -15.54
CA TYR A 213 -30.08 24.82 -15.20
C TYR A 213 -31.27 24.62 -16.15
N SER A 214 -31.02 24.45 -17.46
CA SER A 214 -32.09 24.47 -18.48
C SER A 214 -32.52 23.09 -18.98
N GLY A 215 -31.77 22.04 -18.63
CA GLY A 215 -31.96 20.68 -19.14
C GLY A 215 -31.45 20.45 -20.56
N LYS A 216 -30.87 21.46 -21.21
CA LYS A 216 -30.47 21.41 -22.62
C LYS A 216 -29.17 22.17 -22.85
N SER A 217 -28.34 21.66 -23.75
CA SER A 217 -27.17 22.40 -24.24
C SER A 217 -27.57 23.80 -24.77
N PRO A 218 -26.71 24.84 -24.58
CA PRO A 218 -26.95 26.17 -25.14
C PRO A 218 -27.03 26.17 -26.67
N PHE A 219 -26.31 25.25 -27.32
CA PHE A 219 -26.30 25.07 -28.77
C PHE A 219 -26.65 23.63 -29.10
N PHE A 220 -27.65 23.44 -29.95
CA PHE A 220 -28.08 22.13 -30.40
C PHE A 220 -28.67 22.21 -31.81
N SER A 221 -28.25 21.32 -32.71
CA SER A 221 -28.95 21.02 -33.96
C SER A 221 -28.73 19.54 -34.29
N GLU A 222 -29.66 18.95 -35.03
CA GLU A 222 -29.54 17.61 -35.61
C GLU A 222 -28.48 17.59 -36.74
N SER A 223 -28.24 18.72 -37.40
CA SER A 223 -27.22 18.87 -38.44
C SER A 223 -25.91 19.37 -37.83
N PHE A 224 -24.82 18.62 -38.04
CA PHE A 224 -23.49 19.01 -37.58
C PHE A 224 -23.08 20.40 -38.13
N SER A 225 -23.35 20.69 -39.40
CA SER A 225 -23.03 21.98 -40.01
C SER A 225 -23.80 23.13 -39.38
N GLU A 226 -25.07 22.92 -39.06
CA GLU A 226 -25.90 23.95 -38.41
C GLU A 226 -25.48 24.14 -36.95
N LEU A 227 -25.14 23.07 -36.21
CA LEU A 227 -24.61 23.17 -34.85
C LEU A 227 -23.35 24.05 -34.82
N ILE A 228 -22.42 23.79 -35.73
CA ILE A 228 -21.20 24.60 -35.88
C ILE A 228 -21.55 26.06 -36.19
N GLU A 229 -22.48 26.31 -37.12
CA GLU A 229 -22.93 27.67 -37.44
C GLU A 229 -23.52 28.39 -36.21
N ARG A 230 -24.32 27.70 -35.38
CA ARG A 230 -24.88 28.27 -34.15
C ARG A 230 -23.80 28.63 -33.13
N ILE A 231 -22.86 27.72 -32.88
CA ILE A 231 -21.74 27.98 -31.95
C ILE A 231 -20.92 29.21 -32.42
N LEU A 232 -20.67 29.32 -33.72
CA LEU A 232 -19.88 30.42 -34.28
C LEU A 232 -20.65 31.74 -34.35
N ASN A 233 -21.94 31.74 -34.69
CA ASN A 233 -22.66 32.95 -35.10
C ASN A 233 -23.85 33.35 -34.22
N GLU A 234 -24.51 32.41 -33.53
CA GLU A 234 -25.67 32.70 -32.66
C GLU A 234 -25.28 32.91 -31.19
N ASP A 235 -25.90 33.88 -30.53
CA ASP A 235 -25.80 34.03 -29.07
C ASP A 235 -26.77 33.04 -28.39
N PRO A 236 -26.37 32.39 -27.28
CA PRO A 236 -27.24 31.45 -26.60
C PRO A 236 -28.48 32.16 -26.05
N LEU A 237 -29.65 31.56 -26.23
CA LEU A 237 -30.86 32.08 -25.61
C LEU A 237 -30.71 32.04 -24.08
N PRO A 238 -31.31 32.97 -23.32
CA PRO A 238 -31.28 32.88 -21.86
C PRO A 238 -31.86 31.53 -21.42
N PRO A 239 -31.22 30.81 -20.46
CA PRO A 239 -31.67 29.49 -20.06
C PRO A 239 -33.08 29.58 -19.45
N ARG A 240 -34.03 28.79 -19.99
CA ARG A 240 -35.43 28.77 -19.55
C ARG A 240 -35.77 27.42 -18.95
N SER A 241 -36.40 27.43 -17.78
CA SER A 241 -36.97 26.25 -17.14
C SER A 241 -38.27 25.81 -17.84
N LYS A 242 -38.45 24.51 -18.06
CA LYS A 242 -39.70 23.95 -18.60
C LYS A 242 -40.71 23.77 -17.46
N GLY A 243 -41.63 24.70 -17.32
CA GLY A 243 -42.74 24.59 -16.36
C GLY A 243 -43.29 25.96 -15.97
N SER A 244 -44.60 26.15 -16.12
CA SER A 244 -45.28 27.46 -16.18
C SER A 244 -45.20 28.36 -14.93
N ILE A 245 -44.44 28.05 -13.86
CA ILE A 245 -44.26 28.90 -12.66
C ILE A 245 -42.82 28.84 -12.07
N ALA A 246 -41.81 28.28 -12.76
CA ALA A 246 -40.44 28.21 -12.22
C ALA A 246 -39.65 29.53 -12.39
N ALA A 247 -38.87 29.90 -11.36
CA ALA A 247 -38.17 31.19 -11.24
C ALA A 247 -37.23 31.48 -12.41
N LYS A 248 -37.17 32.76 -12.84
CA LYS A 248 -36.19 33.23 -13.83
C LYS A 248 -34.77 33.09 -13.24
N PRO A 249 -33.74 32.83 -14.07
CA PRO A 249 -32.36 32.78 -13.60
C PRO A 249 -31.97 34.14 -12.98
N SER A 250 -31.17 34.10 -11.92
CA SER A 250 -30.67 35.32 -11.30
C SER A 250 -29.81 36.13 -12.28
N PRO A 251 -29.76 37.46 -12.12
CA PRO A 251 -28.89 38.30 -12.96
C PRO A 251 -27.42 37.89 -12.84
N ASP A 252 -26.99 37.43 -11.66
CA ASP A 252 -25.62 36.94 -11.44
C ASP A 252 -25.36 35.65 -12.23
N PHE A 253 -26.30 34.72 -12.26
CA PHE A 253 -26.13 33.49 -13.04
C PHE A 253 -26.08 33.78 -14.55
N LEU A 254 -26.94 34.67 -15.04
CA LEU A 254 -26.90 35.12 -16.43
C LEU A 254 -25.57 35.82 -16.75
N ASN A 255 -25.09 36.71 -15.89
CA ASN A 255 -23.83 37.40 -16.10
C ASN A 255 -22.62 36.44 -16.13
N LEU A 256 -22.65 35.39 -15.28
CA LEU A 256 -21.64 34.34 -15.29
C LEU A 256 -21.62 33.59 -16.63
N LEU A 257 -22.79 33.18 -17.12
CA LEU A 257 -22.92 32.50 -18.40
C LEU A 257 -22.51 33.40 -19.57
N ASP A 258 -22.92 34.67 -19.56
CA ASP A 258 -22.52 35.66 -20.57
C ASP A 258 -21.00 35.83 -20.60
N GLY A 259 -20.32 35.78 -19.44
CA GLY A 259 -18.87 35.85 -19.35
C GLY A 259 -18.16 34.59 -19.87
N LEU A 260 -18.65 33.40 -19.53
CA LEU A 260 -18.03 32.12 -19.94
C LEU A 260 -18.31 31.79 -21.41
N LEU A 261 -19.48 32.17 -21.94
CA LEU A 261 -19.92 31.93 -23.31
C LEU A 261 -19.61 33.10 -24.26
N GLN A 262 -18.58 33.90 -23.97
CA GLN A 262 -18.03 34.86 -24.94
C GLN A 262 -17.26 34.14 -26.04
N LYS A 263 -17.62 34.43 -27.29
CA LYS A 263 -16.98 33.83 -28.47
C LYS A 263 -15.55 34.33 -28.68
N ASP A 264 -15.32 35.60 -28.37
CA ASP A 264 -13.99 36.19 -28.36
C ASP A 264 -13.24 35.76 -27.10
N VAL A 265 -12.19 34.95 -27.27
CA VAL A 265 -11.35 34.41 -26.19
C VAL A 265 -10.80 35.53 -25.29
N GLN A 266 -10.45 36.70 -25.86
CA GLN A 266 -9.88 37.82 -25.10
C GLN A 266 -10.91 38.51 -24.21
N LYS A 267 -12.21 38.35 -24.50
CA LYS A 267 -13.32 38.89 -23.70
C LYS A 267 -13.92 37.85 -22.76
N ARG A 268 -13.57 36.57 -22.94
CA ARG A 268 -14.08 35.47 -22.12
C ARG A 268 -13.57 35.59 -20.69
N LEU A 269 -14.45 35.27 -19.75
CA LEU A 269 -14.15 35.31 -18.33
C LEU A 269 -12.96 34.39 -18.03
N ASN A 270 -11.89 34.97 -17.47
CA ASN A 270 -10.71 34.24 -17.05
C ASN A 270 -10.86 33.69 -15.62
N TRP A 271 -9.87 32.93 -15.15
CA TRP A 271 -9.90 32.34 -13.79
C TRP A 271 -10.08 33.36 -12.67
N SER A 272 -9.41 34.51 -12.74
CA SER A 272 -9.51 35.55 -11.73
C SER A 272 -10.93 36.13 -11.65
N GLY A 273 -11.53 36.44 -12.81
CA GLY A 273 -12.91 36.91 -12.89
C GLY A 273 -13.93 35.84 -12.48
N LEU A 274 -13.67 34.57 -12.81
CA LEU A 274 -14.54 33.45 -12.45
C LEU A 274 -14.60 33.21 -10.94
N LEU A 275 -13.44 33.16 -10.26
CA LEU A 275 -13.37 32.91 -8.81
C LEU A 275 -13.98 34.05 -7.98
N GLN A 276 -13.87 35.29 -8.47
CA GLN A 276 -14.42 36.49 -7.81
C GLN A 276 -15.88 36.77 -8.18
N HIS A 277 -16.50 35.94 -9.03
CA HIS A 277 -17.83 36.20 -9.55
C HIS A 277 -18.90 36.16 -8.44
N PRO A 278 -19.83 37.14 -8.36
CA PRO A 278 -20.83 37.24 -7.28
C PRO A 278 -21.76 36.02 -7.18
N PHE A 279 -21.94 35.28 -8.27
CA PHE A 279 -22.68 34.01 -8.28
C PHE A 279 -22.20 33.02 -7.20
N TRP A 280 -20.93 33.04 -6.80
CA TRP A 280 -20.40 32.13 -5.79
C TRP A 280 -20.62 32.58 -4.33
N LYS A 281 -21.26 33.73 -4.06
CA LYS A 281 -21.54 34.23 -2.70
C LYS A 281 -20.29 34.23 -1.78
N GLU A 282 -19.16 34.71 -2.30
CA GLU A 282 -17.88 34.79 -1.57
C GLU A 282 -17.26 33.45 -1.12
N PHE A 283 -17.76 32.31 -1.62
CA PHE A 283 -17.22 30.98 -1.27
C PHE A 283 -15.70 30.85 -1.52
N PHE A 284 -15.22 31.41 -2.64
CA PHE A 284 -13.79 31.37 -2.99
C PHE A 284 -12.96 32.53 -2.39
N SER A 285 -13.60 33.46 -1.66
CA SER A 285 -12.93 34.63 -1.06
C SER A 285 -12.37 34.34 0.34
N SER A 286 -12.84 33.28 1.02
CA SER A 286 -12.37 32.87 2.34
C SER A 286 -11.36 31.72 2.25
N ASN A 287 -10.06 32.03 2.22
CA ASN A 287 -8.86 31.25 2.60
C ASN A 287 -8.72 29.71 2.33
N ASP A 288 -9.64 29.04 1.64
CA ASP A 288 -9.60 27.57 1.44
C ASP A 288 -8.99 27.13 0.09
N LEU A 289 -8.60 28.06 -0.79
CA LEU A 289 -7.71 27.77 -1.91
C LEU A 289 -6.28 28.19 -1.56
N GLY A 290 -5.38 27.21 -1.42
CA GLY A 290 -3.97 27.44 -1.11
C GLY A 290 -3.33 28.52 -1.99
N SER A 291 -2.77 29.54 -1.32
CA SER A 291 -1.88 30.60 -1.82
C SER A 291 -2.21 31.17 -3.21
N VAL A 292 -3.16 32.10 -3.27
CA VAL A 292 -3.28 33.05 -4.39
C VAL A 292 -2.38 34.24 -4.10
N SER A 293 -1.12 34.19 -4.52
CA SER A 293 -0.23 35.37 -4.50
C SER A 293 0.73 35.49 -5.69
N ASP A 294 0.50 34.79 -6.80
CA ASP A 294 1.37 34.91 -7.98
C ASP A 294 0.57 35.00 -9.28
N PHE A 295 -0.21 36.08 -9.46
CA PHE A 295 -0.58 36.58 -10.79
C PHE A 295 -0.84 38.09 -10.69
N ARG A 296 0.23 38.89 -10.82
CA ARG A 296 0.10 40.28 -11.31
C ARG A 296 0.81 40.38 -12.64
N GLU A 297 0.04 40.76 -13.64
CA GLU A 297 0.42 40.93 -15.04
C GLU A 297 1.63 41.85 -15.21
N ASN A 298 2.59 41.37 -15.99
CA ASN A 298 3.55 42.21 -16.69
C ASN A 298 2.81 42.95 -17.81
N LYS A 299 2.60 44.26 -17.64
CA LYS A 299 2.29 45.14 -18.76
C LYS A 299 3.15 46.41 -18.69
N GLU A 300 3.85 46.60 -19.80
CA GLU A 300 4.35 47.84 -20.38
C GLU A 300 5.76 48.36 -20.04
N ILE A 301 6.43 48.63 -21.16
CA ILE A 301 7.74 49.18 -21.43
C ILE A 301 7.61 50.72 -21.54
N ARG A 302 8.71 51.44 -21.22
CA ARG A 302 8.99 52.90 -21.41
C ARG A 302 8.31 53.81 -20.38
N ASP A 303 8.96 54.79 -19.74
CA ASP A 303 9.99 55.74 -20.22
C ASP A 303 10.83 56.33 -19.06
N THR A 304 12.06 56.77 -19.41
CA THR A 304 12.84 57.93 -18.86
C THR A 304 13.06 58.06 -17.34
N ALA A 305 14.29 57.93 -16.84
CA ALA A 305 15.38 58.93 -16.84
C ALA A 305 15.48 59.73 -15.52
N GLU A 306 16.71 59.79 -15.02
CA GLU A 306 17.34 60.87 -14.25
C GLU A 306 17.29 60.94 -12.70
N LEU A 307 18.53 61.02 -12.19
CA LEU A 307 19.06 61.68 -10.99
C LEU A 307 18.78 61.04 -9.62
N LEU A 308 19.76 60.35 -9.01
CA LEU A 308 21.03 60.80 -8.41
C LEU A 308 20.90 61.34 -6.97
N LYS A 309 21.70 60.68 -6.12
CA LYS A 309 22.52 61.22 -5.01
C LYS A 309 21.76 61.57 -3.71
N SER A 310 22.26 61.22 -2.53
CA SER A 310 23.55 60.65 -2.14
C SER A 310 23.59 60.39 -0.64
N THR A 311 24.53 59.53 -0.23
CA THR A 311 25.37 59.59 0.99
C THR A 311 24.69 59.29 2.34
N THR A 312 25.24 58.49 3.25
CA THR A 312 26.64 58.11 3.55
C THR A 312 26.72 56.78 4.32
N ASP A 313 27.57 55.88 3.82
CA ASP A 313 28.59 55.02 4.47
C ASP A 313 28.56 54.72 5.98
N VAL A 314 28.62 53.43 6.35
CA VAL A 314 29.82 52.77 6.96
C VAL A 314 29.81 51.27 6.61
N GLU A 315 30.96 50.81 6.13
CA GLU A 315 31.31 49.50 5.58
C GLU A 315 31.46 48.38 6.63
N ALA A 316 31.07 47.15 6.27
CA ALA A 316 31.88 45.93 6.46
C ALA A 316 31.27 44.69 5.75
N MET A 317 31.99 44.24 4.72
CA MET A 317 32.12 42.86 4.21
C MET A 317 30.99 42.22 3.36
N SER A 318 31.12 42.43 2.04
CA SER A 318 30.92 41.46 0.94
C SER A 318 31.79 40.20 1.16
N ALA A 319 31.54 38.99 0.62
CA ALA A 319 30.98 38.56 -0.66
C ALA A 319 30.57 37.06 -0.49
N GLU A 320 29.39 36.62 -0.96
CA GLU A 320 29.10 36.01 -2.27
C GLU A 320 28.84 34.49 -2.18
N GLY A 321 27.78 34.02 -2.86
CA GLY A 321 27.51 32.61 -3.14
C GLY A 321 26.09 32.14 -2.72
N ALA A 322 25.02 32.79 -3.19
CA ALA A 322 24.16 32.26 -4.26
C ALA A 322 23.36 30.99 -3.88
N ASP A 323 22.23 31.18 -3.20
CA ASP A 323 21.17 30.17 -3.08
C ASP A 323 20.24 30.30 -4.30
N LYS A 324 20.38 29.37 -5.25
CA LYS A 324 19.49 29.25 -6.41
C LYS A 324 18.28 28.43 -5.99
N SER A 325 17.13 29.08 -5.90
CA SER A 325 15.83 28.43 -5.97
C SER A 325 15.67 27.72 -7.33
N GLN A 326 15.81 26.40 -7.34
CA GLN A 326 15.31 25.59 -8.45
C GLN A 326 13.82 25.31 -8.22
N HIS A 327 12.99 26.11 -8.88
CA HIS A 327 11.58 25.80 -9.13
C HIS A 327 11.50 24.53 -9.98
N HIS A 328 10.93 23.44 -9.45
CA HIS A 328 10.58 22.27 -10.25
C HIS A 328 9.27 22.53 -11.02
N ASN A 329 9.36 23.17 -12.18
CA ASN A 329 8.39 22.94 -13.25
C ASN A 329 8.70 21.57 -13.85
N LYS A 330 7.94 20.52 -13.49
CA LYS A 330 7.97 19.26 -14.24
C LYS A 330 7.38 19.54 -15.62
N SER A 331 8.23 19.71 -16.64
CA SER A 331 7.78 19.65 -18.03
C SER A 331 7.37 18.21 -18.32
N PHE A 332 6.14 17.97 -18.79
CA PHE A 332 5.71 16.71 -19.40
C PHE A 332 6.43 16.51 -20.75
N LYS A 333 7.77 16.44 -20.74
CA LYS A 333 8.56 16.07 -21.92
C LYS A 333 8.51 14.54 -22.09
N LEU A 334 8.53 14.13 -23.36
CA LEU A 334 8.43 12.76 -23.89
C LEU A 334 9.61 11.84 -23.49
N GLU A 335 10.06 11.87 -22.23
CA GLU A 335 11.23 11.12 -21.73
C GLU A 335 10.89 10.40 -20.41
N TYR A 336 9.75 9.71 -20.31
CA TYR A 336 9.44 8.80 -19.18
C TYR A 336 8.40 7.76 -19.64
N SER A 337 8.80 6.76 -20.43
CA SER A 337 7.88 5.68 -20.86
C SER A 337 8.12 4.34 -20.12
N ALA A 338 9.35 4.09 -19.62
CA ALA A 338 9.71 2.79 -19.06
C ALA A 338 8.96 2.42 -17.75
N GLU A 339 8.38 3.40 -17.03
CA GLU A 339 7.63 3.16 -15.77
C GLU A 339 6.11 3.06 -15.95
N LEU A 340 5.56 3.35 -17.14
CA LEU A 340 4.12 3.38 -17.41
C LEU A 340 3.67 2.21 -18.28
N HIS A 341 4.09 1.00 -17.94
CA HIS A 341 3.54 -0.22 -18.53
C HIS A 341 2.46 -0.86 -17.62
N PRO A 342 1.38 -1.40 -18.21
CA PRO A 342 0.38 -2.13 -17.45
C PRO A 342 0.99 -3.42 -16.88
N LYS A 343 0.57 -3.82 -15.68
CA LYS A 343 1.08 -5.04 -15.02
C LYS A 343 0.60 -6.29 -15.80
N ASN A 344 1.54 -7.03 -16.40
CA ASN A 344 1.28 -8.24 -17.20
C ASN A 344 1.12 -9.51 -16.33
N THR A 345 0.42 -10.52 -16.86
CA THR A 345 0.04 -11.76 -16.13
C THR A 345 0.52 -13.07 -16.78
N LEU A 346 1.59 -13.01 -17.58
CA LEU A 346 2.22 -14.20 -18.16
C LEU A 346 3.73 -14.08 -17.99
N ASP A 347 4.23 -14.64 -16.89
CA ASP A 347 5.32 -15.62 -16.93
C ASP A 347 5.44 -16.26 -15.54
N GLY A 348 5.24 -17.57 -15.52
CA GLY A 348 5.61 -18.40 -14.39
C GLY A 348 7.05 -18.83 -14.58
N GLU A 349 7.94 -18.34 -13.74
CA GLU A 349 8.97 -19.10 -13.04
C GLU A 349 9.77 -18.14 -12.14
N SER A 350 10.34 -18.74 -11.10
CA SER A 350 11.13 -18.15 -10.02
C SER A 350 12.19 -17.13 -10.48
N ASN A 351 12.24 -15.96 -9.84
CA ASN A 351 13.45 -15.55 -9.13
C ASN A 351 13.26 -14.30 -8.25
N GLU A 352 13.92 -14.40 -7.11
CA GLU A 352 14.18 -13.35 -6.15
C GLU A 352 15.21 -12.34 -6.69
N VAL A 353 15.24 -11.18 -6.04
CA VAL A 353 16.30 -10.16 -6.02
C VAL A 353 16.46 -9.28 -7.26
N MET A 354 15.85 -8.09 -7.22
CA MET A 354 16.50 -6.80 -7.55
C MET A 354 15.56 -5.64 -7.20
N PHE A 355 15.72 -5.08 -6.00
CA PHE A 355 15.49 -3.66 -5.72
C PHE A 355 16.24 -3.30 -4.42
N LEU A 356 17.54 -3.03 -4.57
CA LEU A 356 18.25 -2.10 -3.71
C LEU A 356 18.68 -0.92 -4.58
N LEU A 357 18.21 0.26 -4.19
CA LEU A 357 18.84 1.59 -4.16
C LEU A 357 17.69 2.62 -4.11
N SER A 358 17.22 2.94 -2.91
CA SER A 358 17.79 3.90 -1.94
C SER A 358 17.23 5.31 -2.15
N SER A 359 16.16 5.60 -1.43
CA SER A 359 15.85 6.94 -0.94
C SER A 359 16.70 7.23 0.29
N CYS A 360 17.61 8.20 0.20
CA CYS A 360 18.15 8.88 1.38
C CYS A 360 17.20 10.03 1.79
N PRO A 361 16.86 10.14 3.07
CA PRO A 361 16.65 11.44 3.69
C PRO A 361 17.72 11.69 4.76
N SER A 362 18.47 12.77 4.56
CA SER A 362 19.35 13.39 5.55
C SER A 362 18.57 13.85 6.80
N PRO A 363 19.17 13.81 7.99
CA PRO A 363 18.53 14.27 9.23
C PRO A 363 18.75 15.78 9.41
N ARG A 364 17.68 16.57 9.54
CA ARG A 364 17.73 17.85 10.26
C ARG A 364 16.43 18.08 11.04
N THR A 365 16.53 17.88 12.33
CA THR A 365 15.59 18.30 13.36
C THR A 365 15.78 19.79 13.65
N SER A 366 14.70 20.54 13.84
CA SER A 366 14.66 21.59 14.87
C SER A 366 13.23 21.74 15.40
N ILE A 367 12.99 21.08 16.53
CA ILE A 367 11.92 21.41 17.46
C ILE A 367 12.38 22.64 18.23
N GLY A 368 11.65 23.75 18.11
CA GLY A 368 11.72 24.87 19.04
C GLY A 368 10.66 24.70 20.13
N ILE A 369 11.02 24.12 21.27
CA ILE A 369 10.24 24.24 22.51
C ILE A 369 11.21 24.62 23.63
N GLY A 370 10.97 25.80 24.21
CA GLY A 370 11.73 26.32 25.33
C GLY A 370 11.47 25.52 26.62
N LEU A 371 12.55 25.21 27.33
CA LEU A 371 12.50 24.68 28.69
C LEU A 371 13.03 25.73 29.67
N ASN A 372 12.23 26.02 30.68
CA ASN A 372 12.61 26.78 31.86
C ASN A 372 13.01 25.79 32.97
N GLY A 373 14.24 25.95 33.49
CA GLY A 373 14.46 25.94 34.95
C GLY A 373 15.15 24.74 35.62
N LYS A 374 16.43 24.99 35.97
CA LYS A 374 17.12 24.70 37.26
C LYS A 374 17.93 23.39 37.45
N THR A 375 19.23 23.54 37.18
CA THR A 375 20.39 23.39 38.11
C THR A 375 20.42 22.28 39.16
N SER A 376 21.42 21.39 39.07
CA SER A 376 22.62 21.40 39.93
C SER A 376 23.65 20.34 39.49
N ALA A 377 24.93 20.68 39.67
CA ALA A 377 26.13 20.01 39.18
C ALA A 377 26.62 18.87 40.08
N VAL A 378 27.45 17.93 39.55
CA VAL A 378 28.74 17.47 40.09
C VAL A 378 29.52 16.66 39.02
N THR A 379 30.85 16.83 39.10
CA THR A 379 32.08 16.52 38.33
C THR A 379 32.46 15.11 37.81
N GLN A 380 33.21 15.13 36.67
CA GLN A 380 34.43 14.36 36.27
C GLN A 380 34.36 12.84 36.01
N ASP A 381 35.04 12.19 35.03
CA ASP A 381 35.74 12.45 33.75
C ASP A 381 36.00 11.01 33.13
N PRO A 382 36.82 10.74 32.09
CA PRO A 382 36.40 10.36 30.73
C PRO A 382 36.67 8.88 30.29
N LEU A 383 36.20 8.57 29.05
CA LEU A 383 36.56 7.48 28.10
C LEU A 383 35.48 6.39 27.84
N GLN A 384 34.72 6.52 26.74
CA GLN A 384 34.94 5.77 25.48
C GLN A 384 33.75 5.96 24.52
N ARG A 385 34.09 6.31 23.28
CA ARG A 385 33.19 6.44 22.12
C ARG A 385 32.87 5.05 21.58
N ALA A 386 31.58 4.71 21.50
CA ALA A 386 31.02 3.81 20.48
C ALA A 386 29.48 3.95 20.47
N SER A 387 28.93 3.98 19.25
CA SER A 387 27.57 3.63 18.83
C SER A 387 26.35 4.27 19.53
N SER A 388 25.83 5.34 18.91
CA SER A 388 24.44 5.80 19.09
C SER A 388 23.48 4.84 18.35
N VAL A 389 23.18 3.70 18.96
CA VAL A 389 21.95 2.96 18.66
C VAL A 389 20.80 3.73 19.31
N VAL A 390 19.76 4.02 18.53
CA VAL A 390 18.48 4.52 19.04
C VAL A 390 17.94 3.48 20.02
N LYS A 391 18.13 3.71 21.33
CA LYS A 391 17.38 3.03 22.38
C LYS A 391 15.90 3.35 22.16
N VAL A 392 15.17 2.41 21.58
CA VAL A 392 13.74 2.30 21.87
C VAL A 392 13.66 2.03 23.37
N GLU A 393 13.08 2.95 24.13
CA GLU A 393 12.78 2.70 25.55
C GLU A 393 11.87 1.46 25.62
N SER A 394 12.44 0.33 26.01
CA SER A 394 11.70 -0.90 26.30
C SER A 394 10.92 -0.69 27.60
N VAL A 395 9.71 -0.15 27.49
CA VAL A 395 8.75 -0.16 28.60
C VAL A 395 8.32 -1.61 28.81
N CYS A 396 8.95 -2.29 29.77
CA CYS A 396 8.56 -3.63 30.18
C CYS A 396 7.23 -3.54 30.95
N PHE A 397 6.12 -3.84 30.27
CA PHE A 397 4.80 -3.92 30.92
C PHE A 397 4.70 -5.18 31.77
N SER A 398 4.25 -5.04 33.02
CA SER A 398 3.86 -6.20 33.83
C SER A 398 2.52 -6.77 33.33
N HIS A 399 2.22 -8.04 33.63
CA HIS A 399 0.90 -8.63 33.30
C HIS A 399 -0.27 -7.79 33.84
N GLN A 400 -0.10 -7.11 34.98
CA GLN A 400 -1.12 -6.23 35.56
C GLN A 400 -1.36 -4.96 34.72
N ASP A 401 -0.34 -4.46 34.03
CA ASP A 401 -0.44 -3.28 33.15
C ASP A 401 -1.11 -3.62 31.81
N ILE A 402 -0.96 -4.87 31.34
CA ILE A 402 -1.67 -5.35 30.16
C ILE A 402 -3.16 -5.54 30.46
N ASP A 403 -3.50 -6.12 31.61
CA ASP A 403 -4.90 -6.33 32.03
C ASP A 403 -5.67 -5.01 32.23
N SER A 404 -5.02 -3.97 32.77
CA SER A 404 -5.62 -2.64 32.91
C SER A 404 -5.91 -2.00 31.56
N LYS A 405 -4.95 -2.03 30.62
CA LYS A 405 -5.13 -1.54 29.25
C LYS A 405 -6.19 -2.31 28.48
N ILE A 406 -6.27 -3.64 28.65
CA ILE A 406 -7.33 -4.44 28.03
C ILE A 406 -8.69 -3.95 28.49
N LYS A 407 -8.89 -3.71 29.79
CA LYS A 407 -10.16 -3.21 30.36
C LYS A 407 -10.56 -1.85 29.79
N GLU A 408 -9.62 -0.93 29.62
CA GLU A 408 -9.85 0.37 28.99
C GLU A 408 -10.30 0.25 27.53
N LEU A 409 -9.82 -0.76 26.81
CA LEU A 409 -10.10 -0.95 25.38
C LEU A 409 -11.33 -1.81 25.09
N ILE A 410 -12.01 -2.41 26.06
CA ILE A 410 -13.17 -3.29 25.78
C ILE A 410 -14.33 -2.51 25.12
N PHE A 411 -14.58 -1.30 25.59
CA PHE A 411 -15.69 -0.46 25.15
C PHE A 411 -15.20 0.75 24.36
N THR A 412 -16.02 1.18 23.39
CA THR A 412 -15.79 2.35 22.55
C THR A 412 -17.05 3.22 22.52
N ASP A 413 -16.93 4.48 22.13
CA ASP A 413 -18.09 5.39 22.00
C ASP A 413 -19.19 4.83 21.08
N SER A 414 -18.80 4.03 20.08
CA SER A 414 -19.73 3.38 19.15
C SER A 414 -20.66 2.35 19.81
N ASP A 415 -20.29 1.84 20.98
CA ASP A 415 -21.09 0.90 21.77
C ASP A 415 -22.16 1.62 22.60
N PHE A 416 -22.00 2.93 22.80
CA PHE A 416 -22.83 3.76 23.68
C PHE A 416 -23.72 4.75 22.93
N ILE A 417 -23.90 4.57 21.62
CA ILE A 417 -24.83 5.40 20.83
C ILE A 417 -26.25 5.25 21.39
N VAL A 418 -26.82 6.36 21.82
CA VAL A 418 -28.20 6.45 22.30
C VAL A 418 -29.09 7.00 21.19
N THR A 419 -30.25 6.40 20.99
CA THR A 419 -31.30 6.94 20.11
C THR A 419 -32.58 7.02 20.91
N SER A 420 -33.42 8.04 20.65
CA SER A 420 -34.71 8.18 21.34
C SER A 420 -35.57 6.93 21.18
N ILE A 421 -36.42 6.68 22.17
CA ILE A 421 -37.48 5.69 22.14
C ILE A 421 -38.73 6.34 21.53
N ILE A 422 -38.97 7.61 21.88
CA ILE A 422 -40.06 8.40 21.32
C ILE A 422 -39.77 8.77 19.86
N ASP A 423 -40.78 8.65 19.00
CA ASP A 423 -40.72 8.93 17.56
C ASP A 423 -39.63 8.18 16.78
N ASN A 424 -39.15 7.05 17.32
CA ASN A 424 -38.17 6.20 16.66
C ASN A 424 -38.79 5.41 15.49
N LEU A 425 -38.41 5.78 14.28
CA LEU A 425 -38.91 5.17 13.03
C LEU A 425 -38.58 3.68 12.91
N LYS A 426 -37.53 3.18 13.58
CA LYS A 426 -37.17 1.75 13.58
C LYS A 426 -38.07 0.92 14.50
N ILE A 427 -38.79 1.56 15.43
CA ILE A 427 -39.70 0.91 16.36
C ILE A 427 -41.13 1.00 15.84
N LEU A 428 -41.61 2.23 15.61
CA LEU A 428 -42.99 2.48 15.19
C LEU A 428 -43.08 3.80 14.41
N LYS A 429 -43.58 3.75 13.18
CA LYS A 429 -43.84 4.94 12.37
C LYS A 429 -45.05 5.70 12.94
N GLN A 430 -44.83 6.87 13.52
CA GLN A 430 -45.89 7.73 14.02
C GLN A 430 -46.33 8.77 12.99
N THR A 431 -47.60 9.18 13.03
CA THR A 431 -48.11 10.31 12.25
C THR A 431 -47.61 11.63 12.82
N PRO A 432 -47.16 12.58 11.97
CA PRO A 432 -46.68 13.88 12.41
C PRO A 432 -47.80 14.64 13.13
N VAL A 433 -47.45 15.29 14.24
CA VAL A 433 -48.42 16.07 15.03
C VAL A 433 -48.70 17.38 14.29
N ARG A 434 -49.98 17.67 14.08
CA ARG A 434 -50.45 18.95 13.55
C ARG A 434 -51.36 19.60 14.59
N PHE A 435 -51.26 20.93 14.70
CA PHE A 435 -52.16 21.75 15.51
C PHE A 435 -52.81 22.80 14.61
N ASP A 436 -54.00 23.26 14.99
CA ASP A 436 -54.74 24.28 14.26
C ASP A 436 -54.52 25.65 14.90
N LEU A 437 -53.96 26.59 14.13
CA LEU A 437 -53.71 27.97 14.55
C LEU A 437 -54.99 28.74 14.90
N LYS A 438 -56.13 28.41 14.26
CA LYS A 438 -57.38 29.16 14.45
C LYS A 438 -58.06 28.87 15.78
N THR A 439 -57.79 27.70 16.34
CA THR A 439 -58.41 27.21 17.59
C THR A 439 -57.43 27.21 18.76
N LEU A 440 -56.23 27.77 18.57
CA LEU A 440 -55.22 27.91 19.62
C LEU A 440 -55.42 29.27 20.34
N ASN A 441 -55.74 29.21 21.64
CA ASN A 441 -56.02 30.40 22.45
C ASN A 441 -54.75 31.12 22.96
N ILE A 442 -53.60 30.86 22.36
CA ILE A 442 -52.32 31.51 22.65
C ILE A 442 -51.63 31.90 21.35
N PHE A 443 -50.73 32.89 21.43
CA PHE A 443 -49.87 33.21 20.31
C PHE A 443 -48.90 32.04 20.06
N ALA A 444 -49.00 31.41 18.89
CA ALA A 444 -48.11 30.33 18.50
C ALA A 444 -46.72 30.90 18.19
N HIS A 445 -45.75 30.58 19.03
CA HIS A 445 -44.35 30.91 18.79
C HIS A 445 -43.64 29.70 18.18
N SER A 446 -42.64 29.94 17.31
CA SER A 446 -41.71 28.88 16.93
C SER A 446 -40.82 28.50 18.11
N ALA A 447 -40.26 27.29 18.09
CA ALA A 447 -39.39 26.82 19.15
C ALA A 447 -38.12 27.69 19.30
N GLU A 448 -37.55 28.17 18.18
CA GLU A 448 -36.44 29.12 18.15
C GLU A 448 -36.79 30.44 18.84
N LYS A 449 -37.99 30.98 18.53
CA LYS A 449 -38.45 32.24 19.15
C LYS A 449 -38.64 32.07 20.65
N LEU A 450 -39.19 30.94 21.09
CA LEU A 450 -39.37 30.61 22.52
C LEU A 450 -38.05 30.48 23.26
N ALA A 451 -37.03 29.93 22.62
CA ALA A 451 -35.69 29.80 23.19
C ALA A 451 -35.07 31.17 23.51
N CYS A 452 -35.23 32.13 22.59
CA CYS A 452 -34.70 33.49 22.68
C CYS A 452 -35.54 34.48 23.53
N LEU A 453 -36.68 34.07 24.10
CA LEU A 453 -37.49 34.96 24.93
C LEU A 453 -36.74 35.38 26.20
N GLN A 454 -36.90 36.65 26.57
CA GLN A 454 -36.45 37.16 27.87
C GLN A 454 -37.26 36.51 29.01
N GLU A 455 -36.69 36.43 30.21
CA GLU A 455 -37.33 35.74 31.35
C GLU A 455 -38.74 36.24 31.67
N LEU A 456 -38.99 37.55 31.57
CA LEU A 456 -40.32 38.13 31.82
C LEU A 456 -41.36 37.67 30.79
N GLU A 457 -41.00 37.66 29.50
CA GLU A 457 -41.88 37.22 28.42
C GLU A 457 -42.13 35.71 28.47
N TRP A 458 -41.09 34.94 28.80
CA TRP A 458 -41.17 33.50 29.03
C TRP A 458 -42.13 33.17 30.18
N ASN A 459 -42.02 33.88 31.32
CA ASN A 459 -42.90 33.67 32.46
C ASN A 459 -44.36 34.04 32.15
N SER A 460 -44.59 35.08 31.36
CA SER A 460 -45.93 35.43 30.87
C SER A 460 -46.51 34.33 29.99
N PHE A 461 -45.72 33.82 29.04
CA PHE A 461 -46.11 32.70 28.17
C PHE A 461 -46.42 31.43 28.98
N LEU A 462 -45.57 31.08 29.95
CA LEU A 462 -45.80 29.94 30.83
C LEU A 462 -47.09 30.08 31.64
N GLN A 463 -47.35 31.24 32.24
CA GLN A 463 -48.57 31.49 33.00
C GLN A 463 -49.83 31.33 32.13
N GLN A 464 -49.80 31.81 30.89
CA GLN A 464 -50.90 31.64 29.94
C GLN A 464 -51.17 30.16 29.66
N ILE A 465 -50.13 29.35 29.38
CA ILE A 465 -50.27 27.91 29.14
C ILE A 465 -50.84 27.20 30.37
N CYS A 466 -50.27 27.46 31.55
CA CYS A 466 -50.72 26.83 32.81
C CYS A 466 -52.20 27.14 33.08
N SER A 467 -52.64 28.39 32.92
CA SER A 467 -54.03 28.79 33.13
C SER A 467 -55.02 28.08 32.18
N LEU A 468 -54.62 27.84 30.93
CA LEU A 468 -55.44 27.13 29.94
C LEU A 468 -55.57 25.64 30.27
N ILE A 469 -54.52 25.03 30.80
CA ILE A 469 -54.54 23.62 31.22
C ILE A 469 -55.44 23.43 32.45
N GLU A 470 -55.37 24.36 33.42
CA GLU A 470 -56.17 24.33 34.66
C GLU A 470 -57.65 24.66 34.45
N SER A 471 -58.03 25.33 33.35
CA SER A 471 -59.41 25.71 33.08
C SER A 471 -60.40 24.53 33.17
N THR A 472 -61.47 24.71 33.95
CA THR A 472 -62.44 23.64 34.25
C THR A 472 -63.43 23.44 33.10
N GLU A 473 -63.77 22.18 32.84
CA GLU A 473 -64.57 21.67 31.71
C GLU A 473 -66.05 22.10 31.76
N LYS A 474 -66.36 23.40 31.66
CA LYS A 474 -67.76 23.89 31.64
C LYS A 474 -68.34 24.15 30.25
N THR A 475 -67.55 24.00 29.17
CA THR A 475 -67.99 24.24 27.78
C THR A 475 -67.76 23.02 26.89
N THR A 476 -68.68 22.74 25.98
CA THR A 476 -68.69 21.56 25.08
C THR A 476 -67.49 21.49 24.11
N GLY A 477 -66.67 22.54 24.01
CA GLY A 477 -65.45 22.60 23.19
C GLY A 477 -64.13 22.51 23.97
N ALA A 478 -64.15 22.59 25.30
CA ALA A 478 -62.95 22.61 26.15
C ALA A 478 -61.96 21.45 25.91
N PRO A 479 -62.37 20.17 25.76
CA PRO A 479 -61.42 19.08 25.53
C PRO A 479 -60.70 19.15 24.18
N ARG A 480 -61.35 19.68 23.14
CA ARG A 480 -60.71 19.88 21.82
C ARG A 480 -59.65 20.99 21.87
N MET A 481 -59.90 22.05 22.64
CA MET A 481 -58.96 23.15 22.82
C MET A 481 -57.73 22.69 23.61
N LYS A 482 -57.91 21.93 24.69
CA LYS A 482 -56.79 21.32 25.45
C LYS A 482 -55.98 20.36 24.57
N LEU A 483 -56.65 19.53 23.77
CA LEU A 483 -55.98 18.63 22.84
C LEU A 483 -55.14 19.39 21.80
N ASN A 484 -55.66 20.49 21.24
CA ASN A 484 -54.93 21.33 20.29
C ASN A 484 -53.72 22.02 20.95
N LEU A 485 -53.86 22.47 22.20
CA LEU A 485 -52.75 23.01 22.99
C LEU A 485 -51.64 21.97 23.22
N PHE A 486 -51.98 20.74 23.59
CA PHE A 486 -50.98 19.67 23.71
C PHE A 486 -50.33 19.31 22.38
N CYS A 487 -51.07 19.41 21.26
CA CYS A 487 -50.47 19.24 19.93
C CYS A 487 -49.44 20.34 19.62
N TYR A 488 -49.72 21.59 19.97
CA TYR A 488 -48.74 22.69 19.88
C TYR A 488 -47.53 22.43 20.78
N LEU A 489 -47.74 22.02 22.05
CA LEU A 489 -46.65 21.69 22.97
C LEU A 489 -45.76 20.57 22.44
N CYS A 490 -46.31 19.55 21.78
CA CYS A 490 -45.51 18.51 21.12
C CYS A 490 -44.58 19.09 20.04
N THR A 491 -44.97 20.16 19.34
CA THR A 491 -44.12 20.75 18.29
C THR A 491 -42.95 21.57 18.84
N VAL A 492 -43.13 22.23 19.99
CA VAL A 492 -42.08 23.05 20.61
C VAL A 492 -41.19 22.28 21.58
N ALA A 493 -41.69 21.17 22.15
CA ALA A 493 -40.95 20.30 23.07
C ALA A 493 -39.78 19.54 22.42
N SER A 494 -39.67 19.55 21.08
CA SER A 494 -38.52 18.98 20.38
C SER A 494 -37.25 19.84 20.45
N HIS A 495 -37.35 21.09 20.92
CA HIS A 495 -36.20 21.99 21.03
C HIS A 495 -35.54 21.89 22.41
N LYS A 496 -34.23 21.62 22.44
CA LYS A 496 -33.43 21.32 23.65
C LYS A 496 -33.60 22.33 24.79
N GLU A 497 -33.47 23.62 24.50
CA GLU A 497 -33.60 24.68 25.53
C GLU A 497 -35.03 24.87 26.02
N VAL A 498 -36.01 24.75 25.10
CA VAL A 498 -37.43 24.91 25.43
C VAL A 498 -37.89 23.74 26.28
N ALA A 499 -37.52 22.51 25.91
CA ALA A 499 -37.77 21.31 26.69
C ALA A 499 -37.22 21.42 28.11
N THR A 500 -35.97 21.87 28.24
CA THR A 500 -35.30 22.07 29.54
C THR A 500 -36.00 23.12 30.40
N LYS A 501 -36.41 24.27 29.82
CA LYS A 501 -37.17 25.29 30.56
C LYS A 501 -38.57 24.78 30.96
N LEU A 502 -39.25 24.03 30.10
CA LEU A 502 -40.60 23.54 30.33
C LEU A 502 -40.65 22.41 31.38
N ILE A 503 -39.75 21.42 31.31
CA ILE A 503 -39.71 20.31 32.28
C ILE A 503 -39.41 20.78 33.70
N ASN A 504 -38.60 21.83 33.82
CA ASN A 504 -38.21 22.44 35.10
C ASN A 504 -39.21 23.51 35.60
N SER A 505 -40.39 23.62 34.97
CA SER A 505 -41.42 24.60 35.32
C SER A 505 -42.66 23.95 35.95
N GLN A 506 -43.57 24.76 36.49
CA GLN A 506 -44.86 24.30 37.04
C GLN A 506 -45.72 23.55 36.01
N LEU A 507 -45.48 23.75 34.70
CA LEU A 507 -46.16 23.02 33.63
C LEU A 507 -46.02 21.50 33.79
N PHE A 508 -44.85 21.01 34.20
CA PHE A 508 -44.62 19.56 34.32
C PHE A 508 -45.52 18.91 35.37
N LEU A 509 -45.69 19.56 36.54
CA LEU A 509 -46.63 19.12 37.57
C LEU A 509 -48.07 19.10 37.05
N LEU A 510 -48.47 20.11 36.27
CA LEU A 510 -49.80 20.15 35.65
C LEU A 510 -50.01 19.04 34.63
N LEU A 511 -49.00 18.69 33.83
CA LEU A 511 -49.06 17.55 32.91
C LEU A 511 -49.31 16.23 33.65
N ILE A 512 -48.64 16.01 34.79
CA ILE A 512 -48.87 14.82 35.65
C ILE A 512 -50.32 14.81 36.17
N GLN A 513 -50.83 15.95 36.63
CA GLN A 513 -52.21 16.07 37.11
C GLN A 513 -53.23 15.81 35.99
N GLN A 514 -53.00 16.33 34.77
CA GLN A 514 -53.88 16.07 33.62
C GLN A 514 -53.86 14.60 33.20
N LEU A 515 -52.70 13.93 33.27
CA LEU A 515 -52.61 12.50 32.99
C LEU A 515 -53.47 11.67 33.95
N ARG A 516 -53.53 12.07 35.23
CA ARG A 516 -54.35 11.42 36.26
C ARG A 516 -55.85 11.71 36.10
N ALA A 517 -56.21 12.97 35.81
CA ALA A 517 -57.59 13.46 35.89
C ALA A 517 -58.39 13.39 34.58
N ALA A 518 -57.74 13.48 33.41
CA ALA A 518 -58.47 13.62 32.14
C ALA A 518 -59.32 12.37 31.81
N PRO A 519 -60.61 12.49 31.45
CA PRO A 519 -61.44 11.33 31.08
C PRO A 519 -61.19 10.83 29.65
N ASN A 520 -60.68 11.71 28.77
CA ASN A 520 -60.43 11.39 27.36
C ASN A 520 -59.01 10.83 27.14
N TRP A 521 -58.93 9.64 26.53
CA TRP A 521 -57.66 8.97 26.23
C TRP A 521 -56.81 9.73 25.19
N ASP A 522 -57.40 10.43 24.23
CA ASP A 522 -56.63 11.21 23.23
C ASP A 522 -55.83 12.34 23.91
N VAL A 523 -56.43 12.95 24.93
CA VAL A 523 -55.78 13.96 25.77
C VAL A 523 -54.66 13.32 26.58
N ARG A 524 -54.92 12.19 27.25
CA ARG A 524 -53.88 11.45 28.00
C ARG A 524 -52.72 11.06 27.11
N ALA A 525 -52.99 10.54 25.91
CA ALA A 525 -51.97 10.14 24.95
C ALA A 525 -51.10 11.31 24.51
N LYS A 526 -51.69 12.50 24.25
CA LYS A 526 -50.93 13.71 23.94
C LYS A 526 -50.13 14.23 25.13
N VAL A 527 -50.68 14.21 26.34
CA VAL A 527 -49.96 14.59 27.57
C VAL A 527 -48.74 13.68 27.78
N VAL A 528 -48.91 12.36 27.65
CA VAL A 528 -47.81 11.39 27.73
C VAL A 528 -46.75 11.68 26.67
N ARG A 529 -47.17 12.02 25.44
CA ARG A 529 -46.24 12.38 24.37
C ARG A 529 -45.47 13.67 24.69
N VAL A 530 -46.11 14.69 25.24
CA VAL A 530 -45.41 15.92 25.69
C VAL A 530 -44.41 15.58 26.78
N ILE A 531 -44.79 14.80 27.80
CA ILE A 531 -43.87 14.35 28.87
C ILE A 531 -42.65 13.64 28.29
N GLY A 532 -42.86 12.71 27.35
CA GLY A 532 -41.77 11.98 26.70
C GLY A 532 -40.86 12.87 25.86
N LEU A 533 -41.41 13.82 25.09
CA LEU A 533 -40.61 14.77 24.29
C LEU A 533 -39.79 15.71 25.17
N LEU A 534 -40.40 16.22 26.25
CA LEU A 534 -39.69 17.02 27.25
C LEU A 534 -38.52 16.24 27.85
N ALA A 535 -38.74 14.98 28.24
CA ALA A 535 -37.70 14.14 28.80
C ALA A 535 -36.58 13.81 27.80
N SER A 536 -36.92 13.58 26.53
CA SER A 536 -35.97 13.19 25.49
C SER A 536 -35.01 14.33 25.09
N HIS A 537 -35.48 15.58 25.14
CA HIS A 537 -34.70 16.75 24.71
C HIS A 537 -34.18 17.61 25.87
N ALA A 538 -34.60 17.36 27.12
CA ALA A 538 -34.10 18.08 28.27
C ALA A 538 -32.63 17.77 28.55
N VAL A 539 -31.86 18.80 28.91
CA VAL A 539 -30.41 18.72 29.20
C VAL A 539 -30.15 18.61 30.69
N GLU A 540 -30.99 19.28 31.48
CA GLU A 540 -30.80 19.48 32.90
C GLU A 540 -32.12 19.23 33.62
N LEU A 541 -32.04 18.57 34.77
CA LEU A 541 -33.18 18.32 35.65
C LEU A 541 -32.92 18.89 37.05
N LYS A 542 -33.78 19.81 37.49
CA LYS A 542 -33.72 20.39 38.85
C LYS A 542 -34.28 19.41 39.88
N GLU A 543 -33.69 19.39 41.08
CA GLU A 543 -34.05 18.44 42.15
C GLU A 543 -35.52 18.49 42.58
N ASN A 544 -36.12 19.69 42.52
CA ASN A 544 -37.50 19.92 42.94
C ASN A 544 -38.55 19.45 41.91
N VAL A 545 -38.14 18.94 40.75
CA VAL A 545 -39.08 18.48 39.71
C VAL A 545 -39.64 17.11 40.11
N PRO A 546 -40.98 16.91 40.12
CA PRO A 546 -41.63 15.67 40.57
C PRO A 546 -41.55 14.54 39.53
N VAL A 547 -40.36 14.21 39.04
CA VAL A 547 -40.15 13.17 38.01
C VAL A 547 -40.45 11.77 38.55
N THR A 548 -40.14 11.51 39.83
CA THR A 548 -40.52 10.25 40.49
C THR A 548 -42.03 10.04 40.49
N GLU A 549 -42.83 11.10 40.67
CA GLU A 549 -44.30 11.01 40.60
C GLU A 549 -44.80 10.72 39.17
N ALA A 550 -44.13 11.26 38.15
CA ALA A 550 -44.43 10.93 36.76
C ALA A 550 -44.13 9.44 36.46
N VAL A 551 -42.98 8.94 36.94
CA VAL A 551 -42.56 7.54 36.77
C VAL A 551 -43.51 6.59 37.50
N THR A 552 -43.91 6.89 38.74
CA THR A 552 -44.87 6.07 39.49
C THR A 552 -46.21 5.99 38.76
N LEU A 553 -46.76 7.13 38.34
CA LEU A 553 -48.05 7.19 37.65
C LEU A 553 -48.03 6.43 36.31
N LEU A 554 -47.00 6.63 35.48
CA LEU A 554 -46.85 5.89 34.22
C LEU A 554 -46.73 4.38 34.47
N THR A 555 -46.00 3.98 35.52
CA THR A 555 -45.83 2.57 35.90
C THR A 555 -47.15 1.95 36.35
N GLU A 556 -47.93 2.65 37.18
CA GLU A 556 -49.25 2.21 37.64
C GLU A 556 -50.21 2.04 36.47
N LEU A 557 -50.28 3.02 35.56
CA LEU A 557 -51.12 2.95 34.38
C LEU A 557 -50.77 1.77 33.46
N ILE A 558 -49.48 1.48 33.25
CA ILE A 558 -49.04 0.28 32.51
C ILE A 558 -49.43 -0.99 33.26
N ARG A 559 -49.22 -1.04 34.58
CA ARG A 559 -49.49 -2.22 35.41
C ARG A 559 -50.97 -2.57 35.44
N GLU A 560 -51.84 -1.59 35.65
CA GLU A 560 -53.29 -1.76 35.69
C GLU A 560 -53.86 -2.21 34.34
N ASN A 561 -53.25 -1.75 33.25
CA ASN A 561 -53.71 -2.00 31.88
C ASN A 561 -52.76 -2.93 31.10
N PHE A 562 -52.07 -3.84 31.78
CA PHE A 562 -50.96 -4.61 31.20
C PHE A 562 -51.35 -5.43 29.96
N ARG A 563 -52.61 -5.86 29.83
CA ARG A 563 -53.10 -6.59 28.65
C ARG A 563 -53.36 -5.71 27.41
N ASN A 564 -53.36 -4.39 27.56
CA ASN A 564 -53.65 -3.46 26.47
C ASN A 564 -52.36 -3.02 25.76
N SER A 565 -52.07 -3.64 24.60
CA SER A 565 -50.87 -3.35 23.82
C SER A 565 -50.78 -1.89 23.35
N LYS A 566 -51.88 -1.30 22.88
CA LYS A 566 -51.90 0.09 22.38
C LYS A 566 -51.56 1.09 23.47
N LEU A 567 -52.04 0.83 24.69
CA LEU A 567 -51.73 1.65 25.85
C LEU A 567 -50.25 1.51 26.25
N LYS A 568 -49.70 0.29 26.26
CA LYS A 568 -48.27 0.06 26.47
C LYS A 568 -47.41 0.79 25.45
N GLN A 569 -47.76 0.71 24.16
CA GLN A 569 -47.07 1.42 23.07
C GLN A 569 -47.06 2.95 23.25
N CYS A 570 -48.08 3.51 23.91
CA CYS A 570 -48.15 4.95 24.20
C CYS A 570 -47.34 5.34 25.45
N LEU A 571 -47.40 4.54 26.52
CA LEU A 571 -46.82 4.88 27.82
C LEU A 571 -45.32 4.56 27.93
N LEU A 572 -44.88 3.43 27.34
CA LEU A 572 -43.49 2.97 27.45
C LEU A 572 -42.45 3.99 26.96
N PRO A 573 -42.64 4.68 25.82
CA PRO A 573 -41.66 5.68 25.37
C PRO A 573 -41.44 6.78 26.40
N ALA A 574 -42.51 7.38 26.94
CA ALA A 574 -42.38 8.45 27.93
C ALA A 574 -41.73 7.96 29.23
N LEU A 575 -42.10 6.77 29.72
CA LEU A 575 -41.45 6.15 30.87
C LEU A 575 -39.95 5.96 30.61
N GLY A 576 -39.60 5.47 29.43
CA GLY A 576 -38.22 5.24 29.01
C GLY A 576 -37.35 6.49 28.96
N GLU A 577 -37.84 7.56 28.32
CA GLU A 577 -37.13 8.84 28.24
C GLU A 577 -36.90 9.44 29.63
N LEU A 578 -37.88 9.34 30.54
CA LEU A 578 -37.73 9.82 31.92
C LEU A 578 -36.67 9.01 32.69
N LEU A 579 -36.68 7.68 32.57
CA LEU A 579 -35.68 6.82 33.22
C LEU A 579 -34.27 7.09 32.72
N TYR A 580 -34.11 7.31 31.41
CA TYR A 580 -32.83 7.68 30.82
C TYR A 580 -32.37 9.07 31.31
N LEU A 581 -33.26 10.07 31.33
CA LEU A 581 -32.95 11.40 31.85
C LEU A 581 -32.52 11.34 33.32
N ILE A 582 -33.29 10.67 34.19
CA ILE A 582 -32.93 10.50 35.61
C ILE A 582 -31.54 9.84 35.73
N SER A 583 -31.31 8.77 34.97
CA SER A 583 -30.06 8.02 35.06
C SER A 583 -28.84 8.83 34.59
N GLY A 584 -29.00 9.65 33.54
CA GLY A 584 -27.92 10.53 33.06
C GLY A 584 -27.62 11.70 34.01
N GLN A 585 -28.65 12.24 34.68
CA GLN A 585 -28.45 13.31 35.67
C GLN A 585 -27.83 12.79 36.97
N ALA A 586 -28.17 11.56 37.38
CA ALA A 586 -27.61 10.93 38.57
C ALA A 586 -26.13 10.55 38.43
N GLU A 587 -25.63 10.30 37.22
CA GLU A 587 -24.22 9.98 36.94
C GLU A 587 -23.26 11.13 37.31
N ASN A 588 -23.73 12.38 37.22
CA ASN A 588 -22.90 13.58 37.43
C ASN A 588 -22.93 14.12 38.88
N LYS A 589 -23.52 13.39 39.85
CA LYS A 589 -23.67 13.86 41.24
C LYS A 589 -22.86 13.03 42.23
N ASP A 590 -22.25 13.72 43.21
CA ASP A 590 -21.45 13.11 44.28
C ASP A 590 -22.27 12.22 45.25
N HIS A 591 -23.59 12.44 45.35
CA HIS A 591 -24.52 11.70 46.22
C HIS A 591 -25.74 11.18 45.42
N PRO A 592 -25.58 10.13 44.59
CA PRO A 592 -26.61 9.68 43.66
C PRO A 592 -27.83 9.01 44.30
N GLY A 593 -27.75 8.61 45.59
CA GLY A 593 -28.80 7.83 46.27
C GLY A 593 -29.99 8.63 46.79
N GLU A 594 -29.91 9.95 46.86
CA GLU A 594 -30.91 10.79 47.55
C GLU A 594 -31.86 11.55 46.60
N CYS A 595 -31.52 11.69 45.32
CA CYS A 595 -32.32 12.43 44.33
C CYS A 595 -33.06 11.47 43.36
N TRP A 596 -34.35 11.72 43.13
CA TRP A 596 -35.20 11.02 42.13
C TRP A 596 -35.24 9.48 42.23
N ASN A 597 -35.70 8.97 43.36
CA ASN A 597 -35.87 7.52 43.55
C ASN A 597 -36.81 6.89 42.48
N ILE A 598 -36.46 5.72 41.96
CA ILE A 598 -37.24 4.98 40.97
C ILE A 598 -37.88 3.76 41.65
N PRO A 599 -39.22 3.61 41.62
CA PRO A 599 -39.90 2.48 42.27
C PRO A 599 -39.45 1.12 41.73
N SER A 600 -39.24 0.13 42.60
CA SER A 600 -38.90 -1.25 42.22
C SER A 600 -39.97 -1.92 41.35
N THR A 601 -41.22 -1.47 41.50
CA THR A 601 -42.36 -1.88 40.68
C THR A 601 -42.18 -1.52 39.21
N THR A 602 -41.43 -0.47 38.89
CA THR A 602 -41.09 -0.02 37.52
C THR A 602 -40.26 -1.07 36.80
N TYR A 603 -39.13 -1.49 37.40
CA TYR A 603 -38.28 -2.53 36.82
C TYR A 603 -39.02 -3.86 36.69
N THR A 604 -39.88 -4.20 37.65
CA THR A 604 -40.72 -5.41 37.58
C THR A 604 -41.68 -5.37 36.37
N VAL A 605 -42.29 -4.22 36.08
CA VAL A 605 -43.19 -4.05 34.93
C VAL A 605 -42.42 -4.14 33.62
N LEU A 606 -41.26 -3.49 33.52
CA LEU A 606 -40.40 -3.57 32.34
C LEU A 606 -39.90 -5.00 32.10
N MET A 607 -39.49 -5.71 33.15
CA MET A 607 -39.12 -7.13 33.04
C MET A 607 -40.28 -7.99 32.54
N ARG A 608 -41.52 -7.73 32.97
CA ARG A 608 -42.70 -8.42 32.44
C ARG A 608 -42.95 -8.12 30.96
N CYS A 609 -42.65 -6.90 30.49
CA CYS A 609 -42.76 -6.53 29.08
C CYS A 609 -41.70 -7.20 28.18
N LEU A 610 -40.60 -7.74 28.75
CA LEU A 610 -39.58 -8.50 28.01
C LEU A 610 -39.86 -10.01 27.94
N ARG A 611 -40.87 -10.52 28.67
CA ARG A 611 -41.20 -11.95 28.70
C ARG A 611 -41.81 -12.41 27.38
N GLU A 612 -41.82 -13.73 27.19
CA GLU A 612 -42.41 -14.39 26.04
C GLU A 612 -43.93 -14.10 25.96
N GLY A 613 -44.46 -13.95 24.74
CA GLY A 613 -45.88 -13.70 24.47
C GLY A 613 -46.32 -12.24 24.29
N GLU A 614 -45.40 -11.29 24.42
CA GLU A 614 -45.65 -9.86 24.12
C GLU A 614 -45.43 -9.52 22.63
N GLU A 615 -45.97 -8.38 22.18
CA GLU A 615 -45.82 -7.93 20.79
C GLU A 615 -44.39 -7.45 20.48
N PRO A 616 -43.85 -7.66 19.26
CA PRO A 616 -42.50 -7.24 18.90
C PRO A 616 -42.23 -5.74 19.10
N VAL A 617 -43.24 -4.88 18.90
CA VAL A 617 -43.11 -3.43 19.13
C VAL A 617 -42.87 -3.12 20.60
N ILE A 618 -43.55 -3.83 21.51
CA ILE A 618 -43.38 -3.68 22.96
C ILE A 618 -42.00 -4.20 23.37
N HIS A 619 -41.61 -5.38 22.87
CA HIS A 619 -40.25 -5.90 23.07
C HIS A 619 -39.20 -4.88 22.64
N HIS A 620 -39.39 -4.24 21.48
CA HIS A 620 -38.45 -3.24 20.97
C HIS A 620 -38.39 -1.98 21.83
N MET A 621 -39.54 -1.43 22.23
CA MET A 621 -39.59 -0.29 23.15
C MET A 621 -38.91 -0.63 24.48
N THR A 622 -39.24 -1.76 25.10
CA THR A 622 -38.69 -2.13 26.40
C THR A 622 -37.21 -2.47 26.32
N ALA A 623 -36.76 -3.22 25.31
CA ALA A 623 -35.33 -3.47 25.11
C ALA A 623 -34.58 -2.15 24.86
N LYS A 624 -35.20 -1.18 24.18
CA LYS A 624 -34.60 0.14 23.96
C LYS A 624 -34.50 0.98 25.25
N ILE A 625 -35.48 0.85 26.16
CA ILE A 625 -35.39 1.45 27.50
C ILE A 625 -34.17 0.91 28.24
N VAL A 626 -34.01 -0.41 28.27
CA VAL A 626 -32.85 -1.05 28.90
C VAL A 626 -31.55 -0.61 28.23
N GLU A 627 -31.52 -0.61 26.88
CA GLU A 627 -30.38 -0.16 26.09
C GLU A 627 -29.93 1.27 26.47
N ASN A 628 -30.87 2.22 26.51
CA ASN A 628 -30.55 3.62 26.77
C ASN A 628 -30.14 3.82 28.24
N VAL A 629 -30.91 3.28 29.20
CA VAL A 629 -30.60 3.45 30.64
C VAL A 629 -29.26 2.81 31.01
N CYS A 630 -28.97 1.60 30.52
CA CYS A 630 -27.71 0.92 30.82
C CYS A 630 -26.48 1.53 30.12
N THR A 631 -26.66 2.58 29.30
CA THR A 631 -25.54 3.36 28.75
C THR A 631 -24.84 4.19 29.83
N THR A 632 -25.57 4.63 30.85
CA THR A 632 -25.04 5.45 31.95
C THR A 632 -24.38 4.59 33.03
N ILE A 633 -23.48 5.17 33.84
CA ILE A 633 -22.85 4.52 35.01
C ILE A 633 -23.60 4.89 36.30
N SER A 634 -24.93 4.91 36.24
CA SER A 634 -25.78 5.30 37.37
C SER A 634 -26.16 4.11 38.27
N PHE A 635 -26.36 4.38 39.56
CA PHE A 635 -26.91 3.40 40.53
C PHE A 635 -28.27 2.82 40.09
N HIS A 636 -29.08 3.59 39.36
CA HIS A 636 -30.40 3.13 38.90
C HIS A 636 -30.33 1.92 37.96
N VAL A 637 -29.19 1.68 37.29
CA VAL A 637 -28.99 0.52 36.42
C VAL A 637 -29.09 -0.80 37.19
N GLN A 638 -28.78 -0.81 38.49
CA GLN A 638 -28.88 -1.99 39.36
C GLN A 638 -30.29 -2.60 39.38
N GLY A 639 -31.34 -1.78 39.15
CA GLY A 639 -32.71 -2.26 39.07
C GLY A 639 -32.99 -3.24 37.91
N PHE A 640 -32.17 -3.20 36.84
CA PHE A 640 -32.29 -4.12 35.70
C PHE A 640 -31.47 -5.40 35.85
N ILE A 641 -30.47 -5.42 36.74
CA ILE A 641 -29.52 -6.54 36.90
C ILE A 641 -30.22 -7.66 37.69
N THR A 642 -30.87 -8.56 36.96
CA THR A 642 -31.57 -9.73 37.51
C THR A 642 -31.07 -11.00 36.81
N GLY A 643 -31.24 -12.18 37.42
CA GLY A 643 -30.87 -13.44 36.75
C GLY A 643 -31.67 -13.71 35.46
N GLU A 644 -32.86 -13.11 35.31
CA GLU A 644 -33.76 -13.32 34.17
C GLU A 644 -33.50 -12.37 32.98
N ILE A 645 -32.87 -11.20 33.18
CA ILE A 645 -32.74 -10.17 32.13
C ILE A 645 -31.94 -10.67 30.93
N GLY A 646 -30.83 -11.36 31.20
CA GLY A 646 -29.95 -11.90 30.17
C GLY A 646 -30.69 -12.86 29.25
N PRO A 647 -31.26 -13.94 29.78
CA PRO A 647 -32.06 -14.88 29.02
C PRO A 647 -33.25 -14.26 28.29
N ALA A 648 -33.93 -13.26 28.87
CA ALA A 648 -35.06 -12.59 28.24
C ALA A 648 -34.63 -11.80 26.98
N LEU A 649 -33.54 -11.02 27.07
CA LEU A 649 -33.00 -10.28 25.92
C LEU A 649 -32.44 -11.24 24.86
N TRP A 650 -31.80 -12.33 25.28
CA TRP A 650 -31.32 -13.35 24.35
C TRP A 650 -32.46 -14.08 23.61
N TYR A 651 -33.57 -14.34 24.29
CA TYR A 651 -34.78 -14.89 23.66
C TYR A 651 -35.28 -13.96 22.55
N ILE A 652 -35.42 -12.65 22.83
CA ILE A 652 -35.86 -11.66 21.84
C ILE A 652 -34.90 -11.63 20.63
N PHE A 653 -33.60 -11.67 20.88
CA PHE A 653 -32.60 -11.73 19.81
C PHE A 653 -32.76 -12.95 18.89
N THR A 654 -32.97 -14.13 19.47
CA THR A 654 -33.01 -15.39 18.72
C THR A 654 -34.35 -15.62 18.02
N HIS A 655 -35.46 -15.14 18.61
CA HIS A 655 -36.82 -15.43 18.15
C HIS A 655 -37.48 -14.28 17.37
N SER A 656 -36.83 -13.11 17.29
CA SER A 656 -37.30 -12.00 16.44
C SER A 656 -36.81 -12.15 15.00
N THR A 657 -37.68 -11.79 14.04
CA THR A 657 -37.35 -11.64 12.62
C THR A 657 -36.97 -10.20 12.24
N ILE A 658 -37.10 -9.24 13.15
CA ILE A 658 -36.85 -7.82 12.89
C ILE A 658 -35.42 -7.47 13.30
N ASP A 659 -34.55 -7.20 12.31
CA ASP A 659 -33.12 -6.92 12.55
C ASP A 659 -32.88 -5.77 13.54
N ALA A 660 -33.65 -4.69 13.46
CA ALA A 660 -33.54 -3.57 14.41
C ALA A 660 -33.78 -4.01 15.86
N LEU A 661 -34.78 -4.85 16.10
CA LEU A 661 -35.07 -5.41 17.42
C LEU A 661 -33.95 -6.37 17.88
N ARG A 662 -33.47 -7.24 16.99
CA ARG A 662 -32.37 -8.17 17.27
C ARG A 662 -31.11 -7.41 17.70
N ILE A 663 -30.78 -6.32 16.99
CA ILE A 663 -29.66 -5.44 17.32
C ILE A 663 -29.88 -4.81 18.69
N THR A 664 -31.03 -4.16 18.93
CA THR A 664 -31.32 -3.50 20.22
C THR A 664 -31.31 -4.47 21.40
N ALA A 665 -31.84 -5.70 21.25
CA ALA A 665 -31.83 -6.70 22.31
C ALA A 665 -30.41 -7.12 22.73
N ILE A 666 -29.54 -7.41 21.75
CA ILE A 666 -28.13 -7.75 22.02
C ILE A 666 -27.34 -6.53 22.50
N SER A 667 -27.64 -5.35 21.97
CA SER A 667 -27.02 -4.09 22.39
C SER A 667 -27.35 -3.75 23.85
N ALA A 668 -28.60 -3.98 24.27
CA ALA A 668 -29.03 -3.86 25.66
C ALA A 668 -28.34 -4.89 26.56
N LEU A 669 -28.26 -6.15 26.12
CA LEU A 669 -27.56 -7.20 26.86
C LEU A 669 -26.09 -6.85 27.07
N CYS A 670 -25.40 -6.39 26.02
CA CYS A 670 -24.00 -5.98 26.08
C CYS A 670 -23.75 -4.85 27.08
N ARG A 671 -24.66 -3.85 27.14
CA ARG A 671 -24.55 -2.76 28.12
C ARG A 671 -24.83 -3.24 29.54
N ILE A 672 -25.74 -4.20 29.76
CA ILE A 672 -25.91 -4.81 31.08
C ILE A 672 -24.66 -5.61 31.47
N THR A 673 -24.04 -6.33 30.53
CA THR A 673 -22.80 -7.10 30.78
C THR A 673 -21.66 -6.21 31.27
N ARG A 674 -21.59 -4.95 30.82
CA ARG A 674 -20.64 -3.93 31.35
C ARG A 674 -20.76 -3.76 32.86
N HIS A 675 -21.99 -3.71 33.38
CA HIS A 675 -22.26 -3.50 34.80
C HIS A 675 -22.20 -4.80 35.61
N SER A 676 -22.64 -5.91 35.01
CA SER A 676 -22.57 -7.23 35.62
C SER A 676 -22.31 -8.31 34.56
N PRO A 677 -21.09 -8.85 34.50
CA PRO A 677 -20.75 -9.97 33.62
C PRO A 677 -21.63 -11.21 33.82
N SER A 678 -22.20 -11.36 35.03
CA SER A 678 -23.14 -12.43 35.38
C SER A 678 -24.38 -12.48 34.48
N ALA A 679 -24.80 -11.36 33.90
CA ALA A 679 -25.95 -11.31 33.01
C ALA A 679 -25.73 -12.04 31.67
N PHE A 680 -24.50 -12.05 31.15
CA PHE A 680 -24.16 -12.84 29.97
C PHE A 680 -23.80 -14.28 30.34
N GLN A 681 -23.22 -14.49 31.52
CA GLN A 681 -23.02 -15.83 32.08
C GLN A 681 -24.36 -16.59 32.20
N SER A 682 -25.42 -15.97 32.72
CA SER A 682 -26.74 -16.62 32.86
C SER A 682 -27.35 -17.01 31.51
N VAL A 683 -27.02 -16.30 30.42
CA VAL A 683 -27.38 -16.70 29.05
C VAL A 683 -26.66 -17.98 28.66
N ILE A 684 -25.35 -18.06 28.91
CA ILE A 684 -24.54 -19.25 28.59
C ILE A 684 -25.01 -20.46 29.41
N GLU A 685 -25.34 -20.27 30.69
CA GLU A 685 -25.86 -21.33 31.56
C GLU A 685 -27.22 -21.86 31.09
N LYS A 686 -28.10 -20.98 30.60
CA LYS A 686 -29.45 -21.36 30.15
C LYS A 686 -29.51 -21.88 28.71
N VAL A 687 -28.72 -21.33 27.79
CA VAL A 687 -28.78 -21.62 26.35
C VAL A 687 -27.65 -22.55 25.88
N GLY A 688 -26.54 -22.59 26.62
CA GLY A 688 -25.35 -23.38 26.31
C GLY A 688 -24.29 -22.59 25.52
N LEU A 689 -23.02 -22.82 25.88
CA LEU A 689 -21.88 -22.11 25.30
C LEU A 689 -21.76 -22.27 23.77
N THR A 690 -21.98 -23.47 23.25
CA THR A 690 -21.88 -23.75 21.80
C THR A 690 -22.89 -22.93 20.98
N ALA A 691 -24.12 -22.76 21.48
CA ALA A 691 -25.14 -21.96 20.81
C ALA A 691 -24.74 -20.47 20.76
N VAL A 692 -24.17 -19.95 21.86
CA VAL A 692 -23.64 -18.58 21.91
C VAL A 692 -22.45 -18.43 20.97
N ILE A 693 -21.50 -19.37 20.94
CA ILE A 693 -20.37 -19.34 20.01
C ILE A 693 -20.85 -19.38 18.54
N ASN A 694 -21.86 -20.18 18.22
CA ASN A 694 -22.43 -20.23 16.86
C ASN A 694 -23.01 -18.88 16.42
N SER A 695 -23.52 -18.07 17.35
CA SER A 695 -24.07 -16.75 17.05
C SER A 695 -23.02 -15.70 16.62
N LEU A 696 -21.72 -15.94 16.85
CA LEU A 696 -20.63 -15.11 16.29
C LEU A 696 -20.63 -15.11 14.76
N THR A 697 -21.19 -16.16 14.14
CA THR A 697 -21.31 -16.26 12.67
C THR A 697 -22.58 -15.59 12.12
N ALA A 698 -23.41 -14.97 12.95
CA ALA A 698 -24.61 -14.27 12.51
C ALA A 698 -24.27 -13.09 11.58
N GLY A 699 -24.98 -12.96 10.45
CA GLY A 699 -24.64 -12.00 9.38
C GLY A 699 -24.78 -10.50 9.71
N ILE A 700 -25.23 -10.12 10.91
CA ILE A 700 -25.42 -8.72 11.30
C ILE A 700 -24.17 -8.21 12.02
N CYS A 701 -23.39 -7.35 11.37
CA CYS A 701 -22.13 -6.81 11.91
C CYS A 701 -22.27 -6.21 13.33
N LYS A 702 -23.35 -5.44 13.58
CA LYS A 702 -23.58 -4.85 14.91
C LYS A 702 -23.80 -5.90 16.00
N VAL A 703 -24.49 -7.01 15.68
CA VAL A 703 -24.67 -8.13 16.62
C VAL A 703 -23.33 -8.78 16.93
N GLN A 704 -22.51 -9.05 15.89
CA GLN A 704 -21.16 -9.61 16.07
C GLN A 704 -20.30 -8.71 16.98
N GLN A 705 -20.29 -7.40 16.74
CA GLN A 705 -19.56 -6.43 17.58
C GLN A 705 -19.92 -6.57 19.06
N TYR A 706 -21.22 -6.58 19.40
CA TYR A 706 -21.67 -6.69 20.79
C TYR A 706 -21.37 -8.05 21.41
N ILE A 707 -21.52 -9.15 20.67
CA ILE A 707 -21.21 -10.49 21.19
C ILE A 707 -19.71 -10.63 21.50
N VAL A 708 -18.84 -10.16 20.61
CA VAL A 708 -17.38 -10.15 20.86
C VAL A 708 -17.05 -9.26 22.06
N THR A 709 -17.73 -8.12 22.22
CA THR A 709 -17.56 -7.24 23.39
C THR A 709 -17.93 -7.96 24.69
N MET A 710 -19.04 -8.69 24.72
CA MET A 710 -19.45 -9.45 25.90
C MET A 710 -18.46 -10.58 26.23
N PHE A 711 -17.89 -11.26 25.23
CA PHE A 711 -16.79 -12.21 25.45
C PHE A 711 -15.54 -11.54 26.03
N ASN A 712 -15.15 -10.35 25.54
CA ASN A 712 -14.04 -9.59 26.12
C ASN A 712 -14.28 -9.26 27.60
N VAL A 713 -15.49 -8.81 27.97
CA VAL A 713 -15.86 -8.52 29.37
C VAL A 713 -15.77 -9.77 30.24
N MET A 714 -16.29 -10.91 29.75
CA MET A 714 -16.25 -12.18 30.48
C MET A 714 -14.82 -12.67 30.73
N LEU A 715 -13.98 -12.67 29.70
CA LEU A 715 -12.59 -13.11 29.79
C LEU A 715 -11.82 -12.21 30.77
N SER A 716 -11.99 -10.89 30.69
CA SER A 716 -11.36 -9.92 31.58
C SER A 716 -11.83 -10.04 33.04
N SER A 717 -13.01 -10.64 33.26
CA SER A 717 -13.57 -10.92 34.58
C SER A 717 -13.20 -12.33 35.10
N GLY A 718 -12.46 -13.13 34.32
CA GLY A 718 -12.07 -14.50 34.66
C GLY A 718 -13.20 -15.55 34.55
N ILE A 719 -14.37 -15.18 34.03
CA ILE A 719 -15.54 -16.07 33.96
C ILE A 719 -15.39 -17.04 32.78
N HIS A 720 -15.55 -18.34 33.04
CA HIS A 720 -15.37 -19.42 32.06
C HIS A 720 -13.98 -19.43 31.38
N LEU A 721 -12.98 -18.76 31.96
CA LEU A 721 -11.67 -18.56 31.35
C LEU A 721 -11.03 -19.86 30.87
N GLN A 722 -10.88 -20.85 31.77
CA GLN A 722 -10.29 -22.16 31.43
C GLN A 722 -11.03 -22.90 30.31
N ARG A 723 -12.36 -22.75 30.24
CA ARG A 723 -13.18 -23.42 29.22
C ARG A 723 -13.01 -22.75 27.85
N LEU A 724 -12.98 -21.42 27.81
CA LEU A 724 -12.86 -20.65 26.57
C LEU A 724 -11.43 -20.69 25.99
N THR A 725 -10.40 -20.65 26.84
CA THR A 725 -8.99 -20.67 26.39
C THR A 725 -8.54 -22.01 25.82
N GLN A 726 -9.33 -23.07 26.00
CA GLN A 726 -9.07 -24.41 25.46
C GLN A 726 -9.97 -24.77 24.26
N GLU A 727 -10.99 -23.96 23.98
CA GLU A 727 -12.02 -24.27 22.96
C GLU A 727 -11.55 -23.86 21.55
N LYS A 728 -11.15 -24.84 20.73
CA LYS A 728 -10.64 -24.59 19.36
C LYS A 728 -11.68 -23.98 18.42
N ASP A 729 -12.95 -24.38 18.54
CA ASP A 729 -14.05 -23.82 17.72
C ASP A 729 -14.28 -22.34 18.02
N PHE A 730 -14.15 -21.93 19.29
CA PHE A 730 -14.21 -20.52 19.68
C PHE A 730 -13.09 -19.72 19.02
N LEU A 731 -11.84 -20.18 19.15
CA LEU A 731 -10.68 -19.51 18.56
C LEU A 731 -10.80 -19.34 17.04
N THR A 732 -11.15 -20.41 16.32
CA THR A 732 -11.28 -20.36 14.86
C THR A 732 -12.39 -19.40 14.41
N LYS A 733 -13.50 -19.30 15.15
CA LYS A 733 -14.56 -18.32 14.88
C LYS A 733 -14.11 -16.89 15.17
N ILE A 734 -13.35 -16.66 16.24
CA ILE A 734 -12.77 -15.33 16.52
C ILE A 734 -11.80 -14.91 15.40
N ILE A 735 -10.96 -15.82 14.91
CA ILE A 735 -10.03 -15.53 13.81
C ILE A 735 -10.78 -15.23 12.51
N ARG A 736 -11.89 -15.93 12.23
CA ARG A 736 -12.77 -15.57 11.09
C ARG A 736 -13.35 -14.16 11.19
N LEU A 737 -13.56 -13.62 12.39
CA LEU A 737 -14.01 -12.23 12.56
C LEU A 737 -12.95 -11.20 12.13
N LEU A 738 -11.67 -11.60 12.01
CA LEU A 738 -10.63 -10.76 11.41
C LEU A 738 -10.84 -10.54 9.91
N GLU A 739 -11.72 -11.31 9.25
CA GLU A 739 -12.16 -11.05 7.87
C GLU A 739 -13.23 -9.94 7.79
N SER A 740 -13.77 -9.50 8.93
CA SER A 740 -14.87 -8.54 8.98
C SER A 740 -14.53 -7.19 8.33
N PRO A 741 -15.48 -6.56 7.62
CA PRO A 741 -15.32 -5.21 7.10
C PRO A 741 -15.07 -4.16 8.18
N SER A 742 -15.60 -4.36 9.39
CA SER A 742 -15.58 -3.38 10.48
C SER A 742 -14.26 -3.41 11.24
N ALA A 743 -13.54 -2.28 11.27
CA ALA A 743 -12.31 -2.13 12.06
C ALA A 743 -12.54 -2.41 13.56
N LEU A 744 -13.71 -2.02 14.10
CA LEU A 744 -14.10 -2.26 15.49
C LEU A 744 -14.24 -3.75 15.81
N ILE A 745 -14.82 -4.55 14.90
CA ILE A 745 -14.97 -6.00 15.11
C ILE A 745 -13.59 -6.66 15.10
N ARG A 746 -12.73 -6.28 14.15
CA ARG A 746 -11.36 -6.80 14.07
C ARG A 746 -10.54 -6.44 15.31
N ALA A 747 -10.59 -5.19 15.75
CA ALA A 747 -9.91 -4.71 16.95
C ALA A 747 -10.34 -5.49 18.20
N LYS A 748 -11.65 -5.65 18.41
CA LYS A 748 -12.19 -6.42 19.53
C LYS A 748 -11.87 -7.91 19.45
N ALA A 749 -11.80 -8.47 18.24
CA ALA A 749 -11.35 -9.84 18.03
C ALA A 749 -9.86 -10.01 18.37
N PHE A 750 -9.00 -9.05 18.01
CA PHE A 750 -7.60 -9.03 18.46
C PHE A 750 -7.48 -8.97 19.98
N LEU A 751 -8.32 -8.20 20.69
CA LEU A 751 -8.35 -8.21 22.16
C LEU A 751 -8.78 -9.55 22.75
N VAL A 752 -9.73 -10.26 22.14
CA VAL A 752 -10.09 -11.63 22.57
C VAL A 752 -8.90 -12.56 22.38
N LEU A 753 -8.22 -12.49 21.23
CA LEU A 753 -7.05 -13.31 20.94
C LEU A 753 -5.90 -13.01 21.92
N LEU A 754 -5.62 -11.74 22.21
CA LEU A 754 -4.65 -11.34 23.22
C LEU A 754 -4.95 -11.99 24.58
N GLN A 755 -6.18 -11.90 25.06
CA GLN A 755 -6.58 -12.54 26.32
C GLN A 755 -6.43 -14.06 26.27
N ILE A 756 -6.79 -14.72 25.17
CA ILE A 756 -6.59 -16.18 25.05
C ILE A 756 -5.11 -16.54 25.14
N LEU A 757 -4.24 -15.80 24.45
CA LEU A 757 -2.81 -16.06 24.40
C LEU A 757 -2.11 -15.83 25.73
N ILE A 758 -2.50 -14.79 26.48
CA ILE A 758 -1.98 -14.52 27.84
C ILE A 758 -2.13 -15.73 28.77
N TYR A 759 -3.23 -16.48 28.64
CA TYR A 759 -3.51 -17.63 29.51
C TYR A 759 -3.17 -18.99 28.87
N ASN A 760 -3.00 -19.07 27.55
CA ASN A 760 -2.68 -20.30 26.85
C ASN A 760 -1.82 -20.05 25.60
N LYS A 761 -0.49 -19.99 25.80
CA LYS A 761 0.47 -19.79 24.72
C LYS A 761 0.50 -20.90 23.67
N GLU A 762 0.05 -22.13 23.97
CA GLU A 762 -0.02 -23.23 22.99
C GLU A 762 -1.04 -22.93 21.87
N MET A 763 -2.06 -22.10 22.14
CA MET A 763 -3.02 -21.68 21.11
C MET A 763 -2.40 -20.79 20.05
N LEU A 764 -1.20 -20.24 20.28
CA LEU A 764 -0.49 -19.43 19.28
C LEU A 764 -0.20 -20.23 18.02
N LEU A 765 0.16 -21.53 18.14
CA LEU A 765 0.35 -22.39 16.96
C LEU A 765 -0.92 -22.46 16.11
N LEU A 766 -2.07 -22.72 16.75
CA LEU A 766 -3.34 -22.80 16.04
C LEU A 766 -3.69 -21.44 15.41
N CYS A 767 -3.37 -20.32 16.08
CA CYS A 767 -3.55 -18.98 15.52
C CYS A 767 -2.68 -18.75 14.27
N CYS A 768 -1.39 -19.09 14.32
CA CYS A 768 -0.48 -18.94 13.18
C CYS A 768 -0.93 -19.82 11.99
N GLN A 769 -1.30 -21.08 12.25
CA GLN A 769 -1.83 -21.99 11.22
C GLN A 769 -3.14 -21.51 10.60
N THR A 770 -3.94 -20.75 11.33
CA THR A 770 -5.20 -20.13 10.87
C THR A 770 -5.00 -18.70 10.36
N ARG A 771 -3.79 -18.37 9.89
CA ARG A 771 -3.45 -17.11 9.20
C ARG A 771 -3.48 -15.86 10.07
N LEU A 772 -3.34 -15.97 11.40
CA LEU A 772 -3.28 -14.79 12.29
C LEU A 772 -2.24 -13.76 11.84
N VAL A 773 -1.03 -14.22 11.51
CA VAL A 773 0.09 -13.35 11.09
C VAL A 773 -0.28 -12.52 9.85
N MET A 774 -0.93 -13.14 8.86
CA MET A 774 -1.42 -12.43 7.67
C MET A 774 -2.40 -11.31 8.03
N TYR A 775 -3.31 -11.55 8.97
CA TYR A 775 -4.25 -10.52 9.43
C TYR A 775 -3.58 -9.39 10.19
N ILE A 776 -2.58 -9.71 11.01
CA ILE A 776 -1.76 -8.72 11.73
C ILE A 776 -1.02 -7.83 10.72
N GLU A 777 -0.37 -8.41 9.70
CA GLU A 777 0.32 -7.63 8.68
C GLU A 777 -0.63 -6.73 7.88
N ARG A 778 -1.79 -7.27 7.48
CA ARG A 778 -2.79 -6.53 6.71
C ARG A 778 -3.27 -5.29 7.46
N ASP A 779 -3.52 -5.41 8.76
CA ASP A 779 -4.07 -4.31 9.56
C ASP A 779 -2.97 -3.40 10.13
N SER A 780 -1.74 -3.89 10.32
CA SER A 780 -0.56 -3.09 10.66
C SER A 780 -0.17 -2.13 9.52
N ARG A 781 -0.15 -2.60 8.26
CA ARG A 781 0.10 -1.72 7.08
C ARG A 781 -0.91 -0.58 6.96
N LYS A 782 -2.15 -0.80 7.41
CA LYS A 782 -3.23 0.22 7.39
C LYS A 782 -3.18 1.17 8.59
N ALA A 783 -2.49 0.79 9.67
CA ALA A 783 -2.35 1.58 10.89
C ALA A 783 -1.13 2.54 10.86
N MET A 784 -0.22 2.39 9.90
CA MET A 784 0.92 3.29 9.71
C MET A 784 0.45 4.75 9.46
N PRO A 785 1.11 5.76 10.06
CA PRO A 785 0.65 7.14 10.02
C PRO A 785 0.77 7.76 8.62
N GLY A 786 -0.30 7.67 7.84
CA GLY A 786 -0.62 8.55 6.72
C GLY A 786 -1.63 9.61 7.15
N LYS A 787 -1.53 10.83 6.61
CA LYS A 787 -2.40 11.97 6.93
C LYS A 787 -3.86 11.67 6.53
N GLU A 788 -4.63 11.13 7.47
CA GLU A 788 -6.10 11.21 7.69
C GLU A 788 -6.53 10.00 8.55
N GLN A 789 -6.26 10.07 9.85
CA GLN A 789 -6.67 9.03 10.80
C GLN A 789 -8.18 9.15 11.09
N GLN A 790 -8.99 8.28 10.48
CA GLN A 790 -10.32 7.97 10.99
C GLN A 790 -10.17 7.33 12.39
N THR A 791 -10.94 7.79 13.39
CA THR A 791 -10.89 7.33 14.79
C THR A 791 -10.98 5.81 14.97
N GLY A 792 -11.64 5.10 14.04
CA GLY A 792 -11.72 3.63 14.03
C GLY A 792 -10.38 2.92 13.73
N ASN A 793 -9.44 3.56 13.03
CA ASN A 793 -8.12 3.00 12.76
C ASN A 793 -7.17 3.18 13.96
N GLU A 794 -7.33 4.23 14.75
CA GLU A 794 -6.54 4.44 15.97
C GLU A 794 -6.84 3.37 17.03
N TYR A 795 -8.13 3.07 17.27
CA TYR A 795 -8.53 2.00 18.19
C TYR A 795 -8.02 0.62 17.74
N LEU A 796 -8.10 0.34 16.44
CA LEU A 796 -7.55 -0.89 15.86
C LEU A 796 -6.04 -0.99 16.06
N SER A 797 -5.29 0.11 15.84
CA SER A 797 -3.85 0.16 16.09
C SER A 797 -3.54 -0.17 17.55
N LYS A 798 -4.19 0.51 18.51
CA LYS A 798 -3.95 0.26 19.95
C LYS A 798 -4.15 -1.19 20.35
N CYS A 799 -5.21 -1.85 19.85
CA CYS A 799 -5.47 -3.26 20.13
C CYS A 799 -4.43 -4.18 19.47
N LEU A 800 -4.02 -3.85 18.24
CA LEU A 800 -3.05 -4.60 17.47
C LEU A 800 -1.65 -4.50 18.07
N ASP A 801 -1.24 -3.30 18.47
CA ASP A 801 0.07 -3.01 19.08
C ASP A 801 0.26 -3.80 20.39
N LEU A 802 -0.80 -3.92 21.22
CA LEU A 802 -0.78 -4.75 22.42
C LEU A 802 -0.62 -6.24 22.11
N LEU A 803 -1.31 -6.74 21.07
CA LEU A 803 -1.18 -8.13 20.64
C LEU A 803 0.23 -8.43 20.10
N ILE A 804 0.76 -7.54 19.25
CA ILE A 804 2.11 -7.66 18.69
C ILE A 804 3.14 -7.67 19.84
N TYR A 805 3.04 -6.71 20.76
CA TYR A 805 3.92 -6.62 21.91
C TYR A 805 3.93 -7.93 22.71
N HIS A 806 2.75 -8.49 23.04
CA HIS A 806 2.67 -9.76 23.78
C HIS A 806 3.30 -10.93 23.01
N ILE A 807 3.01 -11.07 21.70
CA ILE A 807 3.56 -12.16 20.88
C ILE A 807 5.10 -12.08 20.80
N VAL A 808 5.67 -10.87 20.67
CA VAL A 808 7.13 -10.67 20.66
C VAL A 808 7.76 -11.09 22.00
N GLN A 809 7.11 -10.78 23.12
CA GLN A 809 7.61 -11.15 24.47
C GLN A 809 7.51 -12.66 24.75
N GLU A 810 6.52 -13.36 24.20
CA GLU A 810 6.35 -14.81 24.42
C GLU A 810 7.34 -15.68 23.63
N LEU A 811 7.83 -15.19 22.49
CA LEU A 811 8.64 -16.00 21.57
C LEU A 811 9.97 -16.51 22.17
N PRO A 812 10.77 -15.70 22.91
CA PRO A 812 11.95 -16.21 23.60
C PRO A 812 11.63 -17.37 24.55
N GLY A 813 10.48 -17.31 25.23
CA GLY A 813 10.00 -18.40 26.09
C GLY A 813 9.68 -19.67 25.31
N ILE A 814 9.01 -19.57 24.16
CA ILE A 814 8.71 -20.70 23.28
C ILE A 814 10.00 -21.35 22.76
N LEU A 815 10.95 -20.55 22.27
CA LEU A 815 12.23 -21.07 21.78
C LEU A 815 13.04 -21.71 22.92
N GLY A 816 13.04 -21.09 24.11
CA GLY A 816 13.66 -21.65 25.31
C GLY A 816 13.06 -22.99 25.73
N ASP A 817 11.74 -23.15 25.67
CA ASP A 817 11.06 -24.42 25.98
C ASP A 817 11.41 -25.53 24.96
N ILE A 818 11.52 -25.19 23.67
CA ILE A 818 11.99 -26.10 22.60
C ILE A 818 13.44 -26.53 22.88
N LEU A 819 14.33 -25.58 23.16
CA LEU A 819 15.74 -25.86 23.47
C LEU A 819 15.89 -26.72 24.72
N ASN A 820 15.14 -26.41 25.78
CA ASN A 820 15.11 -27.23 26.99
C ASN A 820 14.61 -28.65 26.73
N ALA A 821 13.62 -28.82 25.85
CA ALA A 821 13.15 -30.15 25.45
C ALA A 821 14.24 -30.96 24.74
N LEU A 822 14.99 -30.33 23.83
CA LEU A 822 16.08 -30.95 23.07
C LEU A 822 17.32 -31.22 23.94
N ALA A 823 17.72 -30.27 24.78
CA ALA A 823 18.86 -30.41 25.69
C ALA A 823 18.71 -31.61 26.65
N ASN A 824 17.48 -31.88 27.11
CA ASN A 824 17.18 -33.02 27.98
C ASN A 824 17.40 -34.40 27.32
N VAL A 825 17.43 -34.47 25.98
CA VAL A 825 17.61 -35.72 25.23
C VAL A 825 18.92 -35.77 24.43
N SER A 826 19.70 -34.69 24.42
CA SER A 826 20.97 -34.60 23.71
C SER A 826 21.92 -35.77 24.05
N GLY A 827 22.43 -36.46 23.03
CA GLY A 827 23.34 -37.60 23.15
C GLY A 827 22.69 -38.91 23.64
N ARG A 828 21.35 -38.98 23.69
CA ARG A 828 20.61 -40.18 24.13
C ARG A 828 19.94 -40.88 22.95
N LYS A 829 20.06 -42.22 22.93
CA LYS A 829 19.38 -43.07 21.95
C LYS A 829 17.95 -43.47 22.35
N HIS A 830 17.60 -43.36 23.63
CA HIS A 830 16.29 -43.76 24.17
C HIS A 830 15.75 -42.73 25.18
N PRO A 831 14.95 -41.74 24.74
CA PRO A 831 14.30 -40.79 25.64
C PRO A 831 13.31 -41.47 26.60
N SER A 832 13.20 -40.99 27.84
CA SER A 832 12.20 -41.50 28.79
C SER A 832 10.78 -41.09 28.39
N THR A 833 9.76 -41.72 28.97
CA THR A 833 8.35 -41.38 28.69
C THR A 833 8.00 -39.93 29.02
N ILE A 834 8.60 -39.35 30.07
CA ILE A 834 8.44 -37.95 30.45
C ILE A 834 9.08 -37.03 29.41
N GLN A 835 10.29 -37.37 28.94
CA GLN A 835 11.01 -36.62 27.92
C GLN A 835 10.28 -36.67 26.57
N ALA A 836 9.79 -37.85 26.17
CA ALA A 836 8.99 -38.01 24.95
C ALA A 836 7.69 -37.19 25.01
N LYS A 837 7.03 -37.10 26.17
CA LYS A 837 5.86 -36.24 26.37
C LYS A 837 6.21 -34.76 26.21
N HIS A 838 7.34 -34.33 26.78
CA HIS A 838 7.81 -32.95 26.67
C HIS A 838 8.13 -32.56 25.21
N LEU A 839 8.81 -33.44 24.47
CA LEU A 839 9.10 -33.25 23.04
C LEU A 839 7.82 -33.15 22.19
N LYS A 840 6.83 -34.00 22.46
CA LYS A 840 5.53 -33.97 21.74
C LYS A 840 4.72 -32.68 21.95
N ILE A 841 4.99 -31.94 23.02
CA ILE A 841 4.32 -30.67 23.30
C ILE A 841 5.05 -29.52 22.60
N TRP A 842 6.37 -29.45 22.74
CA TRP A 842 7.13 -28.26 22.32
C TRP A 842 7.66 -28.30 20.89
N LEU A 843 8.08 -29.45 20.35
CA LEU A 843 8.59 -29.50 18.96
C LEU A 843 7.56 -29.00 17.93
N PRO A 844 6.25 -29.30 18.05
CA PRO A 844 5.24 -28.75 17.15
C PRO A 844 5.08 -27.22 17.22
N MET A 845 5.71 -26.52 18.18
CA MET A 845 5.70 -25.06 18.25
C MET A 845 6.72 -24.41 17.30
N MET A 846 7.67 -25.16 16.72
CA MET A 846 8.68 -24.60 15.82
C MET A 846 8.09 -23.80 14.62
N PRO A 847 6.97 -24.20 13.99
CA PRO A 847 6.33 -23.41 12.95
C PRO A 847 5.88 -22.01 13.40
N VAL A 848 5.65 -21.78 14.70
CA VAL A 848 5.37 -20.43 15.23
C VAL A 848 6.57 -19.51 14.99
N VAL A 849 7.78 -19.99 15.26
CA VAL A 849 9.03 -19.25 15.01
C VAL A 849 9.12 -18.88 13.52
N LEU A 850 8.87 -19.84 12.63
CA LEU A 850 8.88 -19.62 11.18
C LEU A 850 7.84 -18.57 10.75
N HIS A 851 6.59 -18.69 11.21
CA HIS A 851 5.52 -17.75 10.87
C HIS A 851 5.82 -16.31 11.34
N LEU A 852 6.47 -16.15 12.50
CA LEU A 852 6.81 -14.82 13.01
C LEU A 852 8.05 -14.23 12.33
N VAL A 853 9.09 -15.05 12.07
CA VAL A 853 10.30 -14.61 11.38
C VAL A 853 10.04 -14.28 9.91
N THR A 854 9.11 -14.98 9.25
CA THR A 854 8.66 -14.64 7.88
C THR A 854 7.83 -13.36 7.80
N SER A 855 7.39 -12.83 8.94
CA SER A 855 6.56 -11.64 8.98
C SER A 855 7.36 -10.35 9.03
N GLN A 856 7.02 -9.40 8.16
CA GLN A 856 7.65 -8.07 8.14
C GLN A 856 7.38 -7.24 9.42
N VAL A 857 6.31 -7.52 10.17
CA VAL A 857 5.94 -6.78 11.39
C VAL A 857 6.76 -7.25 12.59
N PHE A 858 7.00 -8.55 12.65
CA PHE A 858 7.59 -9.23 13.80
C PHE A 858 9.11 -9.40 13.66
N ARG A 859 9.61 -9.68 12.44
CA ARG A 859 11.00 -10.05 12.18
C ARG A 859 12.02 -9.11 12.80
N SER A 860 11.90 -7.81 12.59
CA SER A 860 12.86 -6.82 13.10
C SER A 860 12.84 -6.66 14.62
N GLN A 861 11.75 -7.08 15.28
CA GLN A 861 11.62 -7.03 16.73
C GLN A 861 12.09 -8.34 17.40
N ILE A 862 12.14 -9.43 16.65
CA ILE A 862 12.45 -10.78 17.15
C ILE A 862 13.91 -11.17 16.90
N VAL A 863 14.45 -10.87 15.72
CA VAL A 863 15.80 -11.30 15.32
C VAL A 863 16.82 -10.40 16.02
N THR A 864 17.11 -10.75 17.27
CA THR A 864 18.13 -10.15 18.13
C THR A 864 19.36 -11.04 18.24
N GLU A 865 20.45 -10.52 18.81
CA GLU A 865 21.65 -11.31 19.11
C GLU A 865 21.34 -12.56 19.95
N GLU A 866 20.52 -12.41 20.99
CA GLU A 866 20.10 -13.52 21.87
C GLU A 866 19.28 -14.57 21.09
N PHE A 867 18.38 -14.12 20.20
CA PHE A 867 17.64 -15.04 19.34
C PHE A 867 18.58 -15.83 18.44
N LEU A 868 19.57 -15.19 17.79
CA LEU A 868 20.54 -15.85 16.92
C LEU A 868 21.44 -16.83 17.68
N PHE A 869 21.84 -16.49 18.90
CA PHE A 869 22.58 -17.40 19.78
C PHE A 869 21.77 -18.66 20.14
N ASN A 870 20.53 -18.47 20.58
CA ASN A 870 19.61 -19.57 20.88
C ASN A 870 19.31 -20.41 19.63
N TYR A 871 19.21 -19.76 18.47
CA TYR A 871 19.02 -20.41 17.18
C TYR A 871 20.25 -21.25 16.75
N GLY A 872 21.48 -20.75 16.97
CA GLY A 872 22.70 -21.54 16.78
C GLY A 872 22.75 -22.78 17.69
N THR A 873 22.24 -22.66 18.92
CA THR A 873 22.07 -23.82 19.84
C THR A 873 21.07 -24.83 19.30
N LEU A 874 19.96 -24.38 18.70
CA LEU A 874 18.99 -25.24 18.03
C LEU A 874 19.63 -26.01 16.86
N LEU A 875 20.41 -25.33 16.02
CA LEU A 875 21.12 -25.99 14.90
C LEU A 875 22.14 -27.03 15.39
N ASN A 876 22.81 -26.79 16.52
CA ASN A 876 23.69 -27.80 17.13
C ASN A 876 22.93 -29.06 17.57
N HIS A 877 21.72 -28.92 18.12
CA HIS A 877 20.87 -30.08 18.40
C HIS A 877 20.45 -30.80 17.12
N ILE A 878 20.08 -30.07 16.06
CA ILE A 878 19.75 -30.65 14.74
C ILE A 878 20.91 -31.44 14.16
N LYS A 879 22.14 -30.90 14.24
CA LYS A 879 23.36 -31.61 13.86
C LYS A 879 23.50 -32.95 14.60
N SER A 880 23.26 -32.97 15.91
CA SER A 880 23.34 -34.22 16.71
C SER A 880 22.23 -35.22 16.36
N VAL A 881 21.08 -34.74 15.88
CA VAL A 881 19.99 -35.60 15.38
C VAL A 881 20.36 -36.21 14.04
N ASP A 882 20.87 -35.41 13.11
CA ASP A 882 21.30 -35.85 11.78
C ASP A 882 22.46 -36.86 11.84
N SER A 883 23.45 -36.64 12.74
CA SER A 883 24.57 -37.57 12.95
C SER A 883 24.17 -38.87 13.66
N GLY A 884 22.93 -39.00 14.12
CA GLY A 884 22.43 -40.17 14.85
C GLY A 884 22.91 -40.29 16.29
N GLU A 885 23.57 -39.25 16.84
CA GLU A 885 23.94 -39.17 18.26
C GLU A 885 22.71 -39.06 19.16
N THR A 886 21.69 -38.32 18.70
CA THR A 886 20.42 -38.12 19.41
C THR A 886 19.26 -38.73 18.61
N ASN A 887 18.58 -39.74 19.15
CA ASN A 887 17.46 -40.38 18.47
C ASN A 887 16.11 -39.78 18.91
N LEU A 888 15.56 -38.89 18.06
CA LEU A 888 14.22 -38.32 18.24
C LEU A 888 13.10 -39.21 17.67
N GLU A 889 13.41 -40.03 16.65
CA GLU A 889 12.43 -40.86 15.94
C GLU A 889 11.72 -41.83 16.89
N GLY A 890 12.47 -42.42 17.82
CA GLY A 890 11.92 -43.34 18.83
C GLY A 890 10.94 -42.69 19.82
N ALA A 891 10.98 -41.36 19.98
CA ALA A 891 10.14 -40.63 20.92
C ALA A 891 8.94 -39.93 20.26
N VAL A 892 9.16 -39.29 19.11
CA VAL A 892 8.19 -38.39 18.45
C VAL A 892 7.73 -38.91 17.09
N GLY A 893 8.47 -39.87 16.51
CA GLY A 893 8.27 -40.40 15.15
C GLY A 893 9.15 -39.68 14.11
N GLN A 894 9.51 -40.40 13.04
CA GLN A 894 10.38 -39.91 11.96
C GLN A 894 9.86 -38.61 11.33
N ALA A 895 8.56 -38.57 10.98
CA ALA A 895 7.94 -37.39 10.36
C ALA A 895 8.06 -36.11 11.21
N ALA A 896 7.95 -36.21 12.54
CA ALA A 896 8.06 -35.05 13.43
C ALA A 896 9.52 -34.57 13.57
N SER A 897 10.48 -35.49 13.49
CA SER A 897 11.91 -35.18 13.49
C SER A 897 12.31 -34.47 12.21
N GLU A 898 11.90 -35.00 11.05
CA GLU A 898 12.17 -34.38 9.74
C GLU A 898 11.51 -33.00 9.61
N GLU A 899 10.28 -32.84 10.13
CA GLU A 899 9.58 -31.55 10.11
C GLU A 899 10.28 -30.49 10.99
N LEU A 900 10.88 -30.89 12.12
CA LEU A 900 11.69 -30.00 12.94
C LEU A 900 12.91 -29.47 12.16
N ILE A 901 13.64 -30.36 11.48
CA ILE A 901 14.84 -30.00 10.70
C ILE A 901 14.44 -29.08 9.55
N ARG A 902 13.42 -29.46 8.78
CA ARG A 902 12.90 -28.65 7.65
C ARG A 902 12.45 -27.28 8.11
N THR A 903 11.66 -27.19 9.18
CA THR A 903 11.14 -25.93 9.71
C THR A 903 12.27 -25.05 10.22
N ALA A 904 13.25 -25.62 10.93
CA ALA A 904 14.42 -24.88 11.36
C ALA A 904 15.18 -24.32 10.16
N LEU A 905 15.63 -25.13 9.20
CA LEU A 905 16.35 -24.61 8.02
C LEU A 905 15.57 -23.50 7.28
N SER A 906 14.24 -23.65 7.18
CA SER A 906 13.35 -22.62 6.60
C SER A 906 13.30 -21.33 7.43
N VAL A 907 13.44 -21.40 8.76
CA VAL A 907 13.54 -20.20 9.62
C VAL A 907 14.81 -19.43 9.27
N PHE A 908 15.94 -20.11 9.10
CA PHE A 908 17.18 -19.45 8.74
C PHE A 908 17.13 -18.84 7.33
N GLU A 909 16.54 -19.55 6.36
CA GLU A 909 16.25 -19.02 5.02
C GLU A 909 15.49 -17.69 5.09
N ALA A 910 14.42 -17.65 5.89
CA ALA A 910 13.62 -16.44 6.08
C ALA A 910 14.39 -15.28 6.75
N ILE A 911 15.46 -15.57 7.51
CA ILE A 911 16.35 -14.54 8.07
C ILE A 911 17.32 -14.02 7.00
N ILE A 912 17.91 -14.93 6.20
CA ILE A 912 18.86 -14.60 5.13
C ILE A 912 18.25 -13.68 4.08
N GLN A 913 16.97 -13.86 3.76
CA GLN A 913 16.22 -12.98 2.85
C GLN A 913 16.18 -11.51 3.30
N HIS A 914 16.62 -11.19 4.53
CA HIS A 914 16.75 -9.83 5.07
C HIS A 914 18.17 -9.57 5.62
N PRO A 915 19.16 -9.33 4.73
CA PRO A 915 20.59 -9.31 5.09
C PRO A 915 20.97 -8.34 6.21
N VAL A 916 20.27 -7.22 6.29
CA VAL A 916 20.50 -6.14 7.28
C VAL A 916 20.46 -6.65 8.72
N LEU A 917 19.62 -7.66 9.01
CA LEU A 917 19.49 -8.22 10.37
C LEU A 917 20.69 -9.09 10.77
N LEU A 918 21.31 -9.75 9.78
CA LEU A 918 22.50 -10.58 10.00
C LEU A 918 23.77 -9.73 10.10
N THR A 919 23.86 -8.62 9.36
CA THR A 919 25.03 -7.74 9.38
C THR A 919 25.25 -7.06 10.74
N PHE A 920 24.17 -6.74 11.45
CA PHE A 920 24.25 -6.17 12.82
C PHE A 920 24.80 -7.16 13.86
N HIS A 921 24.69 -8.47 13.62
CA HIS A 921 25.05 -9.53 14.56
C HIS A 921 25.99 -10.57 13.93
N HIS A 922 26.83 -10.15 12.99
CA HIS A 922 27.67 -11.02 12.16
C HIS A 922 28.59 -11.93 12.99
N LEU A 923 29.14 -11.46 14.12
CA LEU A 923 29.96 -12.26 15.03
C LEU A 923 29.21 -13.50 15.55
N THR A 924 27.98 -13.33 16.04
CA THR A 924 27.14 -14.41 16.55
C THR A 924 26.77 -15.40 15.45
N VAL A 925 26.53 -14.91 14.24
CA VAL A 925 26.25 -15.75 13.06
C VAL A 925 27.48 -16.63 12.76
N VAL A 926 28.67 -16.05 12.71
CA VAL A 926 29.93 -16.77 12.44
C VAL A 926 30.25 -17.79 13.54
N ASP A 927 30.14 -17.40 14.80
CA ASP A 927 30.53 -18.26 15.93
C ASP A 927 29.49 -19.36 16.24
N CYS A 928 28.18 -19.08 16.09
CA CYS A 928 27.12 -19.98 16.55
C CYS A 928 26.29 -20.65 15.45
N THR A 929 26.17 -20.05 14.26
CA THR A 929 25.27 -20.56 13.20
C THR A 929 25.98 -21.24 12.04
N LEU A 930 27.13 -20.70 11.59
CA LEU A 930 27.89 -21.29 10.48
C LEU A 930 28.47 -22.69 10.79
N PRO A 931 29.06 -22.97 11.97
CA PRO A 931 29.66 -24.27 12.23
C PRO A 931 28.65 -25.44 12.18
N PRO A 932 27.44 -25.32 12.76
CA PRO A 932 26.40 -26.32 12.57
C PRO A 932 25.96 -26.50 11.11
N LEU A 933 25.82 -25.41 10.34
CA LEU A 933 25.42 -25.47 8.93
C LEU A 933 26.48 -26.18 8.06
N VAL A 934 27.76 -25.89 8.25
CA VAL A 934 28.85 -26.59 7.55
C VAL A 934 28.83 -28.09 7.86
N SER A 935 28.54 -28.48 9.10
CA SER A 935 28.38 -29.88 9.45
C SER A 935 27.20 -30.55 8.72
N LEU A 936 26.10 -29.84 8.50
CA LEU A 936 24.91 -30.35 7.82
C LEU A 936 25.08 -30.45 6.29
N VAL A 937 25.99 -29.69 5.69
CA VAL A 937 26.42 -29.91 4.29
C VAL A 937 27.02 -31.31 4.11
N CYS A 938 27.60 -31.88 5.18
CA CYS A 938 28.16 -33.23 5.17
C CYS A 938 27.13 -34.31 5.58
N SER A 939 25.84 -33.99 5.62
CA SER A 939 24.76 -34.92 5.99
C SER A 939 24.66 -36.08 4.99
N GLN A 940 24.25 -37.25 5.50
CA GLN A 940 23.90 -38.42 4.66
C GLN A 940 22.57 -38.23 3.93
N ASN A 941 21.73 -37.29 4.37
CA ASN A 941 20.47 -36.97 3.73
C ASN A 941 20.70 -35.91 2.65
N GLY A 942 20.44 -36.28 1.39
CA GLY A 942 20.61 -35.40 0.23
C GLY A 942 19.79 -34.10 0.32
N GLU A 943 18.61 -34.12 0.93
CA GLU A 943 17.77 -32.92 1.10
C GLU A 943 18.39 -31.92 2.07
N TRP A 944 18.86 -32.38 3.24
CA TRP A 944 19.48 -31.51 4.25
C TRP A 944 20.81 -30.95 3.77
N ARG A 945 21.58 -31.75 3.06
CA ARG A 945 22.82 -31.31 2.42
C ARG A 945 22.56 -30.22 1.39
N LEU A 946 21.62 -30.43 0.46
CA LEU A 946 21.28 -29.44 -0.57
C LEU A 946 20.80 -28.13 0.07
N PHE A 947 19.86 -28.21 1.02
CA PHE A 947 19.30 -27.03 1.68
C PHE A 947 20.38 -26.28 2.48
N SER A 948 21.17 -26.99 3.28
CA SER A 948 22.24 -26.37 4.09
C SER A 948 23.32 -25.74 3.21
N LEU A 949 23.66 -26.35 2.07
CA LEU A 949 24.64 -25.80 1.12
C LEU A 949 24.14 -24.51 0.48
N ARG A 950 22.86 -24.46 0.09
CA ARG A 950 22.23 -23.23 -0.42
C ARG A 950 22.28 -22.11 0.62
N LEU A 951 21.87 -22.39 1.87
CA LEU A 951 21.88 -21.41 2.95
C LEU A 951 23.30 -20.93 3.28
N LEU A 952 24.28 -21.84 3.27
CA LEU A 952 25.68 -21.51 3.48
C LEU A 952 26.20 -20.59 2.36
N ALA A 953 25.95 -20.92 1.09
CA ALA A 953 26.37 -20.12 -0.06
C ALA A 953 25.84 -18.68 -0.01
N GLU A 954 24.54 -18.52 0.31
CA GLU A 954 23.90 -17.21 0.42
C GLU A 954 24.38 -16.42 1.63
N THR A 955 24.42 -17.03 2.81
CA THR A 955 24.90 -16.38 4.03
C THR A 955 26.34 -15.91 3.85
N MET A 956 27.19 -16.74 3.23
CA MET A 956 28.58 -16.40 3.00
C MET A 956 28.75 -15.26 2.02
N SER A 957 28.00 -15.27 0.90
CA SER A 957 28.04 -14.17 -0.06
C SER A 957 27.62 -12.84 0.59
N LEU A 958 26.63 -12.85 1.49
CA LEU A 958 26.18 -11.66 2.21
C LEU A 958 27.23 -11.12 3.20
N LEU A 959 27.86 -12.00 4.00
CA LEU A 959 28.88 -11.61 4.98
C LEU A 959 30.13 -11.03 4.29
N LEU A 960 30.61 -11.69 3.24
CA LEU A 960 31.82 -11.28 2.51
C LEU A 960 31.60 -9.94 1.76
N ASN A 961 30.41 -9.70 1.21
CA ASN A 961 30.07 -8.42 0.57
C ASN A 961 29.99 -7.25 1.58
N HIS A 962 29.59 -7.51 2.83
CA HIS A 962 29.51 -6.50 3.87
C HIS A 962 30.90 -6.05 4.38
N GLU A 963 31.85 -6.98 4.51
CA GLU A 963 33.23 -6.68 4.95
C GLU A 963 33.99 -5.78 3.97
N ILE A 964 33.68 -5.86 2.67
CA ILE A 964 34.25 -4.98 1.63
C ILE A 964 33.78 -3.52 1.82
N LEU A 965 32.59 -3.31 2.40
CA LEU A 965 31.97 -1.98 2.56
C LEU A 965 32.37 -1.25 3.86
N THR A 966 32.73 -1.96 4.94
CA THR A 966 32.94 -1.34 6.26
C THR A 966 34.39 -0.93 6.58
N GLY A 967 35.41 -1.43 5.87
CA GLY A 967 36.78 -0.88 5.90
C GLY A 967 37.53 -0.89 7.25
N GLU A 968 37.01 -1.51 8.30
CA GLU A 968 37.65 -1.58 9.62
C GLU A 968 38.65 -2.73 9.71
N LYS A 969 39.95 -2.44 9.72
CA LYS A 969 41.02 -3.44 9.45
C LYS A 969 41.49 -4.29 10.65
N GLU A 970 41.14 -3.96 11.89
CA GLU A 970 41.75 -4.62 13.08
C GLU A 970 40.93 -5.79 13.66
N GLU A 971 39.59 -5.73 13.70
CA GLU A 971 38.74 -6.88 14.10
C GLU A 971 38.57 -7.92 12.97
N ASN A 972 38.81 -7.51 11.71
CA ASN A 972 38.62 -8.33 10.50
C ASN A 972 39.66 -9.46 10.32
N VAL A 973 40.80 -9.43 11.01
CA VAL A 973 41.84 -10.46 10.83
C VAL A 973 41.48 -11.77 11.56
N ASP A 974 40.84 -11.67 12.73
CA ASP A 974 40.52 -12.85 13.56
C ASP A 974 39.28 -13.59 13.03
N LEU A 975 38.30 -12.85 12.51
CA LEU A 975 37.16 -13.39 11.76
C LEU A 975 37.59 -14.15 10.52
N ASN A 976 38.50 -13.57 9.72
CA ASN A 976 39.06 -14.22 8.55
C ASN A 976 39.78 -15.52 8.89
N ASN A 977 40.54 -15.56 9.99
CA ASN A 977 41.23 -16.78 10.41
C ASN A 977 40.30 -17.89 10.88
N LYS A 978 39.25 -17.56 11.64
CA LYS A 978 38.20 -18.53 12.06
C LYS A 978 37.39 -19.03 10.87
N PHE A 979 37.11 -18.15 9.92
CA PHE A 979 36.40 -18.47 8.69
C PHE A 979 37.22 -19.39 7.78
N LEU A 980 38.48 -19.04 7.55
CA LEU A 980 39.44 -19.83 6.78
C LEU A 980 39.60 -21.23 7.39
N SER A 981 39.70 -21.34 8.71
CA SER A 981 39.82 -22.66 9.36
C SER A 981 38.56 -23.51 9.19
N LEU A 982 37.36 -22.92 9.32
CA LEU A 982 36.10 -23.64 9.14
C LEU A 982 35.98 -24.23 7.72
N VAL A 983 36.25 -23.41 6.70
CA VAL A 983 36.15 -23.82 5.29
C VAL A 983 37.25 -24.82 4.92
N ARG A 984 38.51 -24.53 5.30
CA ARG A 984 39.67 -25.40 5.01
C ARG A 984 39.56 -26.75 5.69
N ASP A 985 39.22 -26.77 6.98
CA ASP A 985 39.33 -27.98 7.78
C ASP A 985 38.09 -28.88 7.65
N SER A 986 36.90 -28.31 7.38
CA SER A 986 35.64 -29.08 7.37
C SER A 986 35.01 -29.25 5.98
N LEU A 987 35.05 -28.22 5.13
CA LEU A 987 34.28 -28.18 3.88
C LEU A 987 35.12 -28.59 2.66
N LEU A 988 36.32 -28.02 2.51
CA LEU A 988 37.21 -28.24 1.36
C LEU A 988 37.57 -29.72 1.09
N PRO A 989 37.81 -30.58 2.10
CA PRO A 989 38.08 -31.99 1.87
C PRO A 989 36.96 -32.77 1.18
N GLN A 990 35.71 -32.27 1.24
CA GLN A 990 34.53 -32.95 0.67
C GLN A 990 34.07 -32.36 -0.67
N TYR A 991 34.63 -31.22 -1.08
CA TYR A 991 34.22 -30.53 -2.32
C TYR A 991 34.34 -31.38 -3.57
N HIS A 992 35.35 -32.26 -3.64
CA HIS A 992 35.49 -33.19 -4.76
C HIS A 992 34.25 -34.08 -4.92
N HIS A 993 33.70 -34.59 -3.81
CA HIS A 993 32.49 -35.41 -3.84
C HIS A 993 31.24 -34.57 -4.15
N ILE A 994 31.12 -33.38 -3.56
CA ILE A 994 29.95 -32.49 -3.75
C ILE A 994 29.82 -32.02 -5.20
N LEU A 995 30.94 -31.72 -5.87
CA LEU A 995 30.95 -31.24 -7.26
C LEU A 995 30.61 -32.33 -8.30
N ILE A 996 30.74 -33.61 -7.95
CA ILE A 996 30.45 -34.76 -8.83
C ILE A 996 28.99 -35.25 -8.67
N GLU A 997 28.24 -34.70 -7.71
CA GLU A 997 26.84 -35.06 -7.50
C GLU A 997 25.93 -34.57 -8.63
N ALA A 998 24.71 -35.12 -8.70
CA ALA A 998 23.71 -34.67 -9.65
C ALA A 998 23.21 -33.25 -9.31
N ASP A 999 22.81 -32.51 -10.34
CA ASP A 999 22.19 -31.19 -10.18
C ASP A 999 20.99 -31.23 -9.21
N PRO A 1000 20.78 -30.19 -8.37
CA PRO A 1000 21.42 -28.87 -8.39
C PRO A 1000 22.53 -28.65 -7.35
N VAL A 1001 23.02 -29.71 -6.68
CA VAL A 1001 24.03 -29.61 -5.60
C VAL A 1001 25.33 -28.90 -6.06
N PRO A 1002 25.93 -29.25 -7.22
CA PRO A 1002 27.16 -28.61 -7.70
C PRO A 1002 27.00 -27.11 -7.97
N VAL A 1003 25.83 -26.66 -8.40
CA VAL A 1003 25.56 -25.23 -8.69
C VAL A 1003 25.77 -24.36 -7.44
N TYR A 1004 25.21 -24.77 -6.30
CA TYR A 1004 25.36 -24.04 -5.04
C TYR A 1004 26.78 -24.14 -4.48
N ALA A 1005 27.45 -25.28 -4.66
CA ALA A 1005 28.85 -25.46 -4.30
C ALA A 1005 29.76 -24.51 -5.10
N LEU A 1006 29.54 -24.41 -6.42
CA LEU A 1006 30.27 -23.50 -7.30
C LEU A 1006 30.01 -22.04 -6.96
N LYS A 1007 28.76 -21.67 -6.65
CA LYS A 1007 28.41 -20.32 -6.20
C LYS A 1007 29.15 -19.93 -4.91
N LEU A 1008 29.25 -20.86 -3.96
CA LEU A 1008 30.06 -20.66 -2.75
C LEU A 1008 31.55 -20.52 -3.08
N LEU A 1009 32.13 -21.38 -3.93
CA LEU A 1009 33.53 -21.25 -4.37
C LEU A 1009 33.81 -19.92 -5.10
N ALA A 1010 32.88 -19.46 -5.93
CA ALA A 1010 33.01 -18.18 -6.62
C ALA A 1010 33.06 -17.01 -5.62
N ALA A 1011 32.19 -17.03 -4.60
CA ALA A 1011 32.21 -16.02 -3.53
C ALA A 1011 33.51 -16.07 -2.70
N LEU A 1012 34.01 -17.27 -2.37
CA LEU A 1012 35.25 -17.46 -1.61
C LEU A 1012 36.49 -16.97 -2.36
N THR A 1013 36.61 -17.33 -3.64
CA THR A 1013 37.76 -16.96 -4.50
C THR A 1013 37.82 -15.49 -4.86
N GLY A 1014 36.66 -14.82 -4.93
CA GLY A 1014 36.59 -13.37 -5.14
C GLY A 1014 37.05 -12.57 -3.90
N TYR A 1015 36.88 -13.13 -2.70
CA TYR A 1015 37.15 -12.42 -1.45
C TYR A 1015 38.63 -12.42 -1.03
N SER A 1016 39.32 -13.57 -1.06
CA SER A 1016 40.72 -13.66 -0.65
C SER A 1016 41.56 -14.54 -1.56
N PRO A 1017 42.80 -14.13 -1.91
CA PRO A 1017 43.73 -14.95 -2.69
C PRO A 1017 44.15 -16.23 -1.95
N ASP A 1018 44.01 -16.30 -0.63
CA ASP A 1018 44.32 -17.54 0.11
C ASP A 1018 43.39 -18.69 -0.29
N PHE A 1019 42.14 -18.42 -0.67
CA PHE A 1019 41.23 -19.44 -1.19
C PHE A 1019 41.60 -19.92 -2.60
N THR A 1020 42.24 -19.08 -3.41
CA THR A 1020 42.76 -19.50 -4.73
C THR A 1020 43.90 -20.50 -4.59
N ARG A 1021 44.80 -20.28 -3.62
CA ARG A 1021 45.86 -21.25 -3.28
C ARG A 1021 45.30 -22.56 -2.74
N LEU A 1022 44.27 -22.50 -1.89
CA LEU A 1022 43.60 -23.71 -1.38
C LEU A 1022 42.93 -24.55 -2.48
N LEU A 1023 42.40 -23.92 -3.54
CA LEU A 1023 41.86 -24.67 -4.70
C LEU A 1023 42.96 -25.43 -5.46
N GLU A 1024 44.14 -24.82 -5.59
CA GLU A 1024 45.31 -25.45 -6.22
C GLU A 1024 45.83 -26.61 -5.37
N ASP A 1025 45.97 -26.40 -4.05
CA ASP A 1025 46.48 -27.39 -3.09
C ASP A 1025 45.61 -28.66 -3.02
N HIS A 1026 44.30 -28.52 -3.22
CA HIS A 1026 43.34 -29.62 -3.16
C HIS A 1026 42.96 -30.22 -4.53
N LEU A 1027 43.66 -29.84 -5.61
CA LEU A 1027 43.45 -30.38 -6.97
C LEU A 1027 42.00 -30.24 -7.47
N LEU A 1028 41.33 -29.13 -7.14
CA LEU A 1028 39.94 -28.89 -7.56
C LEU A 1028 39.85 -28.30 -8.99
N VAL A 1029 40.91 -27.69 -9.50
CA VAL A 1029 40.96 -27.11 -10.87
C VAL A 1029 40.69 -28.16 -11.97
N PRO A 1030 41.30 -29.36 -11.96
CA PRO A 1030 40.94 -30.42 -12.91
C PRO A 1030 39.48 -30.85 -12.84
N VAL A 1031 38.86 -30.82 -11.67
CA VAL A 1031 37.43 -31.17 -11.48
C VAL A 1031 36.54 -30.10 -12.12
N LEU A 1032 36.89 -28.82 -11.96
CA LEU A 1032 36.18 -27.71 -12.61
C LEU A 1032 36.25 -27.83 -14.14
N PHE A 1033 37.41 -28.20 -14.70
CA PHE A 1033 37.52 -28.45 -16.14
C PHE A 1033 36.74 -29.67 -16.62
N GLN A 1034 36.64 -30.73 -15.81
CA GLN A 1034 35.76 -31.86 -16.13
C GLN A 1034 34.29 -31.42 -16.15
N MET A 1035 33.87 -30.59 -15.19
CA MET A 1035 32.51 -30.03 -15.18
C MET A 1035 32.21 -29.13 -16.36
N VAL A 1036 33.19 -28.36 -16.87
CA VAL A 1036 33.03 -27.61 -18.12
C VAL A 1036 32.64 -28.55 -19.25
N VAL A 1037 33.32 -29.70 -19.35
CA VAL A 1037 33.04 -30.71 -20.38
C VAL A 1037 31.65 -31.34 -20.17
N ASP A 1038 31.32 -31.69 -18.92
CA ASP A 1038 30.04 -32.33 -18.59
C ASP A 1038 28.82 -31.41 -18.83
N HIS A 1039 29.00 -30.09 -18.78
CA HIS A 1039 27.95 -29.08 -19.01
C HIS A 1039 28.04 -28.36 -20.37
N GLN A 1040 28.79 -28.90 -21.35
CA GLN A 1040 28.89 -28.30 -22.71
C GLN A 1040 27.54 -28.11 -23.40
N ASP A 1041 26.58 -29.01 -23.16
CA ASP A 1041 25.24 -28.91 -23.77
C ASP A 1041 24.39 -27.74 -23.21
N ASN A 1042 24.83 -27.09 -22.12
CA ASN A 1042 24.12 -25.98 -21.48
C ASN A 1042 25.07 -24.86 -21.02
N VAL A 1043 25.77 -24.26 -21.97
CA VAL A 1043 26.76 -23.19 -21.75
C VAL A 1043 26.18 -21.96 -21.02
N LEU A 1044 24.91 -21.62 -21.26
CA LEU A 1044 24.25 -20.49 -20.60
C LEU A 1044 23.68 -20.83 -19.20
N GLY A 1045 23.88 -22.05 -18.71
CA GLY A 1045 23.37 -22.50 -17.42
C GLY A 1045 24.07 -21.89 -16.20
N ASN A 1046 23.39 -21.89 -15.05
CA ASN A 1046 23.91 -21.34 -13.78
C ASN A 1046 25.21 -22.01 -13.30
N ALA A 1047 25.40 -23.30 -13.58
CA ALA A 1047 26.63 -24.02 -13.29
C ALA A 1047 27.81 -23.42 -14.07
N MET A 1048 27.65 -23.28 -15.38
CA MET A 1048 28.68 -22.72 -16.27
C MET A 1048 29.00 -21.27 -15.92
N GLN A 1049 27.99 -20.45 -15.62
CA GLN A 1049 28.20 -19.07 -15.15
C GLN A 1049 29.07 -19.04 -13.89
N SER A 1050 28.81 -19.93 -12.93
CA SER A 1050 29.58 -20.00 -11.68
C SER A 1050 31.01 -20.49 -11.94
N ILE A 1051 31.20 -21.45 -12.86
CA ILE A 1051 32.54 -21.91 -13.28
C ILE A 1051 33.33 -20.77 -13.94
N ILE A 1052 32.72 -20.04 -14.89
CA ILE A 1052 33.35 -18.90 -15.56
C ILE A 1052 33.79 -17.86 -14.52
N MET A 1053 32.96 -17.58 -13.51
CA MET A 1053 33.30 -16.64 -12.44
C MET A 1053 34.48 -17.13 -11.58
N VAL A 1054 34.52 -18.41 -11.23
CA VAL A 1054 35.68 -19.01 -10.52
C VAL A 1054 36.95 -18.91 -11.38
N LEU A 1055 36.87 -19.22 -12.68
CA LEU A 1055 38.00 -19.12 -13.60
C LEU A 1055 38.48 -17.67 -13.77
N ASN A 1056 37.56 -16.71 -13.84
CA ASN A 1056 37.90 -15.29 -13.88
C ASN A 1056 38.67 -14.86 -12.64
N ASN A 1057 38.20 -15.25 -11.45
CA ASN A 1057 38.90 -14.98 -10.20
C ASN A 1057 40.30 -15.61 -10.21
N LEU A 1058 40.44 -16.88 -10.60
CA LEU A 1058 41.75 -17.54 -10.66
C LEU A 1058 42.73 -16.84 -11.60
N VAL A 1059 42.29 -16.46 -12.81
CA VAL A 1059 43.18 -15.89 -13.85
C VAL A 1059 43.54 -14.41 -13.58
N THR A 1060 42.65 -13.66 -12.93
CA THR A 1060 42.87 -12.22 -12.67
C THR A 1060 43.78 -11.95 -11.47
N HIS A 1061 43.89 -12.89 -10.53
CA HIS A 1061 44.76 -12.76 -9.36
C HIS A 1061 46.24 -12.88 -9.73
N LYS A 1062 47.08 -11.99 -9.16
CA LYS A 1062 48.52 -11.89 -9.48
C LYS A 1062 49.37 -13.05 -8.96
N ASP A 1063 48.91 -13.72 -7.91
CA ASP A 1063 49.65 -14.76 -7.18
C ASP A 1063 49.35 -16.18 -7.67
N THR A 1064 48.46 -16.34 -8.66
CA THR A 1064 48.05 -17.62 -9.24
C THR A 1064 49.16 -18.23 -10.10
N ASP A 1065 49.37 -19.55 -10.02
CA ASP A 1065 50.31 -20.24 -10.92
C ASP A 1065 49.69 -20.44 -12.32
N MET A 1066 49.79 -19.40 -13.15
CA MET A 1066 49.34 -19.45 -14.54
C MET A 1066 49.99 -20.59 -15.34
N LYS A 1067 51.22 -21.01 -15.02
CA LYS A 1067 51.87 -22.13 -15.72
C LYS A 1067 51.20 -23.46 -15.39
N LEU A 1068 50.73 -23.65 -14.16
CA LEU A 1068 49.97 -24.81 -13.75
C LEU A 1068 48.62 -24.87 -14.48
N LEU A 1069 47.89 -23.75 -14.54
CA LEU A 1069 46.61 -23.66 -15.25
C LEU A 1069 46.74 -23.97 -16.74
N TYR A 1070 47.79 -23.45 -17.39
CA TYR A 1070 48.08 -23.76 -18.78
C TYR A 1070 48.37 -25.25 -19.00
N ARG A 1071 49.15 -25.89 -18.12
CA ARG A 1071 49.43 -27.34 -18.18
C ARG A 1071 48.18 -28.20 -18.00
N GLN A 1072 47.20 -27.70 -17.26
CA GLN A 1072 45.92 -28.39 -17.01
C GLN A 1072 44.88 -28.16 -18.12
N GLY A 1073 45.21 -27.38 -19.16
CA GLY A 1073 44.36 -27.23 -20.34
C GLY A 1073 43.47 -25.98 -20.38
N LEU A 1074 43.75 -24.97 -19.55
CA LEU A 1074 42.98 -23.70 -19.51
C LEU A 1074 42.72 -23.10 -20.90
N VAL A 1075 43.73 -23.08 -21.78
CA VAL A 1075 43.64 -22.48 -23.12
C VAL A 1075 42.52 -23.10 -23.95
N ASN A 1076 42.47 -24.44 -24.00
CA ASN A 1076 41.47 -25.14 -24.81
C ASN A 1076 40.06 -24.96 -24.23
N GLN A 1077 39.92 -24.98 -22.91
CA GLN A 1077 38.61 -24.80 -22.27
C GLN A 1077 38.07 -23.38 -22.49
N VAL A 1078 38.89 -22.35 -22.31
CA VAL A 1078 38.47 -20.95 -22.57
C VAL A 1078 38.12 -20.74 -24.04
N CYS A 1079 38.90 -21.30 -24.98
CA CYS A 1079 38.55 -21.22 -26.40
C CYS A 1079 37.18 -21.85 -26.70
N ASN A 1080 36.92 -23.06 -26.22
CA ASN A 1080 35.68 -23.77 -26.50
C ASN A 1080 34.46 -23.01 -25.93
N ILE A 1081 34.51 -22.61 -24.66
CA ILE A 1081 33.40 -21.87 -24.03
C ILE A 1081 33.17 -20.54 -24.76
N LEU A 1082 34.23 -19.79 -25.07
CA LEU A 1082 34.11 -18.49 -25.72
C LEU A 1082 33.52 -18.60 -27.14
N ILE A 1083 33.89 -19.64 -27.91
CA ILE A 1083 33.31 -19.91 -29.23
C ILE A 1083 31.82 -20.24 -29.11
N GLU A 1084 31.44 -21.14 -28.21
CA GLU A 1084 30.05 -21.55 -28.03
C GLU A 1084 29.16 -20.40 -27.50
N THR A 1085 29.62 -19.64 -26.49
CA THR A 1085 28.89 -18.48 -25.97
C THR A 1085 28.74 -17.38 -27.03
N ALA A 1086 29.78 -17.11 -27.82
CA ALA A 1086 29.72 -16.10 -28.87
C ALA A 1086 28.83 -16.52 -30.05
N ALA A 1087 28.79 -17.81 -30.41
CA ALA A 1087 27.84 -18.33 -31.40
C ALA A 1087 26.40 -18.09 -30.96
N LEU A 1088 26.07 -18.40 -29.69
CA LEU A 1088 24.73 -18.13 -29.13
C LEU A 1088 24.41 -16.63 -29.09
N TYR A 1089 25.40 -15.78 -28.78
CA TYR A 1089 25.22 -14.32 -28.80
C TYR A 1089 24.94 -13.77 -30.21
N LEU A 1090 25.59 -14.32 -31.24
CA LEU A 1090 25.44 -13.87 -32.62
C LEU A 1090 24.20 -14.44 -33.32
N GLU A 1091 23.73 -15.63 -32.91
CA GLU A 1091 22.62 -16.34 -33.56
C GLU A 1091 21.26 -16.20 -32.84
N SER A 1092 21.21 -15.74 -31.59
CA SER A 1092 19.97 -15.75 -30.80
C SER A 1092 19.10 -14.49 -30.98
N ASP A 1093 17.85 -14.70 -31.41
CA ASP A 1093 16.79 -13.67 -31.43
C ASP A 1093 16.07 -13.52 -30.07
N ASP A 1094 16.34 -14.41 -29.11
CA ASP A 1094 15.74 -14.38 -27.77
C ASP A 1094 16.48 -13.40 -26.85
N LYS A 1095 15.77 -12.35 -26.42
CA LYS A 1095 16.29 -11.30 -25.52
C LYS A 1095 16.78 -11.85 -24.17
N GLY A 1096 16.20 -12.94 -23.65
CA GLY A 1096 16.62 -13.56 -22.39
C GLY A 1096 17.98 -14.26 -22.52
N CYS A 1097 18.10 -15.10 -23.56
CA CYS A 1097 19.34 -15.75 -23.97
C CYS A 1097 20.47 -14.74 -24.22
N LEU A 1098 20.18 -13.65 -24.95
CA LEU A 1098 21.15 -12.61 -25.30
C LEU A 1098 21.74 -11.91 -24.06
N LYS A 1099 20.92 -11.64 -23.03
CA LYS A 1099 21.39 -10.98 -21.81
C LYS A 1099 22.35 -11.85 -21.01
N THR A 1100 22.04 -13.13 -20.84
CA THR A 1100 22.91 -14.08 -20.13
C THR A 1100 24.20 -14.31 -20.92
N ALA A 1101 24.08 -14.52 -22.24
CA ALA A 1101 25.22 -14.67 -23.15
C ALA A 1101 26.15 -13.44 -23.10
N ASN A 1102 25.60 -12.22 -23.06
CA ASN A 1102 26.37 -10.98 -22.94
C ASN A 1102 27.21 -10.97 -21.65
N THR A 1103 26.60 -11.22 -20.48
CA THR A 1103 27.33 -11.21 -19.20
C THR A 1103 28.43 -12.27 -19.12
N GLN A 1104 28.18 -13.47 -19.65
CA GLN A 1104 29.17 -14.53 -19.72
C GLN A 1104 30.30 -14.18 -20.70
N LEU A 1105 29.95 -13.62 -21.87
CA LEU A 1105 30.92 -13.21 -22.89
C LEU A 1105 31.86 -12.13 -22.37
N LEU A 1106 31.36 -11.13 -21.63
CA LEU A 1106 32.20 -10.13 -20.97
C LEU A 1106 33.21 -10.77 -20.01
N SER A 1107 32.75 -11.67 -19.14
CA SER A 1107 33.63 -12.39 -18.19
C SER A 1107 34.68 -13.24 -18.90
N LEU A 1108 34.31 -13.87 -20.02
CA LEU A 1108 35.23 -14.67 -20.85
C LEU A 1108 36.25 -13.79 -21.59
N LEU A 1109 35.84 -12.61 -22.07
CA LEU A 1109 36.75 -11.64 -22.66
C LEU A 1109 37.74 -11.06 -21.63
N ASP A 1110 37.33 -10.87 -20.38
CA ASP A 1110 38.22 -10.45 -19.29
C ASP A 1110 39.25 -11.53 -18.94
N ILE A 1111 38.83 -12.82 -18.92
CA ILE A 1111 39.74 -13.96 -18.79
C ILE A 1111 40.76 -13.97 -19.92
N LEU A 1112 40.28 -13.85 -21.17
CA LEU A 1112 41.14 -13.84 -22.36
C LEU A 1112 42.13 -12.68 -22.33
N HIS A 1113 41.67 -11.48 -21.98
CA HIS A 1113 42.52 -10.30 -21.84
C HIS A 1113 43.63 -10.54 -20.80
N SER A 1114 43.29 -11.11 -19.65
CA SER A 1114 44.22 -11.39 -18.56
C SER A 1114 45.28 -12.43 -18.98
N MET A 1115 44.87 -13.51 -19.66
CA MET A 1115 45.78 -14.50 -20.24
C MET A 1115 46.74 -13.89 -21.27
N LEU A 1116 46.22 -13.06 -22.18
CA LEU A 1116 47.01 -12.37 -23.20
C LEU A 1116 47.97 -11.35 -22.60
N ASN A 1117 47.56 -10.62 -21.57
CA ASN A 1117 48.39 -9.64 -20.88
C ASN A 1117 49.51 -10.32 -20.07
N TYR A 1118 49.23 -11.44 -19.40
CA TYR A 1118 50.26 -12.27 -18.77
C TYR A 1118 51.31 -12.73 -19.80
N THR A 1119 50.84 -13.23 -20.95
CA THR A 1119 51.72 -13.68 -22.03
C THR A 1119 52.55 -12.53 -22.61
N ALA A 1120 51.92 -11.39 -22.89
CA ALA A 1120 52.59 -10.22 -23.43
C ALA A 1120 53.61 -9.60 -22.46
N THR A 1121 53.33 -9.60 -21.16
CA THR A 1121 54.25 -9.09 -20.14
C THR A 1121 55.47 -10.01 -20.01
N LEU A 1122 55.28 -11.34 -19.97
CA LEU A 1122 56.39 -12.30 -19.94
C LEU A 1122 57.24 -12.23 -21.21
N VAL A 1123 56.62 -12.20 -22.39
CA VAL A 1123 57.33 -12.06 -23.68
C VAL A 1123 58.08 -10.72 -23.74
N ARG A 1124 57.51 -9.63 -23.22
CA ARG A 1124 58.21 -8.33 -23.17
C ARG A 1124 59.38 -8.34 -22.19
N GLN A 1125 59.22 -8.94 -21.01
CA GLN A 1125 60.30 -9.08 -20.03
C GLN A 1125 61.45 -9.91 -20.58
N THR A 1126 61.16 -11.00 -21.29
CA THR A 1126 62.19 -11.86 -21.92
C THR A 1126 62.87 -11.17 -23.09
N LEU A 1127 62.16 -10.42 -23.94
CA LEU A 1127 62.75 -9.58 -24.99
C LEU A 1127 63.61 -8.45 -24.42
N GLN A 1128 63.24 -7.87 -23.27
CA GLN A 1128 64.06 -6.88 -22.57
C GLN A 1128 65.28 -7.53 -21.90
N ALA A 1129 65.15 -8.73 -21.34
CA ALA A 1129 66.26 -9.50 -20.77
C ALA A 1129 67.28 -9.97 -21.83
N GLN A 1130 66.82 -10.24 -23.06
CA GLN A 1130 67.70 -10.48 -24.21
C GLN A 1130 68.56 -9.26 -24.55
N THR A 1131 68.05 -8.03 -24.35
CA THR A 1131 68.87 -6.81 -24.56
C THR A 1131 69.88 -6.56 -23.44
N THR A 1132 69.75 -7.22 -22.28
CA THR A 1132 70.66 -7.09 -21.12
C THR A 1132 71.57 -8.30 -20.89
N GLY A 1133 71.50 -9.33 -21.73
CA GLY A 1133 72.49 -10.43 -21.78
C GLY A 1133 72.20 -11.65 -20.88
N ALA A 1134 70.95 -11.90 -20.48
CA ALA A 1134 70.57 -13.12 -19.74
C ALA A 1134 69.89 -14.15 -20.67
N GLU A 1135 70.60 -15.21 -21.07
CA GLU A 1135 70.15 -16.23 -22.05
C GLU A 1135 69.18 -17.30 -21.48
N GLY A 1136 68.69 -17.16 -20.26
CA GLY A 1136 67.93 -18.22 -19.56
C GLY A 1136 66.41 -18.30 -19.84
N ASP A 1137 65.75 -17.19 -20.18
CA ASP A 1137 64.27 -17.13 -20.21
C ASP A 1137 63.65 -17.20 -21.62
N THR A 1138 64.45 -17.34 -22.68
CA THR A 1138 63.95 -17.31 -24.07
C THR A 1138 63.12 -18.55 -24.42
N GLN A 1139 63.57 -19.73 -23.97
CA GLN A 1139 62.84 -21.00 -24.20
C GLN A 1139 61.48 -21.01 -23.50
N ALA A 1140 61.39 -20.46 -22.28
CA ALA A 1140 60.14 -20.43 -21.54
C ALA A 1140 59.08 -19.52 -22.19
N ALA A 1141 59.50 -18.42 -22.83
CA ALA A 1141 58.62 -17.56 -23.61
C ALA A 1141 58.16 -18.22 -24.92
N GLU A 1142 59.05 -18.95 -25.61
CA GLU A 1142 58.71 -19.72 -26.80
C GLU A 1142 57.72 -20.86 -26.50
N ASP A 1143 57.96 -21.62 -25.43
CA ASP A 1143 57.05 -22.68 -24.98
C ASP A 1143 55.67 -22.11 -24.61
N LEU A 1144 55.63 -20.95 -23.96
CA LEU A 1144 54.37 -20.27 -23.61
C LEU A 1144 53.62 -19.81 -24.86
N LEU A 1145 54.32 -19.24 -25.85
CA LEU A 1145 53.73 -18.86 -27.13
C LEU A 1145 53.16 -20.08 -27.87
N LEU A 1146 53.82 -21.23 -27.77
CA LEU A 1146 53.36 -22.48 -28.36
C LEU A 1146 52.10 -23.01 -27.67
N ILE A 1147 52.04 -22.97 -26.34
CA ILE A 1147 50.88 -23.40 -25.56
C ILE A 1147 49.65 -22.53 -25.86
N ASN A 1148 49.83 -21.22 -26.01
CA ASN A 1148 48.75 -20.27 -26.29
C ASN A 1148 48.38 -20.15 -27.78
N LYS A 1149 49.03 -20.92 -28.66
CA LYS A 1149 48.74 -20.93 -30.10
C LYS A 1149 47.24 -21.16 -30.45
N PRO A 1150 46.49 -22.04 -29.76
CA PRO A 1150 45.05 -22.22 -30.05
C PRO A 1150 44.20 -20.95 -29.85
N LEU A 1151 44.67 -19.95 -29.08
CA LEU A 1151 43.97 -18.67 -28.97
C LEU A 1151 43.86 -17.96 -30.34
N THR A 1152 44.76 -18.26 -31.28
CA THR A 1152 44.72 -17.68 -32.63
C THR A 1152 43.46 -18.01 -33.42
N ASP A 1153 42.77 -19.09 -33.08
CA ASP A 1153 41.49 -19.48 -33.69
C ASP A 1153 40.36 -18.49 -33.32
N LEU A 1154 40.50 -17.73 -32.23
CA LEU A 1154 39.54 -16.72 -31.79
C LEU A 1154 39.62 -15.41 -32.59
N ILE A 1155 40.61 -15.22 -33.48
CA ILE A 1155 40.78 -13.96 -34.23
C ILE A 1155 39.54 -13.62 -35.06
N SER A 1156 39.02 -14.56 -35.84
CA SER A 1156 37.84 -14.34 -36.68
C SER A 1156 36.60 -14.01 -35.84
N LEU A 1157 36.44 -14.72 -34.72
CA LEU A 1157 35.34 -14.49 -33.79
C LEU A 1157 35.40 -13.10 -33.14
N LEU A 1158 36.58 -12.68 -32.67
CA LEU A 1158 36.79 -11.35 -32.10
C LEU A 1158 36.54 -10.25 -33.12
N ILE A 1159 36.85 -10.47 -34.42
CA ILE A 1159 36.54 -9.53 -35.52
C ILE A 1159 35.02 -9.40 -35.71
N GLN A 1160 34.27 -10.50 -35.64
CA GLN A 1160 32.81 -10.47 -35.74
C GLN A 1160 32.18 -9.74 -34.54
N LEU A 1161 32.68 -9.95 -33.33
CA LEU A 1161 32.21 -9.27 -32.11
C LEU A 1161 32.43 -7.75 -32.13
N LEU A 1162 33.27 -7.21 -33.02
CA LEU A 1162 33.44 -5.76 -33.19
C LEU A 1162 32.22 -5.07 -33.79
N LEU A 1163 31.32 -5.82 -34.41
CA LEU A 1163 30.05 -5.33 -34.92
C LEU A 1163 28.98 -5.22 -33.84
N SER A 1164 29.28 -5.66 -32.60
CA SER A 1164 28.33 -5.56 -31.48
C SER A 1164 27.91 -4.10 -31.21
N ASP A 1165 26.62 -3.95 -30.90
CA ASP A 1165 26.05 -2.70 -30.42
C ASP A 1165 26.38 -2.43 -28.95
N ASP A 1166 26.79 -3.45 -28.18
CA ASP A 1166 27.22 -3.32 -26.80
C ASP A 1166 28.65 -2.76 -26.70
N LEU A 1167 28.80 -1.64 -26.01
CA LEU A 1167 30.07 -0.92 -25.90
C LEU A 1167 31.14 -1.71 -25.13
N GLU A 1168 30.76 -2.46 -24.09
CA GLU A 1168 31.72 -3.18 -23.25
C GLU A 1168 32.27 -4.41 -24.00
N ILE A 1169 31.41 -5.17 -24.68
CA ILE A 1169 31.83 -6.29 -25.53
C ILE A 1169 32.75 -5.78 -26.64
N TYR A 1170 32.36 -4.70 -27.30
CA TYR A 1170 33.16 -4.06 -28.34
C TYR A 1170 34.55 -3.66 -27.83
N GLU A 1171 34.65 -2.97 -26.69
CA GLU A 1171 35.93 -2.51 -26.15
C GLU A 1171 36.84 -3.67 -25.72
N ASN A 1172 36.30 -4.66 -25.02
CA ASN A 1172 37.06 -5.81 -24.54
C ASN A 1172 37.53 -6.71 -25.70
N ALA A 1173 36.68 -6.96 -26.69
CA ALA A 1173 37.05 -7.67 -27.91
C ALA A 1173 38.17 -6.91 -28.67
N SER A 1174 38.10 -5.58 -28.72
CA SER A 1174 39.13 -4.74 -29.33
C SER A 1174 40.50 -4.88 -28.68
N GLN A 1175 40.53 -4.87 -27.35
CA GLN A 1175 41.77 -4.99 -26.59
C GLN A 1175 42.38 -6.39 -26.76
N CYS A 1176 41.54 -7.44 -26.68
CA CYS A 1176 41.96 -8.82 -26.91
C CYS A 1176 42.53 -9.00 -28.31
N LEU A 1177 41.83 -8.53 -29.35
CA LEU A 1177 42.28 -8.65 -30.75
C LEU A 1177 43.61 -7.92 -30.97
N SER A 1178 43.76 -6.72 -30.39
CA SER A 1178 45.02 -5.96 -30.46
C SER A 1178 46.19 -6.74 -29.85
N LEU A 1179 46.04 -7.30 -28.65
CA LEU A 1179 47.10 -8.06 -27.98
C LEU A 1179 47.41 -9.36 -28.73
N LEU A 1180 46.39 -10.04 -29.22
CA LEU A 1180 46.53 -11.32 -29.90
C LEU A 1180 47.24 -11.16 -31.26
N VAL A 1181 46.86 -10.16 -32.06
CA VAL A 1181 47.58 -9.79 -33.29
C VAL A 1181 48.99 -9.29 -32.98
N GLN A 1182 49.18 -8.66 -31.81
CA GLN A 1182 50.51 -8.21 -31.40
C GLN A 1182 51.49 -9.36 -31.19
N LEU A 1183 51.01 -10.45 -30.58
CA LEU A 1183 51.76 -11.65 -30.25
C LEU A 1183 51.88 -12.64 -31.43
N TYR A 1184 50.80 -12.83 -32.19
CA TYR A 1184 50.66 -13.94 -33.16
C TYR A 1184 50.37 -13.52 -34.60
N GLY A 1185 50.55 -12.24 -34.96
CA GLY A 1185 50.14 -11.73 -36.27
C GLY A 1185 50.67 -12.45 -37.53
N ARG A 1186 51.61 -13.41 -37.40
CA ARG A 1186 52.13 -14.24 -38.49
C ARG A 1186 51.41 -15.57 -38.71
N ASP A 1187 50.70 -16.11 -37.71
CA ASP A 1187 50.40 -17.55 -37.65
C ASP A 1187 48.98 -17.96 -38.07
N ASN A 1188 48.03 -17.03 -38.21
CA ASN A 1188 46.65 -17.36 -38.62
C ASN A 1188 46.39 -16.97 -40.08
N GLN A 1189 46.06 -17.93 -40.96
CA GLN A 1189 45.84 -17.73 -42.39
C GLN A 1189 44.48 -17.10 -42.74
N ASP A 1190 43.48 -17.19 -41.86
CA ASP A 1190 42.09 -16.81 -42.13
C ASP A 1190 41.72 -15.42 -41.59
N SER A 1191 42.66 -14.72 -40.95
CA SER A 1191 42.43 -13.40 -40.33
C SER A 1191 42.05 -12.29 -41.34
N MET A 1192 42.38 -12.46 -42.62
CA MET A 1192 41.98 -11.58 -43.74
C MET A 1192 41.15 -12.35 -44.78
N SER A 1193 40.20 -13.18 -44.32
CA SER A 1193 39.16 -13.77 -45.16
C SER A 1193 38.20 -12.70 -45.69
N PRO A 1194 37.47 -12.93 -46.81
CA PRO A 1194 36.49 -11.98 -47.35
C PRO A 1194 35.44 -11.53 -46.32
N GLU A 1195 34.98 -12.43 -45.45
CA GLU A 1195 34.01 -12.15 -44.39
C GLU A 1195 34.59 -11.22 -43.31
N ASN A 1196 35.82 -11.49 -42.85
CA ASN A 1196 36.52 -10.66 -41.86
C ASN A 1196 36.86 -9.27 -42.42
N MET A 1197 37.24 -9.19 -43.70
CA MET A 1197 37.46 -7.92 -44.39
C MET A 1197 36.17 -7.10 -44.53
N GLY A 1198 35.03 -7.76 -44.77
CA GLY A 1198 33.71 -7.14 -44.74
C GLY A 1198 33.39 -6.55 -43.36
N CYS A 1199 33.62 -7.30 -42.29
CA CYS A 1199 33.44 -6.83 -40.91
C CYS A 1199 34.31 -5.60 -40.60
N PHE A 1200 35.60 -5.61 -40.99
CA PHE A 1200 36.47 -4.44 -40.82
C PHE A 1200 35.97 -3.22 -41.60
N ALA A 1201 35.47 -3.41 -42.83
CA ALA A 1201 34.91 -2.33 -43.63
C ALA A 1201 33.68 -1.72 -42.96
N GLU A 1202 32.78 -2.56 -42.46
CA GLU A 1202 31.58 -2.15 -41.77
C GLU A 1202 31.89 -1.42 -40.45
N VAL A 1203 32.74 -1.98 -39.58
CA VAL A 1203 33.15 -1.33 -38.31
C VAL A 1203 33.79 0.03 -38.54
N LEU A 1204 34.65 0.16 -39.55
CA LEU A 1204 35.30 1.43 -39.89
C LEU A 1204 34.32 2.50 -40.38
N THR A 1205 33.21 2.10 -41.01
CA THR A 1205 32.15 3.01 -41.45
C THR A 1205 31.13 3.35 -40.36
N SER A 1206 30.74 2.37 -39.54
CA SER A 1206 29.68 2.48 -38.54
C SER A 1206 30.17 3.18 -37.27
N LYS A 1207 31.38 2.87 -36.78
CA LYS A 1207 31.96 3.46 -35.56
C LYS A 1207 32.97 4.56 -35.91
N ARG A 1208 32.50 5.83 -35.92
CA ARG A 1208 33.27 7.01 -36.36
C ARG A 1208 34.24 7.62 -35.33
N ASP A 1209 34.48 6.96 -34.20
CA ASP A 1209 35.43 7.48 -33.20
C ASP A 1209 36.88 7.31 -33.71
N PRO A 1210 37.64 8.42 -33.87
CA PRO A 1210 38.98 8.38 -34.42
C PRO A 1210 39.98 7.61 -33.54
N LYS A 1211 39.72 7.40 -32.24
CA LYS A 1211 40.56 6.58 -31.36
C LYS A 1211 40.52 5.11 -31.78
N TYR A 1212 39.32 4.59 -32.02
CA TYR A 1212 39.11 3.19 -32.39
C TYR A 1212 39.45 2.94 -33.86
N GLN A 1213 39.11 3.86 -34.78
CA GLN A 1213 39.54 3.78 -36.18
C GLN A 1213 41.08 3.69 -36.30
N LYS A 1214 41.83 4.44 -35.48
CA LYS A 1214 43.31 4.31 -35.42
C LYS A 1214 43.76 2.93 -34.95
N LEU A 1215 43.09 2.36 -33.95
CA LEU A 1215 43.42 1.02 -33.45
C LEU A 1215 43.18 -0.03 -34.54
N TRP A 1216 42.04 0.01 -35.22
CA TRP A 1216 41.69 -0.91 -36.29
C TRP A 1216 42.64 -0.83 -37.48
N LEU A 1217 42.94 0.38 -37.95
CA LEU A 1217 43.90 0.57 -39.04
C LEU A 1217 45.30 0.06 -38.64
N ARG A 1218 45.72 0.20 -37.37
CA ARG A 1218 46.97 -0.39 -36.90
C ARG A 1218 46.94 -1.92 -36.89
N ILE A 1219 45.82 -2.53 -36.50
CA ILE A 1219 45.64 -3.98 -36.52
C ILE A 1219 45.69 -4.49 -37.97
N ILE A 1220 44.91 -3.90 -38.89
CA ILE A 1220 44.89 -4.24 -40.32
C ILE A 1220 46.30 -4.09 -40.91
N LYS A 1221 46.96 -2.95 -40.67
CA LYS A 1221 48.35 -2.72 -41.11
C LYS A 1221 49.29 -3.80 -40.59
N LYS A 1222 49.17 -4.17 -39.31
CA LYS A 1222 50.02 -5.21 -38.72
C LYS A 1222 49.77 -6.56 -39.40
N LEU A 1223 48.52 -6.98 -39.59
CA LEU A 1223 48.15 -8.24 -40.23
C LEU A 1223 48.67 -8.39 -41.67
N ILE A 1224 48.65 -7.32 -42.46
CA ILE A 1224 49.16 -7.36 -43.85
C ILE A 1224 50.68 -7.23 -43.95
N THR A 1225 51.32 -6.58 -42.96
CA THR A 1225 52.80 -6.48 -42.92
C THR A 1225 53.46 -7.74 -42.35
N SER A 1226 52.73 -8.51 -41.54
CA SER A 1226 53.25 -9.73 -40.92
C SER A 1226 53.16 -10.97 -41.80
N ASN A 1227 52.22 -11.02 -42.76
CA ASN A 1227 52.02 -12.17 -43.64
C ASN A 1227 51.70 -11.74 -45.09
N GLU A 1228 52.56 -12.11 -46.04
CA GLU A 1228 52.39 -11.76 -47.46
C GLU A 1228 51.10 -12.30 -48.07
N LYS A 1229 50.60 -13.46 -47.59
CA LYS A 1229 49.32 -14.03 -48.06
C LYS A 1229 48.11 -13.17 -47.70
N HIS A 1230 48.15 -12.46 -46.57
CA HIS A 1230 47.09 -11.53 -46.18
C HIS A 1230 47.06 -10.30 -47.08
N LEU A 1231 48.23 -9.84 -47.50
CA LEU A 1231 48.35 -8.75 -48.47
C LEU A 1231 47.81 -9.16 -49.84
N GLU A 1232 48.06 -10.41 -50.27
CA GLU A 1232 47.47 -10.96 -51.50
C GLU A 1232 45.95 -11.16 -51.37
N SER A 1233 45.45 -11.62 -50.22
CA SER A 1233 44.01 -11.77 -49.96
C SER A 1233 43.27 -10.42 -50.06
N LEU A 1234 43.84 -9.37 -49.45
CA LEU A 1234 43.29 -8.02 -49.51
C LEU A 1234 43.24 -7.47 -50.94
N LYS A 1235 44.24 -7.78 -51.79
CA LYS A 1235 44.25 -7.41 -53.21
C LYS A 1235 43.21 -8.14 -54.05
N ASN A 1236 42.92 -9.39 -53.73
CA ASN A 1236 42.12 -10.28 -54.59
C ASN A 1236 40.63 -10.33 -54.20
N GLY A 1237 40.26 -9.97 -52.97
CA GLY A 1237 38.89 -10.10 -52.47
C GLY A 1237 38.47 -9.06 -51.42
N GLY A 1238 39.19 -7.94 -51.32
CA GLY A 1238 38.99 -6.91 -50.30
C GLY A 1238 38.29 -5.63 -50.76
N ASP A 1239 37.59 -5.64 -51.90
CA ASP A 1239 37.05 -4.44 -52.56
C ASP A 1239 36.25 -3.52 -51.63
N ALA A 1240 35.42 -4.07 -50.74
CA ALA A 1240 34.64 -3.31 -49.77
C ALA A 1240 35.54 -2.56 -48.76
N LEU A 1241 36.56 -3.24 -48.23
CA LEU A 1241 37.51 -2.65 -47.29
C LEU A 1241 38.40 -1.61 -47.98
N ILE A 1242 38.85 -1.86 -49.22
CA ILE A 1242 39.62 -0.91 -50.02
C ILE A 1242 38.80 0.36 -50.29
N CYS A 1243 37.54 0.22 -50.70
CA CYS A 1243 36.64 1.36 -50.91
C CYS A 1243 36.46 2.18 -49.62
N THR A 1244 36.27 1.53 -48.47
CA THR A 1244 36.17 2.22 -47.18
C THR A 1244 37.48 2.94 -46.83
N LEU A 1245 38.64 2.33 -47.05
CA LEU A 1245 39.95 2.95 -46.82
C LEU A 1245 40.18 4.16 -47.73
N GLU A 1246 39.76 4.11 -49.00
CA GLU A 1246 39.81 5.23 -49.94
C GLU A 1246 38.96 6.40 -49.46
N THR A 1247 37.75 6.14 -48.94
CA THR A 1247 36.89 7.20 -48.38
C THR A 1247 37.51 7.84 -47.13
N LEU A 1248 38.07 7.03 -46.22
CA LEU A 1248 38.73 7.51 -45.00
C LEU A 1248 40.01 8.30 -45.28
N ALA A 1249 40.75 7.93 -46.34
CA ALA A 1249 41.94 8.67 -46.78
C ALA A 1249 41.59 10.06 -47.36
N GLN A 1250 40.36 10.23 -47.88
CA GLN A 1250 39.88 11.48 -48.48
C GLN A 1250 39.23 12.44 -47.47
N THR A 1251 38.71 11.94 -46.35
CA THR A 1251 38.04 12.74 -45.31
C THR A 1251 39.03 13.21 -44.23
N ALA A 1252 39.67 14.37 -44.41
CA ALA A 1252 40.53 14.98 -43.40
C ALA A 1252 40.03 16.37 -43.00
N SER A 1253 39.24 16.45 -41.91
CA SER A 1253 38.74 17.73 -41.36
C SER A 1253 39.39 18.16 -40.04
N SER A 1254 39.95 17.24 -39.25
CA SER A 1254 40.61 17.52 -37.96
C SER A 1254 42.01 16.85 -37.82
N HIS A 1255 42.82 17.25 -36.83
CA HIS A 1255 44.14 16.64 -36.59
C HIS A 1255 44.06 15.15 -36.18
N ALA A 1256 42.95 14.73 -35.56
CA ALA A 1256 42.71 13.33 -35.24
C ALA A 1256 42.41 12.52 -36.52
N ASP A 1257 41.66 13.10 -37.45
CA ASP A 1257 41.33 12.52 -38.76
C ASP A 1257 42.57 12.43 -39.66
N ALA A 1258 43.51 13.38 -39.55
CA ALA A 1258 44.75 13.36 -40.33
C ALA A 1258 45.61 12.10 -40.05
N VAL A 1259 45.61 11.59 -38.82
CA VAL A 1259 46.34 10.35 -38.46
C VAL A 1259 45.60 9.11 -38.97
N VAL A 1260 44.26 9.12 -38.97
CA VAL A 1260 43.42 8.05 -39.54
C VAL A 1260 43.64 7.99 -41.05
N ALA A 1261 43.54 9.13 -41.74
CA ALA A 1261 43.79 9.25 -43.17
C ALA A 1261 45.22 8.83 -43.55
N SER A 1262 46.23 9.20 -42.75
CA SER A 1262 47.61 8.76 -42.96
C SER A 1262 47.78 7.25 -42.84
N LEU A 1263 47.16 6.61 -41.85
CA LEU A 1263 47.22 5.15 -41.68
C LEU A 1263 46.47 4.43 -42.80
N ALA A 1264 45.31 4.94 -43.22
CA ALA A 1264 44.56 4.40 -44.35
C ALA A 1264 45.38 4.50 -45.66
N PHE A 1265 46.04 5.64 -45.89
CA PHE A 1265 46.92 5.83 -47.04
C PHE A 1265 48.13 4.88 -47.04
N GLU A 1266 48.74 4.64 -45.89
CA GLU A 1266 49.84 3.68 -45.76
C GLU A 1266 49.41 2.24 -46.08
N ILE A 1267 48.18 1.87 -45.72
CA ILE A 1267 47.61 0.55 -46.04
C ILE A 1267 47.31 0.45 -47.53
N LEU A 1268 46.65 1.45 -48.13
CA LEU A 1268 46.37 1.51 -49.57
C LEU A 1268 47.66 1.41 -50.40
N ARG A 1269 48.70 2.13 -50.00
CA ARG A 1269 50.02 2.09 -50.64
C ARG A 1269 50.65 0.70 -50.60
N ALA A 1270 50.48 -0.05 -49.51
CA ALA A 1270 50.98 -1.41 -49.40
C ALA A 1270 50.24 -2.37 -50.36
N VAL A 1271 48.96 -2.12 -50.61
CA VAL A 1271 48.08 -2.89 -51.51
C VAL A 1271 48.26 -2.48 -52.98
N GLY A 1272 48.82 -1.29 -53.24
CA GLY A 1272 49.13 -0.78 -54.59
C GLY A 1272 48.08 0.17 -55.17
N HIS A 1273 47.23 0.74 -54.32
CA HIS A 1273 46.25 1.79 -54.64
C HIS A 1273 46.77 3.19 -54.27
#